data_AF-A0A8J5C939-F1
#
_entry.id   AF-A0A8J5C939-F1
#
_cell.length_a   1.000
_cell.length_b   1.000
_cell.length_c   1.000
_cell.angle_alpha   90.00
_cell.angle_beta   90.00
_cell.angle_gamma   90.00
#
_symmetry.space_group_name_H-M   'P 1'
#
loop_
_entity.id
_entity.type
_entity.pdbx_description
1 polymer ?
#
loop_
_entity_poly.entity_id
_entity_poly.type
_entity_poly.pdbx_seq_one_letter_code
_entity_poly.pdbx_strand_id
1 'polypeptide(L)'
;MHPRPLVALLDGRDCTVEMPILKDLATVAFCDAQSTQEIHEKVHTHTHTHTHTHTHTHTRTRTRISCSRIIQVLNEAVGAMMYHTITLTREDLEKFKALRIIIRIGSGYDNIDIKAAGEMGIAVCNIPSAAVEETADSSLCHILNLYRRNTWLYQALREGSRFQSIEQIRELASGAARIRGETLGLIGFGRTGQAVAVRAKVFGFNVIFYDPYLQDGLERSLGVQRVYTLQDLLYQSDCVSLHCNLNEHNHHLINDFTIKQMRQGAFLVNCARGGLVDEKALAQALKEGRIRGAALDVHESEPFSFTQGPLKDAPNLICTPHTAWYSEQASLEMREAAATEIRRAITGRIPETLRNCVNKEYFIATAPWGAVEQQVHPELNGGAYRHAQGTVRMISGGSEEGTKPGGVPSAHALSLPPGTPAQPYLLPEPSHTQCEHREHLNHLGHNHTSLTSTIHNVQPFFDNATKPVTFTLSPAHFRCPDKQKGPGRLMTKGLTLIVVGHVNFILGAIVHGSVLRHISKPRGHISTEYTVSNIIAVTSGLLSIASGIVAILVSRNIKNFKLHVGLLVSSFLNALLSTACCVGLLLAISLTISADGNALMQGCNNTGLPINARSPVSVNCPFDTTRIYDTTMSLWFLCTLLSALETGLSVWCFIVGLTLRGIGSCGHTYLKEQMVLLWTLLASPLFSCSSAILMDSVESHSTFTCEPIGLRMCQDLPYNTTFMPNLLNHYDQQTAALAMELFHPMVNLQCSPDLRPFLCSLYAPVCTEYGRMSLPCRSLCVHSRRDCHKLMEMFGVSWPEEMECSRFPDCDEPYPRAVDMMTTMNTSDELPKTVERDYGFWCPRELKIEPELGYTFLGVRDCSPPCPNMYFRREEVTFVRYFIGVISIVCLSATLFTFLTFLIDVTRFRYPERPIIFYAVCYMMVSLVFFLGFLLEERVACNAASPAQFRASTVTQGSHNKACTLLFMVLYFFTMAGSVWWVILTITWFLAAVPKWGSEAIEKKALLFHASAWGVPGMLTVALLAMNKIEGDNISGVCFVGLYDVHTLRWFVLAPLCLDVLVGVSLLLAGIVALNRIRMEIPLEKENQDKLVKFMIRIGVFSVLYLVPLLTVLGCYLYEQAYRPLWETTWVQDRCREYHIPCPYQVEQTSRPDLVLFVMKYLMVLVVGIPSVFWVGSKKTCFEWASFLHGRRRKDSAVNDSRQVLQEPDFAQALLRDPNTPIIRKSRGTSTQGTSTHASSTHLAMLDDVRSKASSAHSKMSSYHGSLHRSRDG
;
A
#
# COMPACT_ATOMS: atom_id res chain seq x y z
N MET A 1 12.86 42.94 -18.36
CA MET A 1 12.25 41.59 -18.46
C MET A 1 11.01 41.73 -19.34
N HIS A 2 10.79 40.84 -20.30
CA HIS A 2 9.47 40.79 -20.96
C HIS A 2 8.44 40.20 -19.98
N PRO A 3 7.18 40.66 -19.99
CA PRO A 3 6.10 40.00 -19.26
C PRO A 3 5.93 38.57 -19.82
N ARG A 4 5.69 37.61 -18.94
CA ARG A 4 5.32 36.24 -19.36
C ARG A 4 3.92 36.27 -19.99
N PRO A 5 3.67 35.50 -21.07
CA PRO A 5 2.34 35.40 -21.65
C PRO A 5 1.31 34.97 -20.60
N LEU A 6 0.13 35.59 -20.64
CA LEU A 6 -1.00 35.22 -19.79
C LEU A 6 -1.74 34.03 -20.42
N VAL A 7 -2.11 33.06 -19.58
CA VAL A 7 -2.96 31.92 -19.93
C VAL A 7 -4.21 31.97 -19.07
N ALA A 8 -5.37 31.93 -19.70
CA ALA A 8 -6.66 31.94 -19.03
C ALA A 8 -7.21 30.53 -18.86
N LEU A 9 -7.64 30.17 -17.65
CA LEU A 9 -8.51 29.02 -17.38
C LEU A 9 -9.94 29.56 -17.18
N LEU A 10 -10.83 29.31 -18.14
CA LEU A 10 -12.22 29.73 -18.14
C LEU A 10 -13.10 28.60 -17.57
N ASP A 11 -14.05 28.96 -16.69
CA ASP A 11 -14.79 28.03 -15.83
C ASP A 11 -13.87 27.13 -14.97
N GLY A 12 -12.98 27.78 -14.19
CA GLY A 12 -12.04 27.09 -13.31
C GLY A 12 -11.85 27.81 -11.97
N ARG A 13 -11.63 27.04 -10.90
CA ARG A 13 -11.56 27.54 -9.51
C ARG A 13 -10.19 27.40 -8.82
N ASP A 14 -9.28 26.65 -9.41
CA ASP A 14 -7.89 26.50 -8.94
C ASP A 14 -6.98 26.10 -10.09
N CYS A 15 -5.74 26.59 -10.10
CA CYS A 15 -4.73 26.35 -11.14
C CYS A 15 -3.63 25.36 -10.71
N THR A 16 -3.90 24.51 -9.70
CA THR A 16 -2.89 23.62 -9.11
C THR A 16 -2.35 22.55 -10.06
N VAL A 17 -3.07 22.22 -11.14
CA VAL A 17 -2.68 21.22 -12.15
C VAL A 17 -1.88 21.88 -13.30
N GLU A 18 -2.32 23.05 -13.74
CA GLU A 18 -1.76 23.79 -14.86
C GLU A 18 -0.48 24.52 -14.46
N MET A 19 -0.43 25.07 -13.24
CA MET A 19 0.70 25.88 -12.77
C MET A 19 2.02 25.09 -12.71
N PRO A 20 2.11 23.84 -12.23
CA PRO A 20 3.34 23.04 -12.32
C PRO A 20 3.90 22.88 -13.75
N ILE A 21 3.04 22.84 -14.76
CA ILE A 21 3.39 22.64 -16.18
C ILE A 21 3.76 23.97 -16.85
N LEU A 22 3.12 25.08 -16.46
CA LEU A 22 3.22 26.39 -17.12
C LEU A 22 4.04 27.44 -16.35
N LYS A 23 4.34 27.25 -15.05
CA LYS A 23 5.00 28.20 -14.12
C LYS A 23 6.25 28.92 -14.63
N ASP A 24 7.00 28.29 -15.53
CA ASP A 24 8.28 28.81 -16.01
C ASP A 24 8.16 29.56 -17.34
N LEU A 25 7.02 29.39 -18.03
CA LEU A 25 6.74 29.89 -19.38
C LEU A 25 5.65 30.97 -19.39
N ALA A 26 4.58 30.80 -18.60
CA ALA A 26 3.39 31.63 -18.62
C ALA A 26 2.95 32.05 -17.20
N THR A 27 2.04 32.99 -17.11
CA THR A 27 1.24 33.25 -15.89
C THR A 27 -0.16 32.68 -16.10
N VAL A 28 -0.61 31.80 -15.21
CA VAL A 28 -1.98 31.24 -15.27
C VAL A 28 -2.92 32.06 -14.38
N ALA A 29 -4.02 32.53 -14.93
CA ALA A 29 -5.15 33.14 -14.20
C ALA A 29 -6.43 32.35 -14.47
N PHE A 30 -7.37 32.35 -13.53
CA PHE A 30 -8.67 31.68 -13.68
C PHE A 30 -9.84 32.67 -13.67
N CYS A 31 -10.91 32.30 -14.37
CA CYS A 31 -12.18 33.01 -14.38
C CYS A 31 -13.28 32.06 -13.90
N ASP A 32 -13.72 32.24 -12.66
CA ASP A 32 -14.90 31.58 -12.08
C ASP A 32 -16.14 32.36 -12.55
N ALA A 33 -16.51 32.12 -13.82
CA ALA A 33 -17.67 32.68 -14.50
C ALA A 33 -18.21 31.61 -15.46
N GLN A 34 -19.53 31.40 -15.43
CA GLN A 34 -20.20 30.25 -16.06
C GLN A 34 -20.80 30.58 -17.43
N SER A 35 -20.70 31.84 -17.88
CA SER A 35 -21.14 32.30 -19.20
C SER A 35 -20.31 33.48 -19.70
N THR A 36 -20.34 33.75 -21.00
CA THR A 36 -19.76 34.98 -21.58
C THR A 36 -20.48 36.24 -21.09
N GLN A 37 -21.80 36.18 -20.85
CA GLN A 37 -22.53 37.30 -20.26
C GLN A 37 -22.01 37.66 -18.86
N GLU A 38 -21.75 36.67 -17.99
CA GLU A 38 -21.18 36.93 -16.66
C GLU A 38 -19.75 37.49 -16.74
N ILE A 39 -18.96 37.07 -17.74
CA ILE A 39 -17.65 37.68 -18.05
C ILE A 39 -17.80 39.17 -18.42
N HIS A 40 -18.81 39.53 -19.22
CA HIS A 40 -19.07 40.91 -19.64
C HIS A 40 -19.69 41.78 -18.52
N GLU A 41 -20.60 41.25 -17.70
CA GLU A 41 -21.17 41.99 -16.55
C GLU A 41 -20.13 42.28 -15.47
N LYS A 42 -19.25 41.31 -15.15
CA LYS A 42 -18.13 41.50 -14.23
C LYS A 42 -17.07 42.48 -14.80
N VAL A 43 -17.00 42.66 -16.12
CA VAL A 43 -16.18 43.71 -16.78
C VAL A 43 -16.79 45.10 -16.56
N HIS A 44 -18.10 45.27 -16.74
CA HIS A 44 -18.73 46.59 -16.69
C HIS A 44 -19.01 47.13 -15.27
N THR A 45 -19.07 46.26 -14.25
CA THR A 45 -19.41 46.65 -12.86
C THR A 45 -18.26 47.27 -12.05
N HIS A 46 -17.01 47.18 -12.50
CA HIS A 46 -15.83 47.60 -11.73
C HIS A 46 -15.31 49.03 -12.01
N THR A 47 -16.03 49.83 -12.81
CA THR A 47 -15.62 51.21 -13.15
C THR A 47 -15.91 52.26 -12.08
N HIS A 48 -16.66 51.93 -11.02
CA HIS A 48 -16.95 52.84 -9.91
C HIS A 48 -16.36 52.38 -8.56
N THR A 49 -15.34 53.11 -8.12
CA THR A 49 -14.96 53.39 -6.73
C THR A 49 -15.02 52.24 -5.70
N HIS A 50 -13.84 51.83 -5.20
CA HIS A 50 -13.55 51.94 -3.76
C HIS A 50 -12.05 51.89 -3.44
N THR A 51 -11.60 52.80 -2.58
CA THR A 51 -10.32 52.72 -1.87
C THR A 51 -10.47 51.91 -0.57
N HIS A 52 -9.45 51.15 -0.15
CA HIS A 52 -8.79 51.31 1.17
C HIS A 52 -7.67 50.28 1.49
N THR A 53 -6.61 50.79 2.15
CA THR A 53 -5.64 50.13 3.07
C THR A 53 -4.97 48.79 2.75
N HIS A 54 -3.63 48.82 2.68
CA HIS A 54 -2.75 47.66 2.87
C HIS A 54 -2.65 47.23 4.35
N THR A 55 -2.48 45.93 4.59
CA THR A 55 -1.77 45.40 5.78
C THR A 55 -0.75 44.36 5.34
N HIS A 56 0.53 44.55 5.69
CA HIS A 56 1.61 43.64 5.30
C HIS A 56 1.76 42.48 6.31
N THR A 57 1.64 41.25 5.81
CA THR A 57 2.19 40.05 6.49
C THR A 57 3.06 39.27 5.51
N HIS A 58 4.34 39.09 5.84
CA HIS A 58 5.30 38.42 4.97
C HIS A 58 5.04 36.91 4.88
N THR A 59 4.46 36.46 3.77
CA THR A 59 4.36 35.04 3.42
C THR A 59 4.95 34.81 2.03
N ARG A 60 5.77 33.77 1.86
CA ARG A 60 6.48 33.51 0.59
C ARG A 60 5.52 33.06 -0.52
N THR A 61 5.17 34.00 -1.40
CA THR A 61 4.89 33.78 -2.84
C THR A 61 4.05 32.54 -3.22
N ARG A 62 2.74 32.60 -2.94
CA ARG A 62 1.73 32.03 -3.83
C ARG A 62 0.87 33.18 -4.35
N THR A 63 1.13 33.63 -5.57
CA THR A 63 0.43 34.78 -6.18
C THR A 63 -0.97 34.37 -6.63
N ARG A 64 -1.94 34.34 -5.71
CA ARG A 64 -3.36 34.23 -6.04
C ARG A 64 -3.81 35.53 -6.71
N ILE A 65 -3.81 35.56 -8.04
CA ILE A 65 -4.43 36.62 -8.82
C ILE A 65 -5.94 36.40 -8.76
N SER A 66 -6.63 37.19 -7.93
CA SER A 66 -8.10 37.20 -7.87
C SER A 66 -8.70 38.00 -9.04
N CYS A 67 -10.00 37.85 -9.27
CA CYS A 67 -10.73 38.20 -10.49
C CYS A 67 -10.84 39.71 -10.84
N SER A 68 -10.08 40.61 -10.20
CA SER A 68 -10.24 42.08 -10.31
C SER A 68 -9.73 42.71 -11.62
N ARG A 69 -9.63 41.94 -12.71
CA ARG A 69 -8.94 42.33 -13.96
C ARG A 69 -9.40 41.55 -15.20
N ILE A 70 -10.68 41.21 -15.34
CA ILE A 70 -11.20 40.46 -16.51
C ILE A 70 -10.90 41.18 -17.84
N ILE A 71 -10.92 42.52 -17.88
CA ILE A 71 -10.48 43.30 -19.05
C ILE A 71 -9.05 42.94 -19.45
N GLN A 72 -8.15 42.73 -18.48
CA GLN A 72 -6.78 42.30 -18.73
C GLN A 72 -6.72 40.87 -19.26
N VAL A 73 -7.57 39.96 -18.74
CA VAL A 73 -7.66 38.58 -19.25
C VAL A 73 -8.08 38.57 -20.73
N LEU A 74 -9.11 39.34 -21.12
CA LEU A 74 -9.55 39.44 -22.52
C LEU A 74 -8.49 40.09 -23.42
N ASN A 75 -7.81 41.15 -22.98
CA ASN A 75 -6.85 41.87 -23.83
C ASN A 75 -5.44 41.22 -23.88
N GLU A 76 -5.00 40.48 -22.85
CA GLU A 76 -3.62 39.98 -22.72
C GLU A 76 -3.47 38.45 -22.75
N ALA A 77 -4.55 37.66 -22.65
CA ALA A 77 -4.43 36.19 -22.69
C ALA A 77 -3.97 35.72 -24.09
N VAL A 78 -2.87 34.98 -24.12
CA VAL A 78 -2.28 34.40 -25.35
C VAL A 78 -2.82 32.99 -25.60
N GLY A 79 -3.26 32.29 -24.55
CA GLY A 79 -3.93 31.00 -24.64
C GLY A 79 -5.09 30.91 -23.64
N ALA A 80 -6.17 30.24 -24.05
CA ALA A 80 -7.32 29.94 -23.20
C ALA A 80 -7.54 28.43 -23.08
N MET A 81 -7.92 27.96 -21.89
CA MET A 81 -8.40 26.60 -21.64
C MET A 81 -9.82 26.71 -21.08
N MET A 82 -10.76 25.87 -21.54
CA MET A 82 -12.18 26.00 -21.20
C MET A 82 -12.92 24.66 -21.16
N TYR A 83 -13.95 24.58 -20.30
CA TYR A 83 -14.90 23.47 -20.27
C TYR A 83 -16.07 23.68 -21.27
N HIS A 84 -17.08 22.81 -21.20
CA HIS A 84 -18.24 22.79 -22.11
C HIS A 84 -19.28 23.89 -21.83
N THR A 85 -19.27 24.47 -20.63
CA THR A 85 -20.23 25.45 -20.10
C THR A 85 -20.21 26.80 -20.83
N ILE A 86 -19.03 27.25 -21.25
CA ILE A 86 -18.85 28.53 -21.94
C ILE A 86 -18.92 28.31 -23.44
N THR A 87 -19.74 29.10 -24.13
CA THR A 87 -19.78 29.17 -25.60
C THR A 87 -19.03 30.41 -26.10
N LEU A 88 -18.17 30.27 -27.11
CA LEU A 88 -17.44 31.39 -27.72
C LEU A 88 -17.92 31.63 -29.16
N THR A 89 -18.68 32.72 -29.33
CA THR A 89 -19.17 33.22 -30.63
C THR A 89 -18.10 34.06 -31.35
N ARG A 90 -18.27 34.35 -32.65
CA ARG A 90 -17.44 35.35 -33.35
C ARG A 90 -17.34 36.67 -32.60
N GLU A 91 -18.46 37.20 -32.11
CA GLU A 91 -18.50 38.45 -31.31
C GLU A 91 -17.67 38.34 -30.03
N ASP A 92 -17.58 37.16 -29.39
CA ASP A 92 -16.75 36.97 -28.21
C ASP A 92 -15.27 36.81 -28.55
N LEU A 93 -14.94 36.17 -29.68
CA LEU A 93 -13.57 36.02 -30.16
C LEU A 93 -12.95 37.38 -30.55
N GLU A 94 -13.71 38.28 -31.18
CA GLU A 94 -13.28 39.64 -31.53
C GLU A 94 -12.84 40.48 -30.31
N LYS A 95 -13.31 40.13 -29.11
CA LYS A 95 -12.94 40.81 -27.84
C LYS A 95 -11.55 40.39 -27.33
N PHE A 96 -10.98 39.29 -27.84
CA PHE A 96 -9.67 38.76 -27.44
C PHE A 96 -8.52 39.24 -28.33
N LYS A 97 -7.76 40.24 -27.87
CA LYS A 97 -6.76 40.94 -28.73
C LYS A 97 -5.39 40.27 -28.83
N ALA A 98 -5.06 39.33 -27.95
CA ALA A 98 -3.75 38.68 -27.89
C ALA A 98 -3.82 37.15 -28.03
N LEU A 99 -5.03 36.60 -28.15
CA LEU A 99 -5.30 35.16 -28.10
C LEU A 99 -4.81 34.48 -29.38
N ARG A 100 -4.11 33.35 -29.23
CA ARG A 100 -3.54 32.58 -30.33
C ARG A 100 -3.91 31.09 -30.29
N ILE A 101 -4.39 30.60 -29.15
CA ILE A 101 -4.88 29.24 -29.00
C ILE A 101 -6.04 29.15 -27.98
N ILE A 102 -7.05 28.35 -28.31
CA ILE A 102 -8.12 27.91 -27.41
C ILE A 102 -8.02 26.39 -27.28
N ILE A 103 -8.10 25.86 -26.06
CA ILE A 103 -8.12 24.42 -25.82
C ILE A 103 -9.37 24.03 -25.04
N ARG A 104 -10.23 23.27 -25.70
CA ARG A 104 -11.42 22.66 -25.09
C ARG A 104 -10.98 21.45 -24.28
N ILE A 105 -11.27 21.48 -22.99
CA ILE A 105 -10.99 20.38 -22.07
C ILE A 105 -12.02 19.27 -22.33
N GLY A 106 -11.61 18.24 -23.07
CA GLY A 106 -12.43 17.11 -23.51
C GLY A 106 -12.64 17.03 -25.03
N SER A 107 -13.57 16.17 -25.48
CA SER A 107 -13.63 15.71 -26.87
C SER A 107 -14.33 16.65 -27.87
N GLY A 108 -15.33 17.40 -27.42
CA GLY A 108 -16.09 18.32 -28.27
C GLY A 108 -15.38 19.64 -28.54
N TYR A 109 -15.97 20.45 -29.42
CA TYR A 109 -15.56 21.81 -29.76
C TYR A 109 -16.71 22.62 -30.38
N ASP A 110 -17.92 22.04 -30.38
CA ASP A 110 -19.19 22.59 -30.84
C ASP A 110 -19.64 23.86 -30.07
N ASN A 111 -19.05 24.11 -28.90
CA ASN A 111 -19.21 25.35 -28.12
C ASN A 111 -18.24 26.49 -28.54
N ILE A 112 -17.56 26.37 -29.69
CA ILE A 112 -16.59 27.37 -30.19
C ILE A 112 -16.85 27.60 -31.69
N ASP A 113 -16.95 28.86 -32.15
CA ASP A 113 -16.92 29.18 -33.58
C ASP A 113 -15.51 28.97 -34.13
N ILE A 114 -15.17 27.71 -34.45
CA ILE A 114 -13.85 27.30 -34.93
C ILE A 114 -13.46 27.96 -36.26
N LYS A 115 -14.47 28.38 -37.05
CA LYS A 115 -14.31 29.08 -38.32
C LYS A 115 -13.90 30.54 -38.09
N ALA A 116 -14.63 31.27 -37.24
CA ALA A 116 -14.23 32.62 -36.84
C ALA A 116 -12.86 32.62 -36.15
N ALA A 117 -12.59 31.63 -35.29
CA ALA A 117 -11.28 31.45 -34.68
C ALA A 117 -10.18 31.25 -35.76
N GLY A 118 -10.42 30.41 -36.76
CA GLY A 118 -9.50 30.19 -37.88
C GLY A 118 -9.27 31.44 -38.73
N GLU A 119 -10.34 32.16 -39.08
CA GLU A 119 -10.30 33.45 -39.80
C GLU A 119 -9.49 34.52 -39.03
N MET A 120 -9.46 34.46 -37.69
CA MET A 120 -8.69 35.35 -36.82
C MET A 120 -7.26 34.84 -36.51
N GLY A 121 -6.86 33.67 -37.02
CA GLY A 121 -5.56 33.06 -36.71
C GLY A 121 -5.44 32.46 -35.29
N ILE A 122 -6.56 32.12 -34.67
CA ILE A 122 -6.66 31.48 -33.35
C ILE A 122 -6.84 29.97 -33.54
N ALA A 123 -5.85 29.19 -33.13
CA ALA A 123 -5.92 27.73 -33.23
C ALA A 123 -6.86 27.16 -32.17
N VAL A 124 -7.70 26.19 -32.52
CA VAL A 124 -8.58 25.50 -31.57
C VAL A 124 -8.14 24.04 -31.43
N CYS A 125 -7.92 23.56 -30.21
CA CYS A 125 -7.57 22.17 -29.92
C CYS A 125 -8.57 21.50 -28.98
N ASN A 126 -8.71 20.17 -29.08
CA ASN A 126 -9.49 19.35 -28.15
C ASN A 126 -8.65 18.24 -27.49
N ILE A 127 -9.19 17.61 -26.45
CA ILE A 127 -8.58 16.49 -25.70
C ILE A 127 -9.49 15.25 -25.80
N PRO A 128 -9.43 14.48 -26.91
CA PRO A 128 -10.43 13.47 -27.27
C PRO A 128 -10.13 12.04 -26.79
N SER A 129 -9.31 11.86 -25.75
CA SER A 129 -8.86 10.54 -25.27
C SER A 129 -9.09 10.26 -23.78
N ALA A 130 -8.95 11.26 -22.91
CA ALA A 130 -8.82 11.07 -21.46
C ALA A 130 -10.15 11.04 -20.67
N ALA A 131 -11.27 10.70 -21.34
CA ALA A 131 -12.58 10.46 -20.70
C ALA A 131 -13.43 9.42 -21.49
N VAL A 132 -12.77 8.59 -22.31
CA VAL A 132 -13.42 7.62 -23.20
C VAL A 132 -14.10 6.51 -22.41
N GLU A 133 -13.41 6.01 -21.38
CA GLU A 133 -13.88 4.89 -20.56
C GLU A 133 -15.04 5.33 -19.64
N GLU A 134 -14.91 6.47 -18.96
CA GLU A 134 -15.96 7.08 -18.14
C GLU A 134 -17.25 7.27 -18.95
N THR A 135 -17.14 7.85 -20.15
CA THR A 135 -18.31 8.12 -21.00
C THR A 135 -18.95 6.81 -21.47
N ALA A 136 -18.15 5.76 -21.73
CA ALA A 136 -18.63 4.46 -22.15
C ALA A 136 -19.31 3.68 -21.00
N ASP A 137 -18.71 3.68 -19.81
CA ASP A 137 -19.28 3.06 -18.61
C ASP A 137 -20.54 3.79 -18.13
N SER A 138 -20.58 5.12 -18.20
CA SER A 138 -21.77 5.92 -17.93
C SER A 138 -22.88 5.61 -18.94
N SER A 139 -22.58 5.63 -20.25
CA SER A 139 -23.55 5.27 -21.30
C SER A 139 -24.15 3.88 -21.07
N LEU A 140 -23.31 2.90 -20.73
CA LEU A 140 -23.77 1.54 -20.43
C LEU A 140 -24.57 1.48 -19.12
N CYS A 141 -24.20 2.24 -18.09
CA CYS A 141 -24.97 2.38 -16.86
C CYS A 141 -26.38 2.90 -17.15
N HIS A 142 -26.52 3.93 -17.99
CA HIS A 142 -27.81 4.43 -18.44
C HIS A 142 -28.63 3.36 -19.17
N ILE A 143 -28.03 2.63 -20.13
CA ILE A 143 -28.68 1.50 -20.83
C ILE A 143 -29.16 0.45 -19.82
N LEU A 144 -28.28 -0.05 -18.94
CA LEU A 144 -28.63 -1.07 -17.94
C LEU A 144 -29.73 -0.59 -16.98
N ASN A 145 -29.74 0.69 -16.62
CA ASN A 145 -30.74 1.27 -15.74
C ASN A 145 -32.11 1.43 -16.44
N LEU A 146 -32.14 1.79 -17.73
CA LEU A 146 -33.36 1.77 -18.54
C LEU A 146 -33.94 0.35 -18.65
N TYR A 147 -33.11 -0.64 -18.98
CA TYR A 147 -33.54 -2.04 -19.11
C TYR A 147 -33.99 -2.67 -17.78
N ARG A 148 -33.37 -2.32 -16.65
CA ARG A 148 -33.67 -2.93 -15.33
C ARG A 148 -34.53 -2.09 -14.40
N ARG A 149 -34.78 -0.82 -14.75
CA ARG A 149 -35.54 0.20 -14.00
C ARG A 149 -35.04 0.49 -12.58
N ASN A 150 -33.77 0.22 -12.27
CA ASN A 150 -33.23 0.28 -10.90
C ASN A 150 -33.46 1.63 -10.20
N THR A 151 -33.31 2.77 -10.89
CA THR A 151 -33.57 4.09 -10.31
C THR A 151 -35.03 4.27 -9.87
N TRP A 152 -36.01 3.88 -10.69
CA TRP A 152 -37.43 3.97 -10.32
C TRP A 152 -37.79 3.06 -9.15
N LEU A 153 -37.27 1.82 -9.14
CA LEU A 153 -37.45 0.88 -8.02
C LEU A 153 -36.89 1.44 -6.70
N TYR A 154 -35.73 2.10 -6.77
CA TYR A 154 -35.10 2.76 -5.62
C TYR A 154 -35.87 4.02 -5.16
N GLN A 155 -36.31 4.87 -6.10
CA GLN A 155 -37.07 6.09 -5.80
C GLN A 155 -38.37 5.77 -5.07
N ALA A 156 -39.19 4.86 -5.61
CA ALA A 156 -40.47 4.51 -5.00
C ALA A 156 -40.34 3.89 -3.59
N LEU A 157 -39.30 3.08 -3.36
CA LEU A 157 -38.96 2.58 -2.01
C LEU A 157 -38.54 3.72 -1.06
N ARG A 158 -37.76 4.70 -1.55
CA ARG A 158 -37.32 5.87 -0.77
C ARG A 158 -38.45 6.83 -0.44
N GLU A 159 -39.44 6.92 -1.32
CA GLU A 159 -40.70 7.67 -1.14
C GLU A 159 -41.71 6.94 -0.22
N GLY A 160 -41.33 5.78 0.33
CA GLY A 160 -42.07 5.08 1.38
C GLY A 160 -43.05 4.02 0.89
N SER A 161 -43.08 3.74 -0.41
CA SER A 161 -43.94 2.71 -1.00
C SER A 161 -43.61 1.32 -0.45
N ARG A 162 -44.64 0.55 -0.08
CA ARG A 162 -44.51 -0.79 0.50
C ARG A 162 -45.08 -1.83 -0.44
N PHE A 163 -44.22 -2.72 -0.94
CA PHE A 163 -44.60 -3.79 -1.85
C PHE A 163 -44.63 -5.12 -1.09
N GLN A 164 -45.78 -5.79 -1.10
CA GLN A 164 -46.02 -7.04 -0.37
C GLN A 164 -46.57 -8.17 -1.26
N SER A 165 -46.83 -7.88 -2.54
CA SER A 165 -47.34 -8.83 -3.53
C SER A 165 -46.49 -8.80 -4.80
N ILE A 166 -46.56 -9.86 -5.61
CA ILE A 166 -45.84 -9.97 -6.88
C ILE A 166 -46.45 -9.00 -7.91
N GLU A 167 -47.75 -8.76 -7.80
CA GLU A 167 -48.56 -7.89 -8.63
C GLU A 167 -48.08 -6.43 -8.51
N GLN A 168 -47.94 -5.92 -7.28
CA GLN A 168 -47.37 -4.60 -7.00
C GLN A 168 -45.93 -4.45 -7.52
N ILE A 169 -45.11 -5.51 -7.42
CA ILE A 169 -43.75 -5.52 -7.97
C ILE A 169 -43.80 -5.49 -9.50
N ARG A 170 -44.74 -6.19 -10.14
CA ARG A 170 -44.92 -6.20 -11.60
C ARG A 170 -45.40 -4.86 -12.14
N GLU A 171 -46.29 -4.17 -11.41
CA GLU A 171 -46.75 -2.81 -11.74
C GLU A 171 -45.60 -1.81 -11.65
N LEU A 172 -44.83 -1.82 -10.56
CA LEU A 172 -43.70 -0.91 -10.36
C LEU A 172 -42.54 -1.18 -11.33
N ALA A 173 -42.23 -2.45 -11.59
CA ALA A 173 -41.19 -2.85 -12.54
C ALA A 173 -41.68 -2.87 -14.00
N SER A 174 -42.88 -2.36 -14.29
CA SER A 174 -43.48 -2.39 -15.63
C SER A 174 -42.57 -1.72 -16.66
N GLY A 175 -42.41 -2.38 -17.81
CA GLY A 175 -41.50 -1.97 -18.89
C GLY A 175 -40.05 -2.46 -18.75
N ALA A 176 -39.63 -2.98 -17.58
CA ALA A 176 -38.32 -3.59 -17.42
C ALA A 176 -38.16 -4.83 -18.33
N ALA A 177 -37.00 -4.98 -18.95
CA ALA A 177 -36.75 -5.91 -20.05
C ALA A 177 -35.55 -6.85 -19.79
N ARG A 178 -35.43 -7.88 -20.62
CA ARG A 178 -34.21 -8.69 -20.76
C ARG A 178 -33.23 -7.94 -21.68
N ILE A 179 -31.93 -8.16 -21.52
CA ILE A 179 -30.89 -7.53 -22.35
C ILE A 179 -30.34 -8.51 -23.42
N ARG A 180 -30.10 -9.76 -23.04
CA ARG A 180 -29.55 -10.78 -23.95
C ARG A 180 -30.53 -11.06 -25.09
N GLY A 181 -30.09 -10.77 -26.33
CA GLY A 181 -30.85 -10.95 -27.57
C GLY A 181 -31.42 -9.65 -28.16
N GLU A 182 -31.37 -8.54 -27.44
CA GLU A 182 -31.82 -7.23 -27.93
C GLU A 182 -30.74 -6.60 -28.82
N THR A 183 -31.14 -5.67 -29.71
CA THR A 183 -30.22 -4.97 -30.62
C THR A 183 -29.90 -3.56 -30.13
N LEU A 184 -28.61 -3.27 -29.93
CA LEU A 184 -28.06 -1.95 -29.59
C LEU A 184 -27.48 -1.30 -30.85
N GLY A 185 -28.09 -0.20 -31.30
CA GLY A 185 -27.60 0.64 -32.38
C GLY A 185 -26.75 1.79 -31.86
N LEU A 186 -25.53 1.91 -32.35
CA LEU A 186 -24.61 3.00 -32.02
C LEU A 186 -24.50 3.99 -33.19
N ILE A 187 -24.81 5.27 -32.93
CA ILE A 187 -24.68 6.34 -33.92
C ILE A 187 -23.39 7.10 -33.63
N GLY A 188 -22.42 7.00 -34.55
CA GLY A 188 -21.03 7.35 -34.32
C GLY A 188 -20.25 6.18 -33.72
N PHE A 189 -19.14 5.80 -34.36
CA PHE A 189 -18.33 4.62 -33.99
C PHE A 189 -16.84 4.98 -33.82
N GLY A 190 -16.59 6.18 -33.29
CA GLY A 190 -15.30 6.58 -32.74
C GLY A 190 -14.99 5.88 -31.40
N ARG A 191 -13.93 6.34 -30.71
CA ARG A 191 -13.37 5.71 -29.49
C ARG A 191 -14.43 5.29 -28.45
N THR A 192 -15.33 6.20 -28.07
CA THR A 192 -16.40 5.93 -27.10
C THR A 192 -17.43 4.92 -27.61
N GLY A 193 -17.84 5.01 -28.88
CA GLY A 193 -18.77 4.04 -29.48
C GLY A 193 -18.17 2.63 -29.52
N GLN A 194 -16.89 2.50 -29.85
CA GLN A 194 -16.17 1.23 -29.81
C GLN A 194 -16.07 0.68 -28.37
N ALA A 195 -15.72 1.53 -27.40
CA ALA A 195 -15.66 1.16 -25.98
C ALA A 195 -17.01 0.69 -25.42
N VAL A 196 -18.12 1.34 -25.81
CA VAL A 196 -19.49 0.90 -25.50
C VAL A 196 -19.81 -0.44 -26.18
N ALA A 197 -19.47 -0.62 -27.45
CA ALA A 197 -19.75 -1.84 -28.21
C ALA A 197 -19.10 -3.08 -27.59
N VAL A 198 -17.82 -2.99 -27.22
CA VAL A 198 -17.07 -4.08 -26.57
C VAL A 198 -17.75 -4.50 -25.26
N ARG A 199 -18.11 -3.53 -24.42
CA ARG A 199 -18.78 -3.78 -23.13
C ARG A 199 -20.20 -4.35 -23.33
N ALA A 200 -20.98 -3.79 -24.24
CA ALA A 200 -22.37 -4.19 -24.51
C ALA A 200 -22.48 -5.66 -24.99
N LYS A 201 -21.53 -6.12 -25.81
CA LYS A 201 -21.48 -7.53 -26.26
C LYS A 201 -21.36 -8.53 -25.10
N VAL A 202 -20.70 -8.18 -23.99
CA VAL A 202 -20.59 -9.04 -22.80
C VAL A 202 -21.95 -9.29 -22.13
N PHE A 203 -22.86 -8.30 -22.18
CA PHE A 203 -24.23 -8.46 -21.69
C PHE A 203 -25.14 -9.25 -22.65
N GLY A 204 -24.66 -9.55 -23.86
CA GLY A 204 -25.38 -10.31 -24.88
C GLY A 204 -26.29 -9.46 -25.78
N PHE A 205 -26.01 -8.17 -25.93
CA PHE A 205 -26.57 -7.36 -27.01
C PHE A 205 -26.04 -7.83 -28.36
N ASN A 206 -26.90 -7.87 -29.38
CA ASN A 206 -26.44 -7.72 -30.76
C ASN A 206 -26.08 -6.25 -30.97
N VAL A 207 -24.87 -5.93 -31.46
CA VAL A 207 -24.44 -4.53 -31.62
C VAL A 207 -24.29 -4.21 -33.10
N ILE A 208 -24.94 -3.12 -33.52
CA ILE A 208 -24.86 -2.56 -34.87
C ILE A 208 -24.43 -1.09 -34.79
N PHE A 209 -23.80 -0.54 -35.83
CA PHE A 209 -23.44 0.88 -35.85
C PHE A 209 -23.64 1.56 -37.20
N TYR A 210 -23.94 2.87 -37.13
CA TYR A 210 -23.96 3.79 -38.26
C TYR A 210 -22.94 4.90 -37.99
N ASP A 211 -21.95 5.01 -38.87
CA ASP A 211 -21.00 6.12 -38.92
C ASP A 211 -20.64 6.33 -40.40
N PRO A 212 -20.92 7.49 -41.02
CA PRO A 212 -20.63 7.73 -42.43
C PRO A 212 -19.19 8.20 -42.68
N TYR A 213 -18.44 8.59 -41.65
CA TYR A 213 -17.07 9.13 -41.77
C TYR A 213 -15.99 8.07 -41.56
N LEU A 214 -16.35 6.91 -40.99
CA LEU A 214 -15.45 5.79 -40.78
C LEU A 214 -15.17 5.01 -42.08
N GLN A 215 -13.92 4.57 -42.29
CA GLN A 215 -13.57 3.65 -43.38
C GLN A 215 -14.03 2.21 -43.06
N ASP A 216 -14.31 1.41 -44.09
CA ASP A 216 -14.68 -0.01 -43.91
C ASP A 216 -13.49 -0.83 -43.39
N GLY A 217 -13.79 -1.85 -42.57
CA GLY A 217 -12.85 -2.84 -42.03
C GLY A 217 -12.88 -2.94 -40.50
N LEU A 218 -13.19 -1.85 -39.78
CA LEU A 218 -13.19 -1.84 -38.31
C LEU A 218 -14.35 -2.66 -37.71
N GLU A 219 -15.44 -2.82 -38.44
CA GLU A 219 -16.56 -3.68 -38.08
C GLU A 219 -16.11 -5.15 -37.88
N ARG A 220 -15.11 -5.60 -38.64
CA ARG A 220 -14.59 -6.97 -38.59
C ARG A 220 -13.69 -7.25 -37.41
N SER A 221 -12.86 -6.29 -36.99
CA SER A 221 -11.91 -6.48 -35.88
C SER A 221 -12.62 -6.55 -34.52
N LEU A 222 -13.71 -5.80 -34.35
CA LEU A 222 -14.55 -5.83 -33.14
C LEU A 222 -15.71 -6.83 -33.24
N GLY A 223 -15.99 -7.39 -34.42
CA GLY A 223 -17.10 -8.30 -34.67
C GLY A 223 -18.46 -7.65 -34.40
N VAL A 224 -18.66 -6.45 -34.96
CA VAL A 224 -19.87 -5.61 -34.83
C VAL A 224 -20.42 -5.42 -36.25
N GLN A 225 -21.74 -5.30 -36.44
CA GLN A 225 -22.29 -5.10 -37.79
C GLN A 225 -22.36 -3.61 -38.14
N ARG A 226 -21.70 -3.20 -39.24
CA ARG A 226 -21.94 -1.89 -39.86
C ARG A 226 -23.28 -1.89 -40.59
N VAL A 227 -24.05 -0.81 -40.46
CA VAL A 227 -25.17 -0.49 -41.36
C VAL A 227 -24.90 0.83 -42.06
N TYR A 228 -25.28 0.93 -43.34
CA TYR A 228 -24.89 2.03 -44.22
C TYR A 228 -25.90 3.17 -44.29
N THR A 229 -27.09 3.03 -43.69
CA THR A 229 -28.06 4.11 -43.53
C THR A 229 -28.47 4.28 -42.07
N LEU A 230 -28.83 5.52 -41.70
CA LEU A 230 -29.40 5.81 -40.38
C LEU A 230 -30.75 5.09 -40.19
N GLN A 231 -31.59 5.04 -41.23
CA GLN A 231 -32.90 4.40 -41.20
C GLN A 231 -32.81 2.90 -40.86
N ASP A 232 -31.84 2.19 -41.44
CA ASP A 232 -31.58 0.78 -41.12
C ASP A 232 -31.23 0.59 -39.64
N LEU A 233 -30.40 1.47 -39.07
CA LEU A 233 -30.05 1.40 -37.65
C LEU A 233 -31.28 1.62 -36.77
N LEU A 234 -32.05 2.70 -37.00
CA LEU A 234 -33.22 3.03 -36.19
C LEU A 234 -34.28 1.92 -36.24
N TYR A 235 -34.51 1.33 -37.41
CA TYR A 235 -35.49 0.25 -37.61
C TYR A 235 -35.04 -1.10 -37.01
N GLN A 236 -33.74 -1.39 -37.00
CA GLN A 236 -33.20 -2.64 -36.45
C GLN A 236 -32.96 -2.60 -34.94
N SER A 237 -32.84 -1.41 -34.33
CA SER A 237 -32.41 -1.25 -32.94
C SER A 237 -33.56 -1.23 -31.93
N ASP A 238 -33.40 -1.98 -30.84
CA ASP A 238 -34.27 -1.97 -29.66
C ASP A 238 -33.81 -0.92 -28.63
N CYS A 239 -32.51 -0.56 -28.67
CA CYS A 239 -31.94 0.59 -27.99
C CYS A 239 -31.01 1.34 -28.93
N VAL A 240 -31.08 2.68 -28.96
CA VAL A 240 -30.18 3.55 -29.75
C VAL A 240 -29.34 4.40 -28.80
N SER A 241 -28.03 4.48 -29.04
CA SER A 241 -27.09 5.29 -28.24
C SER A 241 -26.24 6.21 -29.13
N LEU A 242 -26.14 7.48 -28.74
CA LEU A 242 -25.45 8.53 -29.52
C LEU A 242 -24.01 8.75 -29.02
N HIS A 243 -23.05 8.70 -29.95
CA HIS A 243 -21.61 8.83 -29.71
C HIS A 243 -20.87 9.66 -30.78
N CYS A 244 -21.59 10.48 -31.55
CA CYS A 244 -21.04 11.38 -32.57
C CYS A 244 -20.84 12.82 -32.05
N ASN A 245 -20.02 13.62 -32.74
CA ASN A 245 -19.94 15.07 -32.51
C ASN A 245 -21.12 15.79 -33.17
N LEU A 246 -21.54 16.92 -32.59
CA LEU A 246 -22.54 17.82 -33.18
C LEU A 246 -21.92 18.66 -34.30
N ASN A 247 -22.66 18.87 -35.39
CA ASN A 247 -22.36 19.76 -36.52
C ASN A 247 -23.65 20.23 -37.20
N GLU A 248 -23.53 21.14 -38.17
CA GLU A 248 -24.67 21.73 -38.90
C GLU A 248 -25.56 20.70 -39.62
N HIS A 249 -25.02 19.52 -39.98
CA HIS A 249 -25.74 18.48 -40.73
C HIS A 249 -26.42 17.42 -39.84
N ASN A 250 -26.08 17.35 -38.55
CA ASN A 250 -26.66 16.39 -37.60
C ASN A 250 -27.32 17.04 -36.37
N HIS A 251 -27.54 18.37 -36.41
CA HIS A 251 -28.45 19.05 -35.50
C HIS A 251 -29.85 18.42 -35.57
N HIS A 252 -30.43 18.10 -34.42
CA HIS A 252 -31.68 17.34 -34.27
C HIS A 252 -31.74 16.04 -35.11
N LEU A 253 -30.64 15.29 -35.19
CA LEU A 253 -30.58 13.97 -35.83
C LEU A 253 -31.70 13.03 -35.35
N ILE A 254 -32.01 13.08 -34.05
CA ILE A 254 -33.18 12.44 -33.46
C ILE A 254 -34.28 13.50 -33.30
N ASN A 255 -35.30 13.41 -34.15
CA ASN A 255 -36.44 14.32 -34.25
C ASN A 255 -37.73 13.53 -34.47
N ASP A 256 -38.89 14.21 -34.57
CA ASP A 256 -40.20 13.57 -34.78
C ASP A 256 -40.22 12.53 -35.93
N PHE A 257 -39.56 12.82 -37.06
CA PHE A 257 -39.52 11.92 -38.22
C PHE A 257 -38.60 10.72 -37.98
N THR A 258 -37.40 10.89 -37.42
CA THR A 258 -36.49 9.77 -37.15
C THR A 258 -36.94 8.92 -35.96
N ILE A 259 -37.57 9.51 -34.94
CA ILE A 259 -38.27 8.79 -33.87
C ILE A 259 -39.39 7.91 -34.44
N LYS A 260 -40.12 8.37 -35.47
CA LYS A 260 -41.14 7.56 -36.17
C LYS A 260 -40.56 6.39 -36.97
N GLN A 261 -39.24 6.35 -37.22
CA GLN A 261 -38.53 5.20 -37.81
C GLN A 261 -37.98 4.20 -36.79
N MET A 262 -37.75 4.61 -35.53
CA MET A 262 -37.26 3.72 -34.46
C MET A 262 -38.24 2.58 -34.16
N ARG A 263 -37.82 1.47 -33.54
CA ARG A 263 -38.78 0.45 -33.08
C ARG A 263 -39.78 1.00 -32.06
N GLN A 264 -41.01 0.49 -32.08
CA GLN A 264 -42.05 0.88 -31.12
C GLN A 264 -41.65 0.47 -29.71
N GLY A 265 -41.55 1.43 -28.79
CA GLY A 265 -41.11 1.17 -27.43
C GLY A 265 -39.62 0.79 -27.32
N ALA A 266 -38.80 1.31 -28.24
CA ALA A 266 -37.34 1.32 -28.12
C ALA A 266 -36.85 2.24 -26.99
N PHE A 267 -35.57 2.11 -26.63
CA PHE A 267 -34.86 3.02 -25.73
C PHE A 267 -33.94 4.00 -26.49
N LEU A 268 -33.70 5.18 -25.92
CA LEU A 268 -32.76 6.18 -26.44
C LEU A 268 -31.77 6.63 -25.36
N VAL A 269 -30.48 6.70 -25.68
CA VAL A 269 -29.42 7.19 -24.79
C VAL A 269 -28.56 8.24 -25.49
N ASN A 270 -28.31 9.37 -24.83
CA ASN A 270 -27.42 10.42 -25.31
C ASN A 270 -26.44 10.85 -24.20
N CYS A 271 -25.17 10.52 -24.40
CA CYS A 271 -24.03 11.02 -23.62
C CYS A 271 -23.02 11.72 -24.55
N ALA A 272 -23.48 12.21 -25.70
CA ALA A 272 -22.67 12.86 -26.73
C ALA A 272 -22.85 14.38 -26.69
N ARG A 273 -23.88 14.93 -27.35
CA ARG A 273 -24.24 16.37 -27.32
C ARG A 273 -25.75 16.54 -27.31
N GLY A 274 -26.26 17.52 -26.57
CA GLY A 274 -27.70 17.78 -26.45
C GLY A 274 -28.40 18.02 -27.77
N GLY A 275 -27.90 18.96 -28.58
CA GLY A 275 -28.45 19.34 -29.89
C GLY A 275 -28.50 18.24 -30.96
N LEU A 276 -28.07 17.01 -30.69
CA LEU A 276 -28.35 15.84 -31.54
C LEU A 276 -29.82 15.36 -31.42
N VAL A 277 -30.55 15.82 -30.41
CA VAL A 277 -31.92 15.39 -30.10
C VAL A 277 -32.84 16.61 -29.97
N ASP A 278 -33.96 16.63 -30.69
CA ASP A 278 -35.06 17.55 -30.42
C ASP A 278 -35.76 17.12 -29.11
N GLU A 279 -35.51 17.85 -28.03
CA GLU A 279 -36.08 17.56 -26.72
C GLU A 279 -37.62 17.65 -26.70
N LYS A 280 -38.25 18.40 -27.60
CA LYS A 280 -39.73 18.52 -27.69
C LYS A 280 -40.31 17.27 -28.35
N ALA A 281 -39.72 16.82 -29.45
CA ALA A 281 -40.10 15.58 -30.12
C ALA A 281 -39.90 14.38 -29.17
N LEU A 282 -38.78 14.33 -28.43
CA LEU A 282 -38.55 13.28 -27.43
C LEU A 282 -39.57 13.34 -26.28
N ALA A 283 -39.86 14.52 -25.73
CA ALA A 283 -40.85 14.67 -24.66
C ALA A 283 -42.24 14.18 -25.08
N GLN A 284 -42.65 14.44 -26.32
CA GLN A 284 -43.90 13.94 -26.88
C GLN A 284 -43.86 12.43 -27.12
N ALA A 285 -42.78 11.91 -27.71
CA ALA A 285 -42.62 10.48 -27.99
C ALA A 285 -42.58 9.60 -26.74
N LEU A 286 -42.09 10.13 -25.61
CA LEU A 286 -42.16 9.48 -24.30
C LEU A 286 -43.60 9.46 -23.74
N LYS A 287 -44.35 10.56 -23.89
CA LYS A 287 -45.77 10.66 -23.49
C LYS A 287 -46.67 9.74 -24.31
N GLU A 288 -46.38 9.57 -25.59
CA GLU A 288 -47.07 8.62 -26.49
C GLU A 288 -46.62 7.16 -26.31
N GLY A 289 -45.57 6.90 -25.52
CA GLY A 289 -44.96 5.57 -25.39
C GLY A 289 -44.28 5.05 -26.67
N ARG A 290 -44.07 5.94 -27.66
CA ARG A 290 -43.35 5.66 -28.92
C ARG A 290 -41.90 5.31 -28.66
N ILE A 291 -41.30 6.00 -27.68
CA ILE A 291 -40.06 5.64 -26.98
C ILE A 291 -40.46 5.16 -25.58
N ARG A 292 -39.91 4.03 -25.12
CA ARG A 292 -40.28 3.43 -23.83
C ARG A 292 -39.69 4.18 -22.64
N GLY A 293 -38.48 4.71 -22.83
CA GLY A 293 -37.73 5.49 -21.87
C GLY A 293 -36.45 6.03 -22.51
N ALA A 294 -35.90 7.09 -21.95
CA ALA A 294 -34.69 7.71 -22.45
C ALA A 294 -33.74 8.10 -21.31
N ALA A 295 -32.45 8.22 -21.62
CA ALA A 295 -31.44 8.72 -20.71
C ALA A 295 -30.55 9.75 -21.39
N LEU A 296 -30.49 10.95 -20.82
CA LEU A 296 -29.71 12.08 -21.32
C LEU A 296 -28.71 12.50 -20.24
N ASP A 297 -27.42 12.56 -20.56
CA ASP A 297 -26.44 13.27 -19.72
C ASP A 297 -26.18 14.69 -20.25
N VAL A 298 -26.60 14.98 -21.48
CA VAL A 298 -26.33 16.22 -22.21
C VAL A 298 -27.62 16.80 -22.78
N HIS A 299 -27.74 18.12 -22.78
CA HIS A 299 -29.01 18.82 -23.00
C HIS A 299 -28.88 19.97 -24.00
N GLU A 300 -29.98 20.33 -24.66
CA GLU A 300 -29.99 21.43 -25.64
C GLU A 300 -29.80 22.80 -24.96
N SER A 301 -30.19 22.91 -23.69
CA SER A 301 -29.90 24.04 -22.81
C SER A 301 -29.24 23.52 -21.52
N GLU A 302 -27.99 23.91 -21.29
CA GLU A 302 -27.22 23.60 -20.08
C GLU A 302 -26.93 24.87 -19.27
N PRO A 303 -26.94 24.83 -17.92
CA PRO A 303 -27.22 23.67 -17.07
C PRO A 303 -28.71 23.29 -17.05
N PHE A 304 -28.99 22.00 -17.20
CA PHE A 304 -30.36 21.47 -17.25
C PHE A 304 -31.12 21.62 -15.91
N SER A 305 -32.43 21.86 -15.98
CA SER A 305 -33.33 21.90 -14.82
C SER A 305 -34.71 21.36 -15.15
N PHE A 306 -35.14 20.31 -14.43
CA PHE A 306 -36.49 19.75 -14.50
C PHE A 306 -37.64 20.75 -14.23
N THR A 307 -37.35 21.93 -13.69
CA THR A 307 -38.39 22.96 -13.46
C THR A 307 -38.78 23.74 -14.72
N GLN A 308 -37.97 23.63 -15.79
CA GLN A 308 -38.08 24.40 -17.03
C GLN A 308 -37.88 23.47 -18.26
N GLY A 309 -38.03 24.01 -19.47
CA GLY A 309 -37.83 23.26 -20.72
C GLY A 309 -38.93 22.22 -21.05
N PRO A 310 -38.82 21.52 -22.19
CA PRO A 310 -39.86 20.63 -22.69
C PRO A 310 -39.92 19.26 -21.99
N LEU A 311 -38.79 18.80 -21.42
CA LEU A 311 -38.65 17.49 -20.78
C LEU A 311 -39.25 17.40 -19.36
N LYS A 312 -39.64 18.53 -18.77
CA LYS A 312 -40.17 18.63 -17.39
C LYS A 312 -41.21 17.56 -17.04
N ASP A 313 -42.20 17.35 -17.91
CA ASP A 313 -43.31 16.42 -17.69
C ASP A 313 -43.16 15.13 -18.54
N ALA A 314 -41.93 14.76 -18.92
CA ALA A 314 -41.67 13.58 -19.75
C ALA A 314 -41.55 12.29 -18.89
N PRO A 315 -42.36 11.24 -19.15
CA PRO A 315 -42.29 9.99 -18.39
C PRO A 315 -41.08 9.14 -18.79
N ASN A 316 -40.66 8.23 -17.90
CA ASN A 316 -39.59 7.24 -18.14
C ASN A 316 -38.23 7.84 -18.59
N LEU A 317 -37.97 9.09 -18.22
CA LEU A 317 -36.73 9.82 -18.52
C LEU A 317 -35.73 9.72 -17.34
N ILE A 318 -34.44 9.62 -17.66
CA ILE A 318 -33.30 9.87 -16.76
C ILE A 318 -32.55 11.08 -17.29
N CYS A 319 -32.21 12.04 -16.43
CA CYS A 319 -31.29 13.13 -16.75
C CYS A 319 -30.14 13.17 -15.75
N THR A 320 -28.92 13.44 -16.22
CA THR A 320 -27.73 13.74 -15.41
C THR A 320 -27.06 15.03 -15.92
N PRO A 321 -26.31 15.76 -15.07
CA PRO A 321 -25.88 17.13 -15.39
C PRO A 321 -24.50 17.19 -16.07
N HIS A 322 -24.39 16.66 -17.29
CA HIS A 322 -23.15 16.60 -18.11
C HIS A 322 -21.97 16.00 -17.33
N THR A 323 -22.21 14.82 -16.75
CA THR A 323 -21.32 14.11 -15.81
C THR A 323 -20.71 12.81 -16.35
N ALA A 324 -21.15 12.31 -17.51
CA ALA A 324 -20.72 11.01 -18.04
C ALA A 324 -19.20 10.90 -18.28
N TRP A 325 -18.52 12.03 -18.49
CA TRP A 325 -17.06 12.10 -18.67
C TRP A 325 -16.27 12.12 -17.35
N TYR A 326 -16.92 12.30 -16.20
CA TYR A 326 -16.25 12.71 -14.97
C TYR A 326 -15.79 11.54 -14.09
N SER A 327 -14.47 11.40 -13.97
CA SER A 327 -13.79 10.82 -12.81
C SER A 327 -12.76 11.82 -12.27
N GLU A 328 -12.28 11.64 -11.04
CA GLU A 328 -11.19 12.46 -10.51
C GLU A 328 -9.92 12.30 -11.38
N GLN A 329 -9.71 11.10 -11.92
CA GLN A 329 -8.60 10.75 -12.81
C GLN A 329 -8.71 11.46 -14.17
N ALA A 330 -9.82 11.27 -14.89
CA ALA A 330 -10.09 11.91 -16.19
C ALA A 330 -10.06 13.44 -16.08
N SER A 331 -10.59 14.00 -14.98
CA SER A 331 -10.55 15.44 -14.74
C SER A 331 -9.12 15.97 -14.55
N LEU A 332 -8.21 15.21 -13.93
CA LEU A 332 -6.79 15.57 -13.83
C LEU A 332 -6.06 15.38 -15.17
N GLU A 333 -6.22 14.22 -15.80
CA GLU A 333 -5.54 13.89 -17.06
C GLU A 333 -5.90 14.85 -18.20
N MET A 334 -7.19 15.23 -18.34
CA MET A 334 -7.59 16.22 -19.35
C MET A 334 -6.99 17.60 -19.09
N ARG A 335 -6.82 18.01 -17.82
CA ARG A 335 -6.21 19.30 -17.45
C ARG A 335 -4.70 19.30 -17.67
N GLU A 336 -4.01 18.22 -17.32
CA GLU A 336 -2.57 18.07 -17.60
C GLU A 336 -2.29 18.01 -19.11
N ALA A 337 -3.15 17.32 -19.87
CA ALA A 337 -3.08 17.30 -21.32
C ALA A 337 -3.32 18.69 -21.93
N ALA A 338 -4.36 19.42 -21.49
CA ALA A 338 -4.64 20.78 -21.97
C ALA A 338 -3.51 21.76 -21.62
N ALA A 339 -2.97 21.73 -20.40
CA ALA A 339 -1.84 22.55 -20.00
C ALA A 339 -0.56 22.21 -20.80
N THR A 340 -0.33 20.92 -21.09
CA THR A 340 0.78 20.46 -21.93
C THR A 340 0.62 20.92 -23.39
N GLU A 341 -0.60 20.99 -23.89
CA GLU A 341 -0.92 21.44 -25.24
C GLU A 341 -0.82 22.97 -25.38
N ILE A 342 -1.27 23.75 -24.39
CA ILE A 342 -0.93 25.19 -24.25
C ILE A 342 0.59 25.38 -24.26
N ARG A 343 1.33 24.52 -23.55
CA ARG A 343 2.80 24.59 -23.51
C ARG A 343 3.41 24.44 -24.91
N ARG A 344 2.95 23.45 -25.70
CA ARG A 344 3.37 23.25 -27.11
C ARG A 344 3.08 24.46 -28.01
N ALA A 345 1.97 25.15 -27.76
CA ALA A 345 1.57 26.33 -28.52
C ALA A 345 2.43 27.57 -28.20
N ILE A 346 2.84 27.72 -26.93
CA ILE A 346 3.69 28.82 -26.48
C ILE A 346 5.17 28.60 -26.86
N THR A 347 5.67 27.36 -26.81
CA THR A 347 7.08 27.05 -27.12
C THR A 347 7.34 26.65 -28.57
N GLY A 348 6.30 26.44 -29.37
CA GLY A 348 6.39 25.87 -30.72
C GLY A 348 5.79 26.76 -31.81
N ARG A 349 5.63 26.18 -33.01
CA ARG A 349 4.95 26.82 -34.15
C ARG A 349 3.53 26.31 -34.23
N ILE A 350 2.58 27.22 -34.08
CA ILE A 350 1.16 26.96 -34.35
C ILE A 350 0.96 26.94 -35.89
N PRO A 351 0.25 25.95 -36.46
CA PRO A 351 -0.38 24.78 -35.83
C PRO A 351 0.52 23.52 -35.81
N GLU A 352 1.72 23.56 -36.40
CA GLU A 352 2.61 22.41 -36.63
C GLU A 352 2.90 21.57 -35.37
N THR A 353 3.11 22.21 -34.21
CA THR A 353 3.47 21.53 -32.95
C THR A 353 2.27 21.03 -32.15
N LEU A 354 1.04 21.25 -32.63
CA LEU A 354 -0.22 20.88 -31.99
C LEU A 354 -0.71 19.50 -32.44
N ARG A 355 -1.23 18.70 -31.50
CA ARG A 355 -1.67 17.32 -31.72
C ARG A 355 -3.06 17.22 -32.34
N ASN A 356 -4.04 17.96 -31.81
CA ASN A 356 -5.45 17.87 -32.20
C ASN A 356 -6.01 19.26 -32.56
N CYS A 357 -5.32 20.01 -33.42
CA CYS A 357 -5.85 21.30 -33.92
C CYS A 357 -7.02 21.02 -34.87
N VAL A 358 -8.24 21.44 -34.48
CA VAL A 358 -9.50 21.12 -35.17
C VAL A 358 -9.86 22.12 -36.28
N ASN A 359 -9.12 23.22 -36.40
CA ASN A 359 -9.24 24.22 -37.46
C ASN A 359 -7.90 24.46 -38.19
N LYS A 360 -7.10 23.40 -38.35
CA LYS A 360 -5.71 23.45 -38.86
C LYS A 360 -5.62 24.00 -40.29
N GLU A 361 -6.63 23.71 -41.11
CA GLU A 361 -6.76 24.09 -42.52
C GLU A 361 -6.69 25.61 -42.76
N TYR A 362 -7.23 26.42 -41.83
CA TYR A 362 -7.20 27.89 -41.92
C TYR A 362 -5.77 28.46 -41.89
N PHE A 363 -4.80 27.73 -41.33
CA PHE A 363 -3.41 28.15 -41.20
C PHE A 363 -2.51 27.75 -42.38
N ILE A 364 -3.03 26.96 -43.34
CA ILE A 364 -2.25 26.43 -44.47
C ILE A 364 -2.29 27.40 -45.67
N ALA A 365 -3.20 28.37 -45.66
CA ALA A 365 -3.57 29.20 -46.81
C ALA A 365 -2.60 30.36 -47.18
N THR A 366 -1.32 30.32 -46.77
CA THR A 366 -0.32 31.37 -47.13
C THR A 366 0.90 30.81 -47.86
N ALA A 367 0.69 30.25 -49.04
CA ALA A 367 1.72 30.01 -50.04
C ALA A 367 1.19 30.42 -51.44
N PRO A 368 1.89 31.29 -52.20
CA PRO A 368 1.34 31.83 -53.45
C PRO A 368 1.64 30.96 -54.70
N TRP A 369 0.59 30.79 -55.52
CA TRP A 369 0.57 30.23 -56.90
C TRP A 369 0.77 28.69 -57.00
N GLY A 370 0.00 27.96 -57.82
CA GLY A 370 -1.17 28.35 -58.62
C GLY A 370 -1.68 27.20 -59.52
N ALA A 371 -3.02 27.12 -59.71
CA ALA A 371 -3.77 26.03 -60.36
C ALA A 371 -3.66 24.65 -59.64
N VAL A 372 -4.67 23.79 -59.62
CA VAL A 372 -5.94 23.75 -60.38
C VAL A 372 -7.16 23.89 -59.44
N GLU A 373 -8.19 24.59 -59.92
CA GLU A 373 -9.50 24.67 -59.30
C GLU A 373 -10.36 23.47 -59.75
N GLN A 374 -10.98 22.74 -58.82
CA GLN A 374 -12.03 21.78 -59.17
C GLN A 374 -13.21 21.88 -58.19
N GLN A 375 -14.32 22.33 -58.76
CA GLN A 375 -15.53 22.84 -58.12
C GLN A 375 -16.19 21.83 -57.17
N VAL A 376 -16.67 22.35 -56.03
CA VAL A 376 -17.85 21.78 -55.37
C VAL A 376 -19.05 21.94 -56.31
N HIS A 377 -19.82 20.87 -56.52
CA HIS A 377 -21.14 20.97 -57.15
C HIS A 377 -22.20 20.25 -56.29
N PRO A 378 -23.36 20.89 -56.02
CA PRO A 378 -24.45 20.30 -55.23
C PRO A 378 -25.43 19.50 -56.10
N GLU A 379 -26.40 18.86 -55.42
CA GLU A 379 -27.50 18.05 -55.98
C GLU A 379 -27.03 16.70 -56.59
N LEU A 380 -27.76 15.60 -56.47
CA LEU A 380 -29.11 15.42 -57.00
C LEU A 380 -29.98 14.41 -56.23
N ASN A 381 -31.29 14.70 -56.21
CA ASN A 381 -32.34 13.71 -56.02
C ASN A 381 -32.53 12.87 -57.31
N GLY A 382 -33.06 11.65 -57.17
CA GLY A 382 -32.99 10.60 -58.20
C GLY A 382 -33.55 10.90 -59.61
N GLY A 383 -33.07 10.15 -60.62
CA GLY A 383 -33.54 10.26 -62.00
C GLY A 383 -32.95 9.26 -63.01
N ALA A 384 -33.65 8.16 -63.24
CA ALA A 384 -33.88 7.50 -64.54
C ALA A 384 -32.87 7.63 -65.73
N TYR A 385 -32.22 6.51 -66.05
CA TYR A 385 -32.08 5.93 -67.42
C TYR A 385 -31.18 6.52 -68.54
N ARG A 386 -30.52 5.58 -69.24
CA ARG A 386 -30.19 5.51 -70.71
C ARG A 386 -28.92 6.19 -71.31
N HIS A 387 -27.93 5.32 -71.54
CA HIS A 387 -27.47 4.87 -72.88
C HIS A 387 -26.57 5.77 -73.80
N ALA A 388 -25.32 5.30 -73.96
CA ALA A 388 -24.69 4.91 -75.24
C ALA A 388 -23.86 5.89 -76.11
N GLN A 389 -22.76 5.31 -76.66
CA GLN A 389 -21.88 5.78 -77.76
C GLN A 389 -21.01 7.04 -77.51
N GLY A 390 -19.78 7.14 -78.04
CA GLY A 390 -18.97 6.14 -78.75
C GLY A 390 -17.76 6.76 -79.51
N THR A 391 -16.90 5.90 -80.09
CA THR A 391 -15.74 6.23 -80.97
C THR A 391 -14.50 6.83 -80.25
N VAL A 392 -13.26 6.28 -80.19
CA VAL A 392 -12.43 5.26 -80.90
C VAL A 392 -11.42 5.83 -81.93
N ARG A 393 -10.17 5.31 -81.87
CA ARG A 393 -8.95 5.47 -82.73
C ARG A 393 -7.83 6.31 -82.10
N MET A 394 -6.52 6.00 -82.18
CA MET A 394 -5.68 4.87 -82.72
C MET A 394 -4.30 4.94 -81.95
N ILE A 395 -3.23 4.14 -82.09
CA ILE A 395 -2.74 3.19 -83.13
C ILE A 395 -1.91 2.02 -82.48
N SER A 396 -0.99 1.39 -83.22
CA SER A 396 -0.09 0.25 -82.90
C SER A 396 1.07 0.55 -81.93
N GLY A 397 1.85 -0.43 -81.46
CA GLY A 397 1.89 -1.91 -81.68
C GLY A 397 2.66 -2.59 -80.53
N GLY A 398 2.71 -3.91 -80.31
CA GLY A 398 2.83 -5.07 -81.22
C GLY A 398 4.14 -5.81 -80.82
N SER A 399 4.31 -7.14 -80.80
CA SER A 399 3.54 -8.34 -81.23
C SER A 399 4.27 -9.58 -80.63
N GLU A 400 3.89 -10.88 -80.61
CA GLU A 400 2.71 -11.77 -80.80
C GLU A 400 3.20 -13.20 -80.33
N GLU A 401 2.54 -14.36 -80.30
CA GLU A 401 1.23 -14.94 -80.71
C GLU A 401 0.98 -16.24 -79.89
N GLY A 402 -0.25 -16.80 -79.90
CA GLY A 402 -0.54 -18.23 -79.70
C GLY A 402 -0.89 -18.70 -78.26
N THR A 403 -1.80 -19.66 -78.02
CA THR A 403 -2.70 -20.44 -78.92
C THR A 403 -3.96 -20.92 -78.13
N LYS A 404 -5.02 -21.35 -78.83
CA LYS A 404 -6.37 -21.79 -78.33
C LYS A 404 -6.91 -22.94 -79.24
N PRO A 405 -8.11 -23.57 -79.05
CA PRO A 405 -9.01 -23.73 -77.89
C PRO A 405 -9.61 -25.18 -77.72
N GLY A 406 -10.57 -25.38 -76.80
CA GLY A 406 -11.55 -26.50 -76.75
C GLY A 406 -12.01 -26.81 -75.31
N GLY A 407 -13.25 -27.21 -74.97
CA GLY A 407 -14.51 -27.41 -75.71
C GLY A 407 -15.75 -27.40 -74.75
N VAL A 408 -16.97 -27.67 -75.23
CA VAL A 408 -18.29 -27.55 -74.55
C VAL A 408 -19.07 -28.90 -74.59
N PRO A 409 -20.33 -29.12 -74.10
CA PRO A 409 -21.21 -28.42 -73.12
C PRO A 409 -22.03 -29.35 -72.12
N SER A 410 -22.87 -28.75 -71.24
CA SER A 410 -24.19 -29.26 -70.74
C SER A 410 -24.28 -30.55 -69.84
N ALA A 411 -25.35 -30.87 -69.08
CA ALA A 411 -26.46 -30.12 -68.43
C ALA A 411 -27.32 -31.05 -67.49
N HIS A 412 -28.37 -30.49 -66.85
CA HIS A 412 -29.54 -31.14 -66.17
C HIS A 412 -29.53 -31.44 -64.65
N ALA A 413 -30.74 -31.68 -64.10
CA ALA A 413 -31.12 -31.69 -62.68
C ALA A 413 -32.39 -32.55 -62.45
N LEU A 414 -32.81 -32.84 -61.19
CA LEU A 414 -34.22 -32.99 -60.68
C LEU A 414 -34.30 -33.44 -59.18
N SER A 415 -35.49 -33.79 -58.66
CA SER A 415 -35.93 -33.71 -57.24
C SER A 415 -36.58 -34.98 -56.62
N LEU A 416 -36.55 -35.09 -55.25
CA LEU A 416 -37.54 -35.59 -54.23
C LEU A 416 -38.52 -36.80 -54.50
N PRO A 417 -39.30 -37.36 -53.51
CA PRO A 417 -39.26 -37.20 -52.02
C PRO A 417 -38.98 -38.35 -50.97
N PRO A 418 -39.77 -39.44 -50.72
CA PRO A 418 -40.35 -39.67 -49.35
C PRO A 418 -40.22 -41.07 -48.67
N GLY A 419 -40.55 -41.17 -47.35
CA GLY A 419 -41.13 -42.39 -46.73
C GLY A 419 -40.81 -42.74 -45.24
N THR A 420 -41.79 -43.24 -44.47
CA THR A 420 -41.74 -43.91 -43.12
C THR A 420 -42.64 -45.19 -43.16
N PRO A 421 -42.92 -46.05 -42.12
CA PRO A 421 -42.69 -46.00 -40.64
C PRO A 421 -42.36 -47.35 -39.90
N ALA A 422 -42.57 -47.40 -38.56
CA ALA A 422 -42.98 -48.55 -37.68
C ALA A 422 -41.95 -49.31 -36.77
N GLN A 423 -42.50 -50.01 -35.75
CA GLN A 423 -41.92 -50.61 -34.51
C GLN A 423 -42.60 -52.00 -34.23
N PRO A 424 -42.09 -52.96 -33.40
CA PRO A 424 -42.45 -53.01 -31.93
C PRO A 424 -41.62 -53.91 -30.93
N TYR A 425 -41.82 -53.70 -29.60
CA TYR A 425 -41.95 -54.66 -28.43
C TYR A 425 -40.95 -55.82 -28.06
N LEU A 426 -40.73 -56.27 -26.78
CA LEU A 426 -41.02 -55.78 -25.38
C LEU A 426 -40.41 -56.67 -24.21
N LEU A 427 -39.88 -56.05 -23.11
CA LEU A 427 -39.68 -56.52 -21.67
C LEU A 427 -38.76 -57.75 -21.32
N PRO A 428 -38.35 -58.02 -20.02
CA PRO A 428 -38.73 -57.38 -18.73
C PRO A 428 -37.64 -56.96 -17.67
N GLU A 429 -38.05 -56.07 -16.75
CA GLU A 429 -37.68 -55.90 -15.29
C GLU A 429 -36.30 -55.31 -14.82
N PRO A 430 -36.20 -54.65 -13.62
CA PRO A 430 -35.38 -53.43 -13.47
C PRO A 430 -34.63 -53.19 -12.12
N SER A 431 -33.86 -52.08 -12.03
CA SER A 431 -33.56 -51.36 -10.76
C SER A 431 -33.18 -49.86 -10.91
N HIS A 432 -34.19 -49.00 -11.06
CA HIS A 432 -34.40 -47.69 -10.39
C HIS A 432 -33.20 -46.80 -9.89
N THR A 433 -33.16 -45.47 -10.12
CA THR A 433 -33.93 -44.58 -11.03
C THR A 433 -33.29 -43.20 -11.23
N GLN A 434 -33.77 -42.48 -12.26
CA GLN A 434 -33.65 -41.04 -12.50
C GLN A 434 -35.08 -40.42 -12.65
N CYS A 435 -35.37 -39.15 -12.96
CA CYS A 435 -34.56 -37.98 -13.31
C CYS A 435 -35.33 -36.63 -13.11
N GLU A 436 -34.58 -35.51 -13.08
CA GLU A 436 -34.88 -34.21 -13.72
C GLU A 436 -36.07 -33.24 -13.38
N HIS A 437 -35.81 -31.99 -13.79
CA HIS A 437 -36.65 -30.90 -14.33
C HIS A 437 -38.02 -30.46 -13.73
N ARG A 438 -37.99 -29.19 -13.24
CA ARG A 438 -38.58 -27.97 -13.86
C ARG A 438 -40.12 -27.77 -13.94
N GLU A 439 -40.50 -26.55 -13.50
CA GLU A 439 -41.64 -25.69 -13.91
C GLU A 439 -42.99 -25.62 -13.12
N HIS A 440 -43.57 -24.41 -13.21
CA HIS A 440 -44.95 -23.94 -12.94
C HIS A 440 -45.62 -23.89 -11.54
N LEU A 441 -45.85 -22.64 -11.10
CA LEU A 441 -47.01 -21.99 -10.45
C LEU A 441 -47.83 -22.61 -9.28
N ASN A 442 -48.04 -21.77 -8.26
CA ASN A 442 -49.27 -21.46 -7.48
C ASN A 442 -50.32 -22.56 -7.17
N HIS A 443 -50.65 -22.75 -5.88
CA HIS A 443 -51.94 -22.27 -5.32
C HIS A 443 -52.05 -22.36 -3.76
N LEU A 444 -52.78 -21.39 -3.19
CA LEU A 444 -53.62 -21.39 -1.97
C LEU A 444 -53.30 -22.24 -0.70
N GLY A 445 -53.30 -21.56 0.46
CA GLY A 445 -54.47 -21.67 1.36
C GLY A 445 -54.29 -22.06 2.85
N HIS A 446 -54.65 -21.14 3.75
CA HIS A 446 -55.28 -21.38 5.09
C HIS A 446 -54.50 -22.18 6.18
N ASN A 447 -54.75 -22.08 7.51
CA ASN A 447 -55.45 -21.06 8.32
C ASN A 447 -55.05 -21.15 9.83
N HIS A 448 -55.17 -20.03 10.56
CA HIS A 448 -55.64 -19.88 11.97
C HIS A 448 -55.11 -20.75 13.16
N THR A 449 -54.63 -20.04 14.22
CA THR A 449 -54.92 -20.24 15.68
C THR A 449 -54.37 -21.51 16.41
N SER A 450 -54.25 -21.61 17.76
CA SER A 450 -54.48 -20.71 18.93
C SER A 450 -53.69 -21.15 20.20
N LEU A 451 -53.47 -20.20 21.13
CA LEU A 451 -53.22 -20.19 22.61
C LEU A 451 -52.80 -21.44 23.45
N THR A 452 -52.25 -21.12 24.65
CA THR A 452 -52.19 -21.89 25.95
C THR A 452 -51.29 -23.14 26.00
N SER A 453 -50.15 -23.13 26.76
CA SER A 453 -49.95 -23.40 28.22
C SER A 453 -49.83 -24.91 28.55
N THR A 454 -49.20 -25.42 29.63
CA THR A 454 -48.83 -24.84 30.95
C THR A 454 -47.63 -25.57 31.62
N ILE A 455 -46.97 -24.87 32.55
CA ILE A 455 -45.99 -25.22 33.63
C ILE A 455 -45.89 -26.71 34.10
N HIS A 456 -44.66 -27.21 34.40
CA HIS A 456 -44.28 -27.81 35.72
C HIS A 456 -42.78 -28.16 35.94
N ASN A 457 -42.32 -27.93 37.19
CA ASN A 457 -41.24 -28.53 38.04
C ASN A 457 -39.86 -28.93 37.44
N VAL A 458 -38.68 -28.59 37.99
CA VAL A 458 -38.09 -28.51 39.37
C VAL A 458 -37.30 -29.77 39.80
N GLN A 459 -36.08 -29.55 40.32
CA GLN A 459 -35.03 -30.53 40.69
C GLN A 459 -35.29 -31.37 41.97
N PRO A 460 -34.50 -32.43 42.19
CA PRO A 460 -33.46 -32.34 43.25
C PRO A 460 -32.04 -32.81 42.80
N PHE A 461 -31.15 -33.08 43.77
CA PHE A 461 -29.68 -33.19 43.65
C PHE A 461 -29.13 -34.34 44.53
N PHE A 462 -27.91 -34.83 44.26
CA PHE A 462 -27.19 -35.94 44.96
C PHE A 462 -27.82 -37.34 44.75
N ASP A 463 -27.08 -38.46 44.66
CA ASP A 463 -25.73 -38.80 45.17
C ASP A 463 -24.82 -39.54 44.15
N ASN A 464 -23.50 -39.35 44.27
CA ASN A 464 -22.54 -40.34 44.87
C ASN A 464 -21.10 -40.07 44.37
N ALA A 465 -20.07 -40.33 45.18
CA ALA A 465 -18.68 -40.00 44.86
C ALA A 465 -17.63 -40.96 45.45
N THR A 466 -16.79 -41.57 44.60
CA THR A 466 -15.55 -42.26 45.03
C THR A 466 -14.47 -42.36 43.92
N LYS A 467 -13.52 -41.40 43.94
CA LYS A 467 -12.10 -41.49 43.47
C LYS A 467 -11.79 -41.86 42.00
N PRO A 468 -10.60 -41.51 41.47
CA PRO A 468 -9.78 -40.30 41.69
C PRO A 468 -9.69 -39.44 40.41
N VAL A 469 -9.54 -38.12 40.54
CA VAL A 469 -9.44 -37.22 39.37
C VAL A 469 -7.99 -37.00 38.95
N THR A 470 -7.59 -37.55 37.81
CA THR A 470 -6.35 -37.19 37.12
C THR A 470 -6.60 -35.95 36.27
N PHE A 471 -6.14 -34.77 36.70
CA PHE A 471 -6.32 -33.52 35.94
C PHE A 471 -5.33 -33.41 34.76
N THR A 472 -5.60 -34.12 33.67
CA THR A 472 -4.99 -33.85 32.37
C THR A 472 -5.70 -32.66 31.70
N LEU A 473 -5.04 -31.50 31.71
CA LEU A 473 -5.51 -30.29 31.02
C LEU A 473 -5.41 -30.45 29.49
N SER A 474 -6.42 -31.06 28.86
CA SER A 474 -6.56 -31.04 27.41
C SER A 474 -6.82 -29.61 26.90
N PRO A 475 -6.07 -29.10 25.90
CA PRO A 475 -6.27 -27.75 25.39
C PRO A 475 -7.63 -27.62 24.67
N ALA A 476 -8.38 -26.58 25.01
CA ALA A 476 -9.74 -26.39 24.50
C ALA A 476 -9.77 -26.15 22.98
N HIS A 477 -10.72 -26.79 22.28
CA HIS A 477 -10.92 -26.62 20.84
C HIS A 477 -11.37 -25.20 20.47
N PHE A 478 -10.45 -24.36 19.99
CA PHE A 478 -10.79 -23.15 19.26
C PHE A 478 -11.30 -23.54 17.85
N ARG A 479 -12.58 -23.31 17.58
CA ARG A 479 -13.23 -23.49 16.27
C ARG A 479 -13.77 -22.12 15.79
N CYS A 480 -13.52 -21.75 14.52
CA CYS A 480 -13.99 -20.48 13.96
C CYS A 480 -15.52 -20.33 14.07
N PRO A 481 -16.05 -19.09 14.21
CA PRO A 481 -17.48 -18.85 14.32
C PRO A 481 -18.20 -19.03 12.97
N ASP A 482 -19.31 -19.77 12.97
CA ASP A 482 -20.15 -19.92 11.78
C ASP A 482 -20.71 -18.56 11.33
N LYS A 483 -20.69 -18.30 10.02
CA LYS A 483 -21.07 -17.00 9.42
C LYS A 483 -22.51 -16.55 9.74
N GLN A 484 -23.39 -17.49 10.14
CA GLN A 484 -24.76 -17.23 10.60
C GLN A 484 -24.93 -17.21 12.14
N LYS A 485 -23.96 -17.66 12.94
CA LYS A 485 -24.04 -17.73 14.43
C LYS A 485 -23.09 -16.78 15.16
N GLY A 486 -22.23 -16.06 14.42
CA GLY A 486 -21.28 -15.08 14.94
C GLY A 486 -21.84 -14.04 15.92
N PRO A 487 -22.95 -13.32 15.61
CA PRO A 487 -23.44 -12.22 16.46
C PRO A 487 -23.83 -12.71 17.87
N GLY A 488 -24.62 -13.79 17.94
CA GLY A 488 -25.02 -14.40 19.20
C GLY A 488 -23.84 -14.91 20.02
N ARG A 489 -22.84 -15.56 19.39
CA ARG A 489 -21.62 -15.99 20.10
C ARG A 489 -20.83 -14.81 20.66
N LEU A 490 -20.67 -13.72 19.91
CA LEU A 490 -19.97 -12.52 20.39
C LEU A 490 -20.72 -11.85 21.55
N MET A 491 -22.04 -11.73 21.46
CA MET A 491 -22.88 -11.21 22.55
C MET A 491 -22.76 -12.07 23.81
N THR A 492 -22.85 -13.40 23.70
CA THR A 492 -22.70 -14.34 24.82
C THR A 492 -21.31 -14.25 25.46
N LYS A 493 -20.24 -14.14 24.65
CA LYS A 493 -18.87 -14.02 25.16
C LYS A 493 -18.60 -12.65 25.81
N GLY A 494 -19.15 -11.57 25.26
CA GLY A 494 -19.15 -10.25 25.89
C GLY A 494 -19.86 -10.25 27.24
N LEU A 495 -21.05 -10.87 27.33
CA LEU A 495 -21.78 -11.03 28.59
C LEU A 495 -20.99 -11.89 29.60
N THR A 496 -20.34 -12.96 29.14
CA THR A 496 -19.45 -13.79 29.99
C THR A 496 -18.30 -12.96 30.55
N LEU A 497 -17.66 -12.11 29.72
CA LEU A 497 -16.56 -11.24 30.13
C LEU A 497 -17.04 -10.18 31.15
N ILE A 498 -18.23 -9.60 30.98
CA ILE A 498 -18.85 -8.71 31.98
C ILE A 498 -19.05 -9.42 33.32
N VAL A 499 -19.57 -10.66 33.33
CA VAL A 499 -19.82 -11.41 34.57
C VAL A 499 -18.51 -11.79 35.26
N VAL A 500 -17.53 -12.32 34.52
CA VAL A 500 -16.20 -12.64 35.07
C VAL A 500 -15.53 -11.37 35.62
N GLY A 501 -15.56 -10.26 34.89
CA GLY A 501 -15.00 -8.98 35.32
C GLY A 501 -15.66 -8.40 36.57
N HIS A 502 -16.99 -8.52 36.71
CA HIS A 502 -17.68 -8.14 37.96
C HIS A 502 -17.26 -9.00 39.14
N VAL A 503 -17.18 -10.33 38.97
CA VAL A 503 -16.78 -11.23 40.05
C VAL A 503 -15.31 -10.98 40.44
N ASN A 504 -14.41 -10.83 39.48
CA ASN A 504 -12.99 -10.54 39.74
C ASN A 504 -12.79 -9.16 40.41
N PHE A 505 -13.52 -8.13 39.95
CA PHE A 505 -13.56 -6.81 40.57
C PHE A 505 -14.06 -6.86 42.03
N ILE A 506 -15.15 -7.58 42.30
CA ILE A 506 -15.71 -7.74 43.65
C ILE A 506 -14.72 -8.49 44.56
N LEU A 507 -14.11 -9.58 44.10
CA LEU A 507 -13.12 -10.32 44.87
C LEU A 507 -11.86 -9.48 45.15
N GLY A 508 -11.36 -8.74 44.15
CA GLY A 508 -10.25 -7.79 44.32
C GLY A 508 -10.58 -6.67 45.31
N ALA A 509 -11.81 -6.15 45.29
CA ALA A 509 -12.29 -5.16 46.26
C ALA A 509 -12.45 -5.74 47.67
N ILE A 510 -12.90 -6.99 47.81
CA ILE A 510 -12.97 -7.70 49.09
C ILE A 510 -11.56 -7.92 49.66
N VAL A 511 -10.61 -8.42 48.84
CA VAL A 511 -9.19 -8.57 49.23
C VAL A 511 -8.59 -7.22 49.64
N HIS A 512 -8.88 -6.14 48.93
CA HIS A 512 -8.46 -4.80 49.32
C HIS A 512 -9.10 -4.35 50.66
N GLY A 513 -10.38 -4.68 50.88
CA GLY A 513 -11.14 -4.30 52.06
C GLY A 513 -10.79 -5.08 53.34
N SER A 514 -10.41 -6.35 53.23
CA SER A 514 -10.04 -7.23 54.35
C SER A 514 -8.53 -7.29 54.60
N VAL A 515 -7.72 -7.49 53.56
CA VAL A 515 -6.29 -7.82 53.72
C VAL A 515 -5.45 -6.57 53.97
N LEU A 516 -5.56 -5.54 53.12
CA LEU A 516 -4.76 -4.32 53.27
C LEU A 516 -5.09 -3.53 54.56
N ARG A 517 -6.31 -3.73 55.11
CA ARG A 517 -6.78 -3.11 56.36
C ARG A 517 -6.21 -3.74 57.62
N HIS A 518 -5.63 -4.94 57.53
CA HIS A 518 -4.96 -5.65 58.63
C HIS A 518 -3.44 -5.78 58.40
N ILE A 519 -2.95 -5.74 57.16
CA ILE A 519 -1.51 -5.69 56.82
C ILE A 519 -0.92 -4.27 56.99
N SER A 520 -1.74 -3.23 57.13
CA SER A 520 -1.28 -1.88 57.43
C SER A 520 -0.52 -1.85 58.78
N LYS A 521 0.81 -1.81 58.72
CA LYS A 521 1.69 -1.80 59.90
C LYS A 521 1.27 -0.66 60.86
N PRO A 522 1.34 -0.87 62.20
CA PRO A 522 1.18 0.20 63.20
C PRO A 522 2.16 1.39 63.04
N ARG A 523 3.14 1.26 62.15
CA ARG A 523 4.13 2.30 61.75
C ARG A 523 3.86 2.91 60.37
N GLY A 524 2.64 2.83 59.84
CA GLY A 524 2.17 3.63 58.69
C GLY A 524 2.71 3.25 57.30
N HIS A 525 3.42 2.13 57.15
CA HIS A 525 3.97 1.68 55.86
C HIS A 525 3.28 0.41 55.34
N ILE A 526 2.59 0.55 54.21
CA ILE A 526 1.97 -0.53 53.45
C ILE A 526 3.00 -1.16 52.50
N SER A 527 2.95 -2.49 52.35
CA SER A 527 3.75 -3.26 51.39
C SER A 527 3.31 -2.98 49.95
N THR A 528 4.22 -2.39 49.16
CA THR A 528 3.92 -1.92 47.80
C THR A 528 3.57 -3.04 46.83
N GLU A 529 4.16 -4.23 47.01
CA GLU A 529 3.98 -5.39 46.11
C GLU A 529 2.52 -5.85 46.08
N TYR A 530 1.93 -6.14 47.24
CA TYR A 530 0.50 -6.51 47.34
C TYR A 530 -0.45 -5.34 46.98
N THR A 531 -0.04 -4.09 47.23
CA THR A 531 -0.83 -2.91 46.83
C THR A 531 -0.91 -2.81 45.30
N VAL A 532 0.21 -2.98 44.61
CA VAL A 532 0.27 -2.97 43.14
C VAL A 532 -0.52 -4.14 42.56
N SER A 533 -0.38 -5.36 43.09
CA SER A 533 -1.17 -6.51 42.64
C SER A 533 -2.68 -6.28 42.77
N ASN A 534 -3.15 -5.71 43.88
CA ASN A 534 -4.57 -5.40 44.07
C ASN A 534 -5.07 -4.28 43.14
N ILE A 535 -4.27 -3.24 42.88
CA ILE A 535 -4.62 -2.18 41.91
C ILE A 535 -4.72 -2.77 40.49
N ILE A 536 -3.82 -3.66 40.11
CA ILE A 536 -3.84 -4.33 38.80
C ILE A 536 -5.07 -5.23 38.67
N ALA A 537 -5.45 -5.98 39.71
CA ALA A 537 -6.68 -6.80 39.70
C ALA A 537 -7.97 -5.98 39.60
N VAL A 538 -8.09 -4.89 40.38
CA VAL A 538 -9.27 -4.01 40.32
C VAL A 538 -9.37 -3.31 38.96
N THR A 539 -8.25 -2.92 38.36
CA THR A 539 -8.24 -2.28 37.03
C THR A 539 -8.46 -3.28 35.89
N SER A 540 -8.02 -4.55 36.01
CA SER A 540 -8.37 -5.59 35.02
C SER A 540 -9.88 -5.88 35.02
N GLY A 541 -10.51 -6.05 36.19
CA GLY A 541 -11.96 -6.28 36.28
C GLY A 541 -12.79 -5.15 35.65
N LEU A 542 -12.42 -3.88 35.88
CA LEU A 542 -13.08 -2.72 35.24
C LEU A 542 -12.90 -2.69 33.71
N LEU A 543 -11.69 -2.98 33.22
CA LEU A 543 -11.39 -3.01 31.79
C LEU A 543 -12.05 -4.20 31.08
N SER A 544 -12.21 -5.31 31.79
CA SER A 544 -12.92 -6.54 31.38
C SER A 544 -14.41 -6.26 31.18
N ILE A 545 -15.05 -5.56 32.13
CA ILE A 545 -16.42 -5.06 32.00
C ILE A 545 -16.56 -4.14 30.78
N ALA A 546 -15.66 -3.16 30.62
CA ALA A 546 -15.70 -2.23 29.49
C ALA A 546 -15.54 -2.94 28.12
N SER A 547 -14.59 -3.86 28.01
CA SER A 547 -14.38 -4.68 26.81
C SER A 547 -15.60 -5.54 26.48
N GLY A 548 -16.22 -6.16 27.49
CA GLY A 548 -17.45 -6.94 27.32
C GLY A 548 -18.65 -6.12 26.85
N ILE A 549 -18.79 -4.87 27.33
CA ILE A 549 -19.80 -3.93 26.83
C ILE A 549 -19.55 -3.60 25.35
N VAL A 550 -18.30 -3.31 24.97
CA VAL A 550 -17.93 -3.03 23.57
C VAL A 550 -18.20 -4.25 22.67
N ALA A 551 -17.93 -5.48 23.12
CA ALA A 551 -18.27 -6.70 22.40
C ALA A 551 -19.79 -6.83 22.15
N ILE A 552 -20.63 -6.50 23.14
CA ILE A 552 -22.10 -6.48 22.97
C ILE A 552 -22.52 -5.37 21.98
N LEU A 553 -21.93 -4.18 22.05
CA LEU A 553 -22.21 -3.09 21.09
C LEU A 553 -21.83 -3.46 19.65
N VAL A 554 -20.67 -4.10 19.44
CA VAL A 554 -20.29 -4.66 18.12
C VAL A 554 -21.29 -5.73 17.67
N SER A 555 -21.69 -6.66 18.54
CA SER A 555 -22.61 -7.74 18.17
C SER A 555 -23.97 -7.25 17.64
N ARG A 556 -24.39 -6.04 18.04
CA ARG A 556 -25.60 -5.37 17.52
C ARG A 556 -25.34 -4.50 16.28
N ASN A 557 -24.13 -3.98 16.10
CA ASN A 557 -23.78 -2.99 15.07
C ASN A 557 -22.56 -3.40 14.22
N ILE A 558 -22.59 -4.63 13.67
CA ILE A 558 -21.50 -5.29 12.92
C ILE A 558 -21.04 -4.53 11.64
N LYS A 559 -21.75 -3.47 11.22
CA LYS A 559 -21.33 -2.59 10.11
C LYS A 559 -20.55 -1.35 10.56
N ASN A 560 -20.41 -1.08 11.87
CA ASN A 560 -19.82 0.16 12.37
C ASN A 560 -18.32 0.00 12.65
N PHE A 561 -17.50 0.46 11.70
CA PHE A 561 -16.03 0.47 11.78
C PHE A 561 -15.46 1.03 13.10
N LYS A 562 -16.05 2.10 13.66
CA LYS A 562 -15.56 2.71 14.91
C LYS A 562 -15.68 1.75 16.10
N LEU A 563 -16.72 0.91 16.13
CA LEU A 563 -16.88 -0.12 17.16
C LEU A 563 -15.90 -1.30 16.95
N HIS A 564 -15.52 -1.63 15.71
CA HIS A 564 -14.50 -2.65 15.44
C HIS A 564 -13.11 -2.21 15.94
N VAL A 565 -12.76 -0.94 15.75
CA VAL A 565 -11.54 -0.35 16.35
C VAL A 565 -11.63 -0.39 17.89
N GLY A 566 -12.76 0.02 18.46
CA GLY A 566 -12.99 -0.03 19.90
C GLY A 566 -12.83 -1.44 20.49
N LEU A 567 -13.36 -2.47 19.81
CA LEU A 567 -13.25 -3.86 20.25
C LEU A 567 -11.80 -4.36 20.22
N LEU A 568 -11.06 -4.06 19.16
CA LEU A 568 -9.65 -4.42 19.06
C LEU A 568 -8.83 -3.80 20.19
N VAL A 569 -8.94 -2.49 20.40
CA VAL A 569 -8.15 -1.76 21.41
C VAL A 569 -8.52 -2.20 22.82
N SER A 570 -9.82 -2.29 23.15
CA SER A 570 -10.26 -2.72 24.49
C SER A 570 -9.90 -4.18 24.79
N SER A 571 -10.09 -5.09 23.83
CA SER A 571 -9.74 -6.51 24.01
C SER A 571 -8.23 -6.73 24.16
N PHE A 572 -7.41 -6.00 23.39
CA PHE A 572 -5.95 -6.10 23.47
C PHE A 572 -5.42 -5.58 24.81
N LEU A 573 -5.86 -4.39 25.22
CA LEU A 573 -5.48 -3.82 26.52
C LEU A 573 -5.97 -4.71 27.69
N ASN A 574 -7.17 -5.28 27.59
CA ASN A 574 -7.67 -6.19 28.62
C ASN A 574 -6.89 -7.50 28.69
N ALA A 575 -6.52 -8.08 27.54
CA ALA A 575 -5.69 -9.29 27.49
C ALA A 575 -4.31 -9.06 28.13
N LEU A 576 -3.66 -7.93 27.85
CA LEU A 576 -2.39 -7.55 28.48
C LEU A 576 -2.54 -7.37 29.99
N LEU A 577 -3.53 -6.59 30.44
CA LEU A 577 -3.71 -6.27 31.86
C LEU A 577 -4.13 -7.49 32.69
N SER A 578 -5.01 -8.35 32.14
CA SER A 578 -5.44 -9.61 32.78
C SER A 578 -4.28 -10.61 32.87
N THR A 579 -3.40 -10.67 31.87
CA THR A 579 -2.19 -11.52 31.91
C THR A 579 -1.20 -11.01 32.95
N ALA A 580 -0.97 -9.69 33.01
CA ALA A 580 -0.15 -9.08 34.05
C ALA A 580 -0.72 -9.30 35.46
N CYS A 581 -2.05 -9.25 35.62
CA CYS A 581 -2.74 -9.61 36.86
C CYS A 581 -2.49 -11.07 37.24
N CYS A 582 -2.71 -12.02 36.31
CA CYS A 582 -2.51 -13.44 36.54
C CYS A 582 -1.07 -13.77 36.98
N VAL A 583 -0.06 -13.23 36.29
CA VAL A 583 1.37 -13.39 36.67
C VAL A 583 1.66 -12.74 38.03
N GLY A 584 1.10 -11.55 38.30
CA GLY A 584 1.27 -10.86 39.59
C GLY A 584 0.64 -11.60 40.78
N LEU A 585 -0.52 -12.22 40.58
CA LEU A 585 -1.19 -13.04 41.60
C LEU A 585 -0.47 -14.38 41.82
N LEU A 586 -0.04 -15.06 40.74
CA LEU A 586 0.81 -16.27 40.85
C LEU A 586 2.11 -16.00 41.62
N LEU A 587 2.73 -14.83 41.38
CA LEU A 587 3.92 -14.40 42.12
C LEU A 587 3.59 -14.10 43.59
N ALA A 588 2.49 -13.40 43.89
CA ALA A 588 2.07 -13.12 45.27
C ALA A 588 1.75 -14.41 46.06
N ILE A 589 1.06 -15.37 45.42
CA ILE A 589 0.82 -16.71 45.97
C ILE A 589 2.15 -17.42 46.24
N SER A 590 3.04 -17.48 45.26
CA SER A 590 4.33 -18.18 45.39
C SER A 590 5.25 -17.57 46.46
N LEU A 591 5.31 -16.23 46.55
CA LEU A 591 6.04 -15.52 47.61
C LEU A 591 5.42 -15.74 49.00
N THR A 592 4.12 -15.92 49.09
CA THR A 592 3.41 -16.14 50.35
C THR A 592 3.53 -17.58 50.84
N ILE A 593 3.47 -18.56 49.93
CA ILE A 593 3.73 -19.98 50.23
C ILE A 593 5.20 -20.17 50.62
N SER A 594 6.15 -19.65 49.83
CA SER A 594 7.60 -19.78 50.11
C SER A 594 8.10 -18.98 51.33
N ALA A 595 7.22 -18.25 52.00
CA ALA A 595 7.47 -17.56 53.26
C ALA A 595 6.62 -18.11 54.44
N ASP A 596 5.90 -19.22 54.26
CA ASP A 596 4.95 -19.79 55.23
C ASP A 596 3.99 -18.73 55.84
N GLY A 597 3.50 -17.81 55.00
CA GLY A 597 2.63 -16.69 55.43
C GLY A 597 3.32 -15.58 56.24
N ASN A 598 4.55 -15.77 56.72
CA ASN A 598 5.26 -14.81 57.57
C ASN A 598 5.47 -13.43 56.91
N ALA A 599 5.46 -13.37 55.57
CA ALA A 599 5.50 -12.13 54.81
C ALA A 599 4.24 -11.24 54.99
N LEU A 600 3.06 -11.83 55.21
CA LEU A 600 1.85 -11.09 55.59
C LEU A 600 1.87 -10.69 57.07
N MET A 601 2.49 -11.50 57.92
CA MET A 601 2.43 -11.38 59.39
C MET A 601 3.47 -10.44 60.03
N GLN A 602 4.11 -9.55 59.26
CA GLN A 602 5.12 -8.61 59.78
C GLN A 602 4.52 -7.48 60.67
N GLY A 603 4.02 -7.85 61.85
CA GLY A 603 3.40 -6.95 62.83
C GLY A 603 3.29 -7.52 64.25
N CYS A 604 3.06 -8.82 64.42
CA CYS A 604 3.06 -9.47 65.75
C CYS A 604 4.50 -9.88 66.12
N ASN A 605 4.89 -9.69 67.39
CA ASN A 605 6.29 -9.79 67.81
C ASN A 605 6.51 -10.91 68.85
N ASN A 606 7.06 -12.04 68.39
CA ASN A 606 7.76 -13.13 69.09
C ASN A 606 7.34 -13.55 70.52
N THR A 607 7.06 -14.85 70.67
CA THR A 607 7.94 -15.73 71.46
C THR A 607 8.33 -16.94 70.60
N GLY A 608 9.54 -17.50 70.81
CA GLY A 608 10.09 -18.56 69.96
C GLY A 608 10.07 -19.94 70.61
N LEU A 609 9.51 -20.93 69.91
CA LEU A 609 9.56 -22.37 70.22
C LEU A 609 9.48 -23.18 68.89
N PRO A 610 9.96 -24.44 68.83
CA PRO A 610 9.96 -25.24 67.59
C PRO A 610 8.56 -25.66 67.12
N ILE A 611 8.42 -25.87 65.80
CA ILE A 611 7.15 -26.02 65.06
C ILE A 611 6.39 -27.35 65.33
N ASN A 612 6.91 -28.25 66.19
CA ASN A 612 6.39 -29.60 66.40
C ASN A 612 5.36 -29.75 67.54
N ALA A 613 4.56 -28.71 67.84
CA ALA A 613 3.53 -28.75 68.89
C ALA A 613 2.11 -28.55 68.33
N ARG A 614 1.35 -29.65 68.19
CA ARG A 614 -0.11 -29.59 67.94
C ARG A 614 -0.87 -29.28 69.24
N SER A 615 -0.88 -28.02 69.65
CA SER A 615 -1.74 -27.53 70.74
C SER A 615 -2.02 -26.03 70.58
N PRO A 616 -3.27 -25.53 70.78
CA PRO A 616 -3.62 -24.14 70.54
C PRO A 616 -3.17 -23.23 71.70
N VAL A 617 -1.98 -22.64 71.60
CA VAL A 617 -1.53 -21.55 72.48
C VAL A 617 -1.73 -20.22 71.78
N SER A 618 -2.51 -19.32 72.40
CA SER A 618 -2.92 -18.05 71.81
C SER A 618 -1.76 -17.07 71.65
N VAL A 619 -1.35 -16.82 70.41
CA VAL A 619 -0.46 -15.69 70.07
C VAL A 619 -1.28 -14.39 70.16
N ASN A 620 -0.76 -13.37 70.85
CA ASN A 620 -1.41 -12.05 70.99
C ASN A 620 -1.33 -11.20 69.71
N CYS A 621 -2.00 -11.66 68.65
CA CYS A 621 -2.48 -10.83 67.56
C CYS A 621 -3.97 -10.48 67.82
N PRO A 622 -4.46 -9.28 67.48
CA PRO A 622 -5.88 -8.90 67.68
C PRO A 622 -6.84 -9.54 66.66
N PHE A 623 -6.40 -10.58 65.95
CA PHE A 623 -7.12 -11.34 64.94
C PHE A 623 -6.48 -12.73 64.76
N ASP A 624 -7.27 -13.70 64.31
CA ASP A 624 -6.78 -15.03 63.95
C ASP A 624 -5.97 -14.96 62.64
N THR A 625 -4.68 -15.27 62.74
CA THR A 625 -3.73 -15.21 61.62
C THR A 625 -3.91 -16.34 60.61
N THR A 626 -4.30 -17.54 61.05
CA THR A 626 -4.51 -18.70 60.18
C THR A 626 -5.67 -18.43 59.22
N ARG A 627 -6.77 -17.92 59.78
CA ARG A 627 -7.97 -17.56 59.03
C ARG A 627 -7.74 -16.45 58.00
N ILE A 628 -6.82 -15.51 58.25
CA ILE A 628 -6.42 -14.48 57.26
C ILE A 628 -5.58 -15.09 56.14
N TYR A 629 -4.64 -15.99 56.46
CA TYR A 629 -3.84 -16.69 55.45
C TYR A 629 -4.73 -17.53 54.51
N ASP A 630 -5.59 -18.37 55.07
CA ASP A 630 -6.46 -19.28 54.30
C ASP A 630 -7.47 -18.52 53.43
N THR A 631 -8.08 -17.45 53.95
CA THR A 631 -9.02 -16.63 53.17
C THR A 631 -8.30 -15.82 52.08
N THR A 632 -7.12 -15.27 52.36
CA THR A 632 -6.33 -14.54 51.34
C THR A 632 -5.89 -15.48 50.21
N MET A 633 -5.41 -16.68 50.54
CA MET A 633 -5.05 -17.71 49.57
C MET A 633 -6.25 -18.13 48.72
N SER A 634 -7.37 -18.47 49.35
CA SER A 634 -8.59 -18.89 48.65
C SER A 634 -9.08 -17.83 47.66
N LEU A 635 -9.03 -16.55 48.04
CA LEU A 635 -9.41 -15.44 47.18
C LEU A 635 -8.39 -15.21 46.05
N TRP A 636 -7.08 -15.23 46.32
CA TRP A 636 -6.06 -15.04 45.27
C TRP A 636 -6.04 -16.17 44.23
N PHE A 637 -6.19 -17.43 44.63
CA PHE A 637 -6.32 -18.54 43.68
C PHE A 637 -7.55 -18.39 42.77
N LEU A 638 -8.68 -17.96 43.34
CA LEU A 638 -9.91 -17.69 42.57
C LEU A 638 -9.74 -16.50 41.61
N CYS A 639 -9.17 -15.38 42.06
CA CYS A 639 -8.86 -14.24 41.19
C CYS A 639 -7.87 -14.61 40.07
N THR A 640 -6.88 -15.47 40.35
CA THR A 640 -5.90 -15.95 39.36
C THR A 640 -6.60 -16.73 38.25
N LEU A 641 -7.51 -17.64 38.60
CA LEU A 641 -8.31 -18.39 37.65
C LEU A 641 -9.23 -17.47 36.82
N LEU A 642 -9.85 -16.48 37.46
CA LEU A 642 -10.69 -15.49 36.76
C LEU A 642 -9.88 -14.64 35.79
N SER A 643 -8.73 -14.08 36.19
CA SER A 643 -7.86 -13.30 35.28
C SER A 643 -7.31 -14.14 34.12
N ALA A 644 -7.06 -15.45 34.31
CA ALA A 644 -6.73 -16.35 33.21
C ALA A 644 -7.89 -16.54 32.21
N LEU A 645 -9.13 -16.63 32.71
CA LEU A 645 -10.34 -16.66 31.88
C LEU A 645 -10.58 -15.32 31.17
N GLU A 646 -10.31 -14.18 31.82
CA GLU A 646 -10.37 -12.84 31.22
C GLU A 646 -9.39 -12.72 30.04
N THR A 647 -8.13 -13.16 30.20
CA THR A 647 -7.16 -13.22 29.09
C THR A 647 -7.70 -14.07 27.94
N GLY A 648 -8.16 -15.30 28.20
CA GLY A 648 -8.65 -16.20 27.14
C GLY A 648 -9.87 -15.66 26.39
N LEU A 649 -10.82 -15.05 27.10
CA LEU A 649 -12.00 -14.40 26.50
C LEU A 649 -11.62 -13.13 25.72
N SER A 650 -10.65 -12.36 26.21
CA SER A 650 -10.20 -11.12 25.56
C SER A 650 -9.41 -11.40 24.28
N VAL A 651 -8.52 -12.40 24.29
CA VAL A 651 -7.82 -12.86 23.08
C VAL A 651 -8.82 -13.35 22.03
N TRP A 652 -9.88 -14.08 22.42
CA TRP A 652 -10.95 -14.46 21.50
C TRP A 652 -11.70 -13.25 20.92
N CYS A 653 -12.04 -12.25 21.74
CA CYS A 653 -12.69 -11.02 21.27
C CYS A 653 -11.79 -10.19 20.33
N PHE A 654 -10.47 -10.18 20.58
CA PHE A 654 -9.48 -9.55 19.69
C PHE A 654 -9.41 -10.26 18.32
N ILE A 655 -9.36 -11.60 18.28
CA ILE A 655 -9.39 -12.39 17.03
C ILE A 655 -10.71 -12.18 16.27
N VAL A 656 -11.83 -12.04 16.96
CA VAL A 656 -13.11 -11.66 16.34
C VAL A 656 -13.05 -10.23 15.79
N GLY A 657 -12.41 -9.28 16.48
CA GLY A 657 -12.16 -7.94 15.96
C GLY A 657 -11.31 -7.91 14.68
N LEU A 658 -10.29 -8.78 14.57
CA LEU A 658 -9.44 -8.91 13.38
C LEU A 658 -10.20 -9.54 12.20
N THR A 659 -10.97 -10.60 12.45
CA THR A 659 -11.78 -11.25 11.40
C THR A 659 -12.93 -10.35 10.93
N LEU A 660 -13.55 -9.55 11.82
CA LEU A 660 -14.53 -8.51 11.46
C LEU A 660 -13.92 -7.31 10.70
N ARG A 661 -12.59 -7.18 10.64
CA ARG A 661 -11.86 -6.24 9.77
C ARG A 661 -11.41 -6.86 8.45
N GLY A 662 -11.63 -8.17 8.23
CA GLY A 662 -11.11 -8.91 7.08
C GLY A 662 -9.63 -9.31 7.19
N ILE A 663 -8.99 -9.06 8.34
CA ILE A 663 -7.53 -9.23 8.55
C ILE A 663 -7.18 -10.69 8.97
N GLY A 664 -8.17 -11.55 9.21
CA GLY A 664 -7.96 -12.94 9.63
C GLY A 664 -8.39 -13.96 8.58
N SER A 665 -7.41 -14.65 7.98
CA SER A 665 -7.67 -15.84 7.16
C SER A 665 -7.97 -17.04 8.06
N CYS A 666 -9.25 -17.46 8.16
CA CYS A 666 -9.58 -18.75 8.79
C CYS A 666 -9.40 -19.88 7.76
N GLY A 667 -8.15 -20.27 7.52
CA GLY A 667 -7.77 -21.32 6.57
C GLY A 667 -6.55 -22.12 7.04
N HIS A 668 -6.72 -23.44 7.08
CA HIS A 668 -5.69 -24.48 7.27
C HIS A 668 -4.94 -24.62 8.61
N THR A 669 -4.44 -25.85 8.78
CA THR A 669 -3.85 -26.47 9.98
C THR A 669 -2.44 -25.99 10.33
N TYR A 670 -1.78 -25.24 9.44
CA TYR A 670 -0.36 -24.91 9.47
C TYR A 670 0.14 -24.29 10.80
N LEU A 671 -0.66 -23.37 11.38
CA LEU A 671 -0.35 -22.74 12.68
C LEU A 671 -0.19 -23.75 13.83
N LYS A 672 -0.86 -24.91 13.77
CA LYS A 672 -0.78 -25.93 14.82
C LYS A 672 0.56 -26.66 14.81
N GLU A 673 1.15 -26.86 13.63
CA GLU A 673 2.47 -27.49 13.48
C GLU A 673 3.59 -26.47 13.70
N GLN A 674 3.44 -25.24 13.19
CA GLN A 674 4.34 -24.11 13.47
C GLN A 674 4.50 -23.85 14.98
N MET A 675 3.41 -23.86 15.77
CA MET A 675 3.52 -23.70 17.23
C MET A 675 4.18 -24.89 17.94
N VAL A 676 4.05 -26.12 17.41
CA VAL A 676 4.78 -27.29 17.94
C VAL A 676 6.26 -27.18 17.59
N LEU A 677 6.59 -26.80 16.36
CA LEU A 677 7.96 -26.60 15.90
C LEU A 677 8.67 -25.52 16.74
N LEU A 678 8.00 -24.39 16.98
CA LEU A 678 8.49 -23.31 17.85
C LEU A 678 8.71 -23.78 19.29
N TRP A 679 7.81 -24.60 19.85
CA TRP A 679 8.00 -25.21 21.17
C TRP A 679 9.17 -26.19 21.21
N THR A 680 9.39 -27.00 20.17
CA THR A 680 10.57 -27.88 20.09
C THR A 680 11.88 -27.10 19.95
N LEU A 681 11.90 -26.02 19.17
CA LEU A 681 13.06 -25.14 19.00
C LEU A 681 13.42 -24.38 20.30
N LEU A 682 12.43 -24.08 21.15
CA LEU A 682 12.65 -23.47 22.47
C LEU A 682 13.07 -24.47 23.57
N ALA A 683 12.89 -25.79 23.34
CA ALA A 683 13.10 -26.82 24.37
C ALA A 683 14.52 -27.41 24.41
N SER A 684 15.36 -27.19 23.38
CA SER A 684 16.69 -27.79 23.27
C SER A 684 17.77 -26.77 22.86
N PRO A 685 18.47 -26.12 23.80
CA PRO A 685 19.73 -25.47 23.50
C PRO A 685 20.79 -26.52 23.15
N LEU A 686 21.76 -26.17 22.31
CA LEU A 686 22.83 -27.03 21.77
C LEU A 686 22.34 -28.10 20.76
N PHE A 687 22.25 -27.75 19.46
CA PHE A 687 23.08 -28.40 18.40
C PHE A 687 22.87 -27.81 16.98
N SER A 688 21.69 -27.27 16.64
CA SER A 688 21.30 -27.04 15.23
C SER A 688 21.91 -25.82 14.51
N CYS A 689 22.83 -25.06 15.12
CA CYS A 689 23.34 -23.81 14.55
C CYS A 689 24.42 -24.01 13.45
N SER A 690 24.91 -25.23 13.23
CA SER A 690 26.05 -25.52 12.34
C SER A 690 25.66 -26.05 10.96
N SER A 691 24.37 -26.37 10.72
CA SER A 691 23.94 -27.13 9.53
C SER A 691 23.44 -26.29 8.36
N ALA A 692 23.20 -24.98 8.55
CA ALA A 692 22.55 -24.11 7.55
C ALA A 692 23.53 -23.38 6.59
N ILE A 693 24.74 -23.92 6.39
CA ILE A 693 25.82 -23.27 5.64
C ILE A 693 25.96 -23.79 4.20
N LEU A 694 25.47 -25.00 3.90
CA LEU A 694 25.63 -25.63 2.58
C LEU A 694 24.30 -25.87 1.87
N MET A 695 23.94 -24.94 0.99
CA MET A 695 23.21 -25.21 -0.26
C MET A 695 23.87 -24.36 -1.35
N ASP A 696 24.10 -24.96 -2.52
CA ASP A 696 24.89 -24.36 -3.60
C ASP A 696 24.21 -23.15 -4.26
N SER A 697 25.05 -22.33 -4.89
CA SER A 697 24.61 -21.37 -5.90
C SER A 697 24.05 -22.11 -7.12
N VAL A 698 22.76 -21.92 -7.40
CA VAL A 698 22.19 -22.27 -8.71
C VAL A 698 22.70 -21.27 -9.73
N GLU A 699 23.71 -21.66 -10.52
CA GLU A 699 24.19 -20.87 -11.65
C GLU A 699 23.11 -20.79 -12.76
N SER A 700 22.94 -19.60 -13.33
CA SER A 700 21.87 -19.32 -14.29
C SER A 700 22.20 -19.83 -15.70
N HIS A 701 21.72 -21.02 -16.04
CA HIS A 701 21.85 -21.60 -17.38
C HIS A 701 20.55 -22.23 -17.91
N SER A 702 20.10 -21.73 -19.05
CA SER A 702 19.11 -22.38 -19.91
C SER A 702 19.34 -21.97 -21.36
N THR A 703 18.81 -22.76 -22.30
CA THR A 703 19.20 -22.77 -23.71
C THR A 703 18.00 -22.89 -24.63
N PHE A 704 18.05 -22.12 -25.71
CA PHE A 704 16.97 -21.74 -26.63
C PHE A 704 16.10 -22.88 -27.18
N THR A 705 14.87 -22.53 -27.57
CA THR A 705 13.89 -23.36 -28.27
C THR A 705 13.19 -22.55 -29.37
N CYS A 706 12.45 -23.23 -30.27
CA CYS A 706 11.61 -22.59 -31.28
C CYS A 706 10.15 -22.47 -30.81
N GLU A 707 9.44 -21.43 -31.25
CA GLU A 707 7.99 -21.23 -31.05
C GLU A 707 7.27 -20.91 -32.38
N PRO A 708 5.97 -21.22 -32.52
CA PRO A 708 5.22 -20.95 -33.75
C PRO A 708 4.94 -19.46 -33.95
N ILE A 709 4.84 -19.01 -35.21
CA ILE A 709 4.67 -17.59 -35.54
C ILE A 709 3.22 -17.11 -35.29
N GLY A 710 3.02 -16.39 -34.18
CA GLY A 710 1.79 -15.65 -33.85
C GLY A 710 1.74 -14.22 -34.41
N LEU A 711 2.86 -13.69 -34.89
CA LEU A 711 2.96 -12.38 -35.54
C LEU A 711 2.15 -12.34 -36.85
N ARG A 712 0.99 -11.67 -36.84
CA ARG A 712 0.06 -11.60 -37.99
C ARG A 712 0.68 -11.13 -39.31
N MET A 713 1.68 -10.24 -39.25
CA MET A 713 2.39 -9.78 -40.47
C MET A 713 3.35 -10.84 -41.04
N CYS A 714 3.82 -11.76 -40.20
CA CYS A 714 4.81 -12.79 -40.52
C CYS A 714 4.20 -14.20 -40.65
N GLN A 715 2.88 -14.32 -40.56
CA GLN A 715 2.14 -15.48 -41.03
C GLN A 715 2.27 -15.61 -42.56
N ASP A 716 2.02 -16.80 -43.11
CA ASP A 716 2.16 -17.15 -44.53
C ASP A 716 3.58 -16.96 -45.14
N LEU A 717 4.61 -16.85 -44.30
CA LEU A 717 6.01 -16.99 -44.72
C LEU A 717 6.34 -18.47 -44.97
N PRO A 718 7.42 -18.77 -45.74
CA PRO A 718 7.77 -20.14 -46.09
C PRO A 718 8.48 -20.90 -44.94
N TYR A 719 8.35 -20.40 -43.71
CA TYR A 719 8.72 -21.03 -42.45
C TYR A 719 7.68 -20.65 -41.39
N ASN A 720 7.36 -21.56 -40.47
CA ASN A 720 6.26 -21.40 -39.50
C ASN A 720 6.71 -21.28 -38.04
N THR A 721 8.00 -21.45 -37.76
CA THR A 721 8.61 -21.34 -36.43
C THR A 721 9.70 -20.26 -36.39
N THR A 722 9.74 -19.54 -35.27
CA THR A 722 10.74 -18.51 -34.97
C THR A 722 11.39 -18.80 -33.62
N PHE A 723 12.42 -18.03 -33.24
CA PHE A 723 13.03 -18.10 -31.92
C PHE A 723 12.94 -16.73 -31.23
N MET A 724 12.79 -16.76 -29.90
CA MET A 724 12.92 -15.56 -29.06
C MET A 724 14.06 -15.75 -28.04
N PRO A 725 14.78 -14.68 -27.64
CA PRO A 725 14.64 -13.32 -28.14
C PRO A 725 15.10 -13.17 -29.60
N ASN A 726 14.41 -12.33 -30.37
CA ASN A 726 14.74 -12.08 -31.77
C ASN A 726 16.00 -11.20 -31.94
N LEU A 727 16.41 -10.95 -33.19
CA LEU A 727 17.62 -10.17 -33.53
C LEU A 727 17.63 -8.73 -32.99
N LEU A 728 16.49 -8.24 -32.52
CA LEU A 728 16.29 -6.91 -31.92
C LEU A 728 16.07 -6.99 -30.39
N ASN A 729 16.32 -8.15 -29.77
CA ASN A 729 16.16 -8.44 -28.33
C ASN A 729 14.72 -8.31 -27.77
N HIS A 730 13.68 -8.43 -28.60
CA HIS A 730 12.31 -8.61 -28.09
C HIS A 730 12.17 -10.06 -27.62
N TYR A 731 11.70 -10.26 -26.40
CA TYR A 731 11.65 -11.59 -25.74
C TYR A 731 10.39 -12.40 -26.08
N ASP A 732 9.38 -11.75 -26.65
CA ASP A 732 8.11 -12.38 -27.03
C ASP A 732 7.54 -11.73 -28.29
N GLN A 733 6.68 -12.47 -29.00
CA GLN A 733 6.07 -12.02 -30.24
C GLN A 733 5.04 -10.89 -30.09
N GLN A 734 4.49 -10.61 -28.90
CA GLN A 734 3.59 -9.45 -28.70
C GLN A 734 4.41 -8.16 -28.56
N THR A 735 5.50 -8.18 -27.81
CA THR A 735 6.44 -7.04 -27.77
C THR A 735 7.06 -6.78 -29.15
N ALA A 736 7.40 -7.85 -29.90
CA ALA A 736 7.82 -7.72 -31.30
C ALA A 736 6.71 -7.15 -32.20
N ALA A 737 5.43 -7.52 -31.98
CA ALA A 737 4.30 -6.99 -32.74
C ALA A 737 4.10 -5.49 -32.52
N LEU A 738 4.13 -5.04 -31.25
CA LEU A 738 4.02 -3.63 -30.88
C LEU A 738 5.15 -2.80 -31.49
N ALA A 739 6.38 -3.30 -31.48
CA ALA A 739 7.51 -2.63 -32.14
C ALA A 739 7.38 -2.61 -33.69
N MET A 740 6.60 -3.52 -34.27
CA MET A 740 6.30 -3.60 -35.70
C MET A 740 5.05 -2.79 -36.11
N GLU A 741 4.23 -2.28 -35.17
CA GLU A 741 3.04 -1.46 -35.48
C GLU A 741 3.37 -0.23 -36.34
N LEU A 742 4.54 0.39 -36.10
CA LEU A 742 5.04 1.54 -36.86
C LEU A 742 5.20 1.25 -38.36
N PHE A 743 5.42 -0.01 -38.75
CA PHE A 743 5.62 -0.43 -40.14
C PHE A 743 4.36 -0.97 -40.82
N HIS A 744 3.27 -1.20 -40.08
CA HIS A 744 2.01 -1.72 -40.65
C HIS A 744 1.46 -0.89 -41.83
N PRO A 745 1.46 0.46 -41.81
CA PRO A 745 0.98 1.26 -42.94
C PRO A 745 1.77 0.97 -44.24
N MET A 746 3.09 0.83 -44.14
CA MET A 746 3.97 0.63 -45.30
C MET A 746 3.87 -0.78 -45.88
N VAL A 747 3.69 -1.80 -45.04
CA VAL A 747 3.47 -3.18 -45.48
C VAL A 747 2.06 -3.36 -46.06
N ASN A 748 1.03 -2.73 -45.47
CA ASN A 748 -0.33 -2.75 -46.03
C ASN A 748 -0.43 -2.01 -47.37
N LEU A 749 0.35 -0.94 -47.57
CA LEU A 749 0.48 -0.21 -48.84
C LEU A 749 1.46 -0.86 -49.84
N GLN A 750 2.11 -1.97 -49.48
CA GLN A 750 3.01 -2.75 -50.33
C GLN A 750 4.11 -1.93 -51.02
N CYS A 751 4.76 -1.02 -50.27
CA CYS A 751 5.76 -0.10 -50.82
C CYS A 751 7.00 -0.77 -51.44
N SER A 752 7.30 -2.00 -51.03
CA SER A 752 8.29 -2.88 -51.65
C SER A 752 7.87 -4.33 -51.36
N PRO A 753 8.06 -5.29 -52.30
CA PRO A 753 7.85 -6.70 -52.00
C PRO A 753 8.82 -7.21 -50.93
N ASP A 754 10.00 -6.60 -50.82
CA ASP A 754 11.10 -7.02 -49.93
C ASP A 754 10.88 -6.60 -48.47
N LEU A 755 10.05 -5.58 -48.19
CA LEU A 755 9.90 -5.01 -46.85
C LEU A 755 9.30 -6.00 -45.83
N ARG A 756 8.27 -6.77 -46.22
CA ARG A 756 7.64 -7.77 -45.32
C ARG A 756 8.61 -8.91 -44.99
N PRO A 757 9.27 -9.57 -45.97
CA PRO A 757 10.38 -10.48 -45.71
C PRO A 757 11.48 -9.88 -44.82
N PHE A 758 11.91 -8.65 -45.09
CA PHE A 758 12.96 -7.99 -44.31
C PHE A 758 12.56 -7.76 -42.85
N LEU A 759 11.39 -7.16 -42.58
CA LEU A 759 10.92 -6.94 -41.21
C LEU A 759 10.76 -8.27 -40.47
N CYS A 760 10.15 -9.27 -41.10
CA CYS A 760 9.99 -10.58 -40.48
C CYS A 760 11.32 -11.30 -40.25
N SER A 761 12.34 -11.12 -41.10
CA SER A 761 13.69 -11.66 -40.85
C SER A 761 14.34 -11.12 -39.57
N LEU A 762 13.93 -9.95 -39.08
CA LEU A 762 14.47 -9.32 -37.87
C LEU A 762 13.59 -9.57 -36.63
N TYR A 763 12.27 -9.46 -36.77
CA TYR A 763 11.31 -9.57 -35.67
C TYR A 763 10.78 -11.00 -35.45
N ALA A 764 10.78 -11.83 -36.49
CA ALA A 764 10.36 -13.24 -36.48
C ALA A 764 11.35 -14.10 -37.30
N PRO A 765 12.66 -14.09 -36.98
CA PRO A 765 13.68 -14.82 -37.73
C PRO A 765 13.37 -16.32 -37.79
N VAL A 766 13.74 -16.99 -38.89
CA VAL A 766 13.57 -18.44 -39.04
C VAL A 766 14.34 -19.21 -37.95
N CYS A 767 13.69 -20.18 -37.31
CA CYS A 767 14.35 -21.06 -36.35
C CYS A 767 15.09 -22.20 -37.08
N THR A 768 16.42 -22.19 -37.03
CA THR A 768 17.28 -23.30 -37.50
C THR A 768 17.86 -24.07 -36.31
N GLU A 769 18.51 -25.21 -36.55
CA GLU A 769 19.17 -25.98 -35.49
C GLU A 769 20.19 -25.13 -34.68
N TYR A 770 20.10 -25.26 -33.36
CA TYR A 770 21.06 -24.84 -32.33
C TYR A 770 21.84 -23.53 -32.59
N GLY A 771 21.18 -22.41 -32.30
CA GLY A 771 21.86 -21.15 -31.97
C GLY A 771 22.46 -20.38 -33.15
N ARG A 772 22.18 -20.78 -34.39
CA ARG A 772 22.50 -19.98 -35.58
C ARG A 772 21.32 -19.10 -35.96
N MET A 773 21.52 -17.79 -35.90
CA MET A 773 20.53 -16.81 -36.35
C MET A 773 20.82 -16.46 -37.82
N SER A 774 19.87 -16.70 -38.72
CA SER A 774 20.02 -16.33 -40.14
C SER A 774 19.72 -14.83 -40.30
N LEU A 775 20.78 -14.02 -40.48
CA LEU A 775 20.68 -12.58 -40.76
C LEU A 775 20.19 -12.34 -42.20
N PRO A 776 19.35 -11.32 -42.46
CA PRO A 776 19.04 -10.91 -43.83
C PRO A 776 20.27 -10.34 -44.54
N CYS A 777 20.29 -10.45 -45.87
CA CYS A 777 21.31 -9.84 -46.69
C CYS A 777 21.16 -8.31 -46.76
N ARG A 778 22.29 -7.58 -46.90
CA ARG A 778 22.31 -6.12 -47.06
C ARG A 778 21.51 -5.66 -48.28
N SER A 779 21.53 -6.42 -49.36
CA SER A 779 20.73 -6.24 -50.58
C SER A 779 19.24 -6.03 -50.24
N LEU A 780 18.64 -6.97 -49.50
CA LEU A 780 17.25 -6.95 -49.04
C LEU A 780 16.92 -5.72 -48.19
N CYS A 781 17.83 -5.34 -47.28
CA CYS A 781 17.70 -4.13 -46.46
C CYS A 781 17.72 -2.85 -47.32
N VAL A 782 18.68 -2.75 -48.24
CA VAL A 782 18.86 -1.58 -49.11
C VAL A 782 17.68 -1.42 -50.06
N HIS A 783 17.08 -2.51 -50.55
CA HIS A 783 15.87 -2.49 -51.38
C HIS A 783 14.67 -1.99 -50.58
N SER A 784 14.37 -2.67 -49.47
CA SER A 784 13.29 -2.31 -48.54
C SER A 784 13.35 -0.82 -48.14
N ARG A 785 14.55 -0.30 -47.84
CA ARG A 785 14.74 1.11 -47.49
C ARG A 785 14.59 2.06 -48.68
N ARG A 786 15.18 1.73 -49.84
CA ARG A 786 15.18 2.59 -51.04
C ARG A 786 13.76 2.82 -51.55
N ASP A 787 13.00 1.74 -51.69
CA ASP A 787 11.69 1.76 -52.33
C ASP A 787 10.65 2.44 -51.44
N CYS A 788 10.68 2.15 -50.13
CA CYS A 788 9.75 2.70 -49.15
C CYS A 788 10.12 4.10 -48.62
N HIS A 789 11.31 4.64 -48.94
CA HIS A 789 11.81 5.93 -48.44
C HIS A 789 10.78 7.07 -48.50
N LYS A 790 10.12 7.24 -49.65
CA LYS A 790 9.15 8.32 -49.86
C LYS A 790 7.89 8.19 -48.98
N LEU A 791 7.50 6.96 -48.67
CA LEU A 791 6.37 6.69 -47.77
C LEU A 791 6.79 6.80 -46.30
N MET A 792 8.04 6.45 -45.97
CA MET A 792 8.63 6.71 -44.65
C MET A 792 8.65 8.20 -44.31
N GLU A 793 9.12 9.05 -45.23
CA GLU A 793 9.07 10.51 -45.08
C GLU A 793 7.63 11.02 -44.93
N MET A 794 6.69 10.50 -45.73
CA MET A 794 5.27 10.89 -45.70
C MET A 794 4.56 10.51 -44.40
N PHE A 795 4.90 9.38 -43.78
CA PHE A 795 4.38 8.94 -42.48
C PHE A 795 5.20 9.41 -41.28
N GLY A 796 6.30 10.15 -41.50
CA GLY A 796 7.19 10.63 -40.43
C GLY A 796 7.98 9.53 -39.72
N VAL A 797 8.22 8.39 -40.38
CA VAL A 797 8.95 7.24 -39.84
C VAL A 797 10.43 7.32 -40.23
N SER A 798 11.33 7.42 -39.25
CA SER A 798 12.77 7.31 -39.48
C SER A 798 13.23 5.84 -39.53
N TRP A 799 14.20 5.51 -40.38
CA TRP A 799 14.84 4.18 -40.37
C TRP A 799 15.64 3.98 -39.07
N PRO A 800 15.40 2.93 -38.26
CA PRO A 800 16.08 2.75 -36.97
C PRO A 800 17.59 2.43 -37.11
N GLU A 801 18.41 2.89 -36.16
CA GLU A 801 19.85 2.59 -36.10
C GLU A 801 20.12 1.09 -35.88
N GLU A 802 19.17 0.38 -35.26
CA GLU A 802 19.14 -1.07 -35.12
C GLU A 802 19.05 -1.81 -36.47
N MET A 803 18.47 -1.17 -37.48
CA MET A 803 18.24 -1.71 -38.82
C MET A 803 19.18 -1.14 -39.88
N GLU A 804 20.17 -0.31 -39.53
CA GLU A 804 21.04 0.35 -40.51
C GLU A 804 21.76 -0.67 -41.40
N CYS A 805 21.62 -0.55 -42.73
CA CYS A 805 21.96 -1.65 -43.64
C CYS A 805 23.45 -2.03 -43.68
N SER A 806 24.35 -1.16 -43.20
CA SER A 806 25.77 -1.47 -43.00
C SER A 806 25.98 -2.66 -42.05
N ARG A 807 25.05 -2.90 -41.11
CA ARG A 807 25.11 -3.96 -40.08
C ARG A 807 24.87 -5.37 -40.61
N PHE A 808 24.33 -5.50 -41.83
CA PHE A 808 24.01 -6.80 -42.45
C PHE A 808 25.12 -7.26 -43.41
N PRO A 809 25.31 -8.59 -43.60
CA PRO A 809 26.28 -9.15 -44.53
C PRO A 809 25.88 -8.88 -45.99
N ASP A 810 26.87 -8.73 -46.88
CA ASP A 810 26.63 -8.75 -48.33
C ASP A 810 26.39 -10.19 -48.79
N CYS A 811 25.21 -10.46 -49.33
CA CYS A 811 24.86 -11.72 -49.97
C CYS A 811 23.73 -11.54 -51.01
N ASP A 812 23.72 -12.41 -52.01
CA ASP A 812 22.80 -12.36 -53.16
C ASP A 812 21.73 -13.48 -53.12
N GLU A 813 21.66 -14.24 -52.03
CA GLU A 813 20.63 -15.27 -51.83
C GLU A 813 19.33 -14.66 -51.26
N PRO A 814 18.14 -15.10 -51.71
CA PRO A 814 16.87 -14.68 -51.13
C PRO A 814 16.68 -15.22 -49.71
N TYR A 815 15.90 -14.52 -48.89
CA TYR A 815 15.59 -14.90 -47.50
C TYR A 815 14.22 -15.62 -47.38
N PRO A 816 14.10 -16.69 -46.58
CA PRO A 816 15.19 -17.43 -45.92
C PRO A 816 16.00 -18.23 -46.95
N ARG A 817 17.26 -18.54 -46.63
CA ARG A 817 18.12 -19.29 -47.56
C ARG A 817 17.71 -20.76 -47.58
N ALA A 818 17.95 -21.45 -48.68
CA ALA A 818 17.56 -22.86 -48.83
C ALA A 818 18.15 -23.77 -47.73
N VAL A 819 19.36 -23.45 -47.23
CA VAL A 819 20.02 -24.18 -46.12
C VAL A 819 19.27 -24.00 -44.79
N ASP A 820 18.63 -22.85 -44.57
CA ASP A 820 17.85 -22.55 -43.36
C ASP A 820 16.52 -23.34 -43.31
N MET A 821 16.13 -24.01 -44.41
CA MET A 821 14.88 -24.79 -44.54
C MET A 821 15.09 -26.32 -44.48
N MET A 822 16.21 -26.82 -45.03
CA MET A 822 16.46 -28.26 -45.20
C MET A 822 16.51 -29.06 -43.89
N THR A 823 16.77 -28.41 -42.75
CA THR A 823 16.80 -29.05 -41.42
C THR A 823 15.44 -29.56 -40.94
N THR A 824 14.33 -29.22 -41.61
CA THR A 824 12.97 -29.68 -41.25
C THR A 824 12.55 -31.02 -41.85
N MET A 825 13.35 -31.63 -42.75
CA MET A 825 12.95 -32.87 -43.46
C MET A 825 13.70 -34.15 -43.08
N ASN A 826 14.75 -34.09 -42.25
CA ASN A 826 15.57 -35.26 -41.88
C ASN A 826 15.49 -35.62 -40.39
N THR A 827 14.30 -36.02 -39.92
CA THR A 827 14.15 -36.83 -38.69
C THR A 827 12.88 -37.65 -38.76
N SER A 828 12.99 -38.90 -39.20
CA SER A 828 11.96 -39.92 -39.03
C SER A 828 12.14 -40.63 -37.68
N ASP A 829 11.02 -41.01 -37.06
CA ASP A 829 10.93 -41.98 -35.97
C ASP A 829 11.69 -41.71 -34.66
N GLU A 830 11.61 -40.47 -34.13
CA GLU A 830 11.34 -40.32 -32.69
C GLU A 830 10.48 -39.08 -32.41
N LEU A 831 9.50 -39.19 -31.49
CA LEU A 831 8.70 -38.04 -31.06
C LEU A 831 9.61 -37.08 -30.28
N PRO A 832 9.80 -35.81 -30.69
CA PRO A 832 10.66 -34.89 -29.99
C PRO A 832 10.08 -34.59 -28.61
N LYS A 833 10.63 -35.22 -27.57
CA LYS A 833 10.33 -34.89 -26.18
C LYS A 833 10.62 -33.41 -25.97
N THR A 834 9.65 -32.67 -25.44
CA THR A 834 9.81 -31.25 -25.18
C THR A 834 10.83 -31.05 -24.06
N VAL A 835 12.07 -30.76 -24.42
CA VAL A 835 13.13 -30.37 -23.46
C VAL A 835 12.92 -28.90 -23.11
N GLU A 836 11.79 -28.64 -22.45
CA GLU A 836 11.40 -27.35 -21.91
C GLU A 836 12.30 -26.98 -20.73
N ARG A 837 12.74 -25.73 -20.67
CA ARG A 837 13.78 -25.24 -19.76
C ARG A 837 13.35 -23.92 -19.11
N ASP A 838 13.68 -23.73 -17.84
CA ASP A 838 13.40 -22.48 -17.14
C ASP A 838 14.37 -21.38 -17.58
N TYR A 839 13.85 -20.31 -18.20
CA TYR A 839 14.63 -19.24 -18.81
C TYR A 839 15.35 -18.29 -17.83
N GLY A 840 15.21 -18.54 -16.52
CA GLY A 840 15.68 -17.64 -15.46
C GLY A 840 14.89 -16.33 -15.40
N PHE A 841 15.32 -15.41 -14.54
CA PHE A 841 14.78 -14.06 -14.54
C PHE A 841 15.48 -13.21 -15.61
N TRP A 842 14.72 -12.41 -16.34
CA TRP A 842 15.20 -11.39 -17.27
C TRP A 842 14.65 -10.02 -16.83
N CYS A 843 15.45 -8.96 -16.90
CA CYS A 843 15.00 -7.64 -16.46
C CYS A 843 14.01 -7.01 -17.48
N PRO A 844 12.75 -6.74 -17.10
CA PRO A 844 11.80 -6.07 -17.99
C PRO A 844 12.18 -4.60 -18.19
N ARG A 845 11.74 -4.00 -19.30
CA ARG A 845 12.12 -2.64 -19.71
C ARG A 845 11.76 -1.60 -18.65
N GLU A 846 10.65 -1.81 -17.96
CA GLU A 846 10.04 -0.95 -16.95
C GLU A 846 10.89 -0.88 -15.67
N LEU A 847 11.70 -1.91 -15.40
CA LEU A 847 12.58 -2.03 -14.23
C LEU A 847 14.06 -1.81 -14.55
N LYS A 848 14.40 -1.51 -15.82
CA LYS A 848 15.77 -1.36 -16.30
C LYS A 848 16.37 0.02 -15.98
N ILE A 849 17.53 0.00 -15.35
CA ILE A 849 18.26 1.14 -14.79
C ILE A 849 19.45 1.53 -15.68
N GLU A 850 20.04 2.71 -15.46
CA GLU A 850 21.33 3.07 -16.09
C GLU A 850 22.47 2.15 -15.59
N PRO A 851 23.29 1.55 -16.47
CA PRO A 851 24.36 0.61 -16.07
C PRO A 851 25.41 1.20 -15.11
N GLU A 852 25.63 2.52 -15.14
CA GLU A 852 26.58 3.22 -14.27
C GLU A 852 26.23 3.12 -12.77
N LEU A 853 24.98 2.77 -12.44
CA LEU A 853 24.51 2.63 -11.06
C LEU A 853 24.79 1.24 -10.46
N GLY A 854 25.07 0.22 -11.28
CA GLY A 854 25.45 -1.12 -10.83
C GLY A 854 24.38 -1.87 -10.02
N TYR A 855 23.10 -1.56 -10.24
CA TYR A 855 21.96 -2.16 -9.52
C TYR A 855 21.81 -3.66 -9.86
N THR A 856 21.27 -4.45 -8.93
CA THR A 856 21.04 -5.89 -9.10
C THR A 856 19.68 -6.34 -8.57
N PHE A 857 18.95 -7.15 -9.34
CA PHE A 857 17.67 -7.73 -8.94
C PHE A 857 17.56 -9.16 -9.46
N LEU A 858 17.25 -10.12 -8.57
CA LEU A 858 17.16 -11.57 -8.88
C LEU A 858 18.38 -12.10 -9.67
N GLY A 859 19.58 -11.68 -9.28
CA GLY A 859 20.85 -12.02 -9.94
C GLY A 859 21.20 -11.20 -11.19
N VAL A 860 20.22 -10.55 -11.82
CA VAL A 860 20.40 -9.76 -13.05
C VAL A 860 20.92 -8.35 -12.73
N ARG A 861 21.89 -7.88 -13.52
CA ARG A 861 22.45 -6.52 -13.42
C ARG A 861 21.57 -5.48 -14.13
N ASP A 862 21.81 -4.22 -13.80
CA ASP A 862 21.15 -3.04 -14.38
C ASP A 862 19.61 -3.05 -14.19
N CYS A 863 19.17 -3.70 -13.11
CA CYS A 863 17.77 -3.99 -12.80
C CYS A 863 17.45 -3.70 -11.34
N SER A 864 16.21 -3.30 -11.04
CA SER A 864 15.77 -2.95 -9.68
C SER A 864 14.38 -3.51 -9.35
N PRO A 865 14.09 -3.85 -8.08
CA PRO A 865 12.72 -4.16 -7.66
C PRO A 865 11.75 -3.00 -7.96
N PRO A 866 10.46 -3.29 -8.24
CA PRO A 866 9.43 -2.25 -8.31
C PRO A 866 9.27 -1.53 -6.96
N CYS A 867 9.10 -0.20 -6.99
CA CYS A 867 8.78 0.59 -5.81
C CYS A 867 7.41 0.20 -5.21
N PRO A 868 6.33 0.01 -6.00
CA PRO A 868 5.15 -0.69 -5.51
C PRO A 868 5.55 -2.09 -5.02
N ASN A 869 5.35 -2.36 -3.73
CA ASN A 869 5.92 -3.53 -3.07
C ASN A 869 5.58 -4.84 -3.80
N MET A 870 6.59 -5.68 -4.01
CA MET A 870 6.45 -6.96 -4.73
C MET A 870 5.41 -7.89 -4.10
N TYR A 871 5.34 -7.92 -2.77
CA TYR A 871 4.66 -8.97 -2.01
C TYR A 871 3.30 -8.52 -1.42
N PHE A 872 3.17 -7.24 -1.09
CA PHE A 872 2.05 -6.68 -0.34
C PHE A 872 1.31 -5.59 -1.12
N ARG A 873 0.00 -5.48 -0.90
CA ARG A 873 -0.86 -4.47 -1.50
C ARG A 873 -0.56 -3.09 -0.94
N ARG A 874 -0.86 -2.03 -1.71
CA ARG A 874 -0.69 -0.63 -1.25
C ARG A 874 -1.37 -0.36 0.10
N GLU A 875 -2.61 -0.83 0.27
CA GLU A 875 -3.36 -0.71 1.54
C GLU A 875 -2.64 -1.34 2.74
N GLU A 876 -2.03 -2.52 2.53
CA GLU A 876 -1.29 -3.26 3.56
C GLU A 876 0.00 -2.50 3.91
N VAL A 877 0.74 -2.02 2.91
CA VAL A 877 1.93 -1.18 3.09
C VAL A 877 1.58 0.12 3.83
N THR A 878 0.51 0.82 3.46
CA THR A 878 0.06 2.03 4.16
C THR A 878 -0.29 1.74 5.63
N PHE A 879 -0.96 0.62 5.92
CA PHE A 879 -1.24 0.20 7.29
C PHE A 879 0.05 -0.06 8.10
N VAL A 880 1.01 -0.80 7.54
CA VAL A 880 2.28 -1.09 8.24
C VAL A 880 3.10 0.19 8.44
N ARG A 881 3.19 1.07 7.43
CA ARG A 881 3.92 2.35 7.54
C ARG A 881 3.33 3.25 8.64
N TYR A 882 1.99 3.34 8.74
CA TYR A 882 1.33 4.06 9.83
C TYR A 882 1.57 3.40 11.20
N PHE A 883 1.53 2.07 11.28
CA PHE A 883 1.81 1.34 12.52
C PHE A 883 3.26 1.56 13.01
N ILE A 884 4.24 1.51 12.12
CA ILE A 884 5.65 1.85 12.40
C ILE A 884 5.77 3.30 12.89
N GLY A 885 5.09 4.25 12.24
CA GLY A 885 5.01 5.65 12.67
C GLY A 885 4.50 5.82 14.11
N VAL A 886 3.41 5.13 14.48
CA VAL A 886 2.86 5.19 15.84
C VAL A 886 3.80 4.56 16.87
N ILE A 887 4.34 3.37 16.61
CA ILE A 887 5.21 2.66 17.56
C ILE A 887 6.57 3.37 17.72
N SER A 888 7.12 3.96 16.65
CA SER A 888 8.35 4.75 16.70
C SER A 888 8.19 6.01 17.54
N ILE A 889 7.04 6.72 17.47
CA ILE A 889 6.74 7.86 18.37
C ILE A 889 6.73 7.40 19.83
N VAL A 890 6.10 6.26 20.15
CA VAL A 890 6.08 5.71 21.51
C VAL A 890 7.50 5.41 22.00
N CYS A 891 8.32 4.69 21.22
CA CYS A 891 9.69 4.36 21.62
C CYS A 891 10.60 5.59 21.69
N LEU A 892 10.47 6.54 20.77
CA LEU A 892 11.19 7.82 20.79
C LEU A 892 10.88 8.62 22.06
N SER A 893 9.60 8.72 22.44
CA SER A 893 9.21 9.42 23.69
C SER A 893 9.75 8.73 24.95
N ALA A 894 9.74 7.39 24.97
CA ALA A 894 10.23 6.57 26.08
C ALA A 894 11.75 6.70 26.26
N THR A 895 12.51 6.47 25.19
CA THR A 895 13.97 6.58 25.18
C THR A 895 14.47 8.00 25.45
N LEU A 896 13.78 9.02 24.92
CA LEU A 896 14.07 10.42 25.21
C LEU A 896 13.86 10.76 26.70
N PHE A 897 12.79 10.27 27.33
CA PHE A 897 12.58 10.46 28.78
C PHE A 897 13.69 9.82 29.62
N THR A 898 14.12 8.61 29.25
CA THR A 898 15.28 7.92 29.85
C THR A 898 16.55 8.79 29.74
N PHE A 899 16.86 9.29 28.53
CA PHE A 899 18.05 10.10 28.27
C PHE A 899 18.02 11.46 28.98
N LEU A 900 16.90 12.19 28.93
CA LEU A 900 16.74 13.45 29.64
C LEU A 900 16.88 13.28 31.16
N THR A 901 16.37 12.18 31.73
CA THR A 901 16.55 11.90 33.16
C THR A 901 18.02 11.66 33.52
N PHE A 902 18.80 11.01 32.64
CA PHE A 902 20.24 10.86 32.82
C PHE A 902 20.96 12.22 32.77
N LEU A 903 20.57 13.13 31.88
CA LEU A 903 21.15 14.48 31.83
C LEU A 903 20.85 15.32 33.08
N ILE A 904 19.70 15.09 33.75
CA ILE A 904 19.33 15.78 35.00
C ILE A 904 20.17 15.31 36.21
N ASP A 905 20.48 14.00 36.31
CA ASP A 905 21.35 13.43 37.35
C ASP A 905 22.34 12.42 36.77
N VAL A 906 23.38 12.93 36.11
CA VAL A 906 24.46 12.14 35.50
C VAL A 906 25.20 11.31 36.56
N THR A 907 25.23 11.77 37.82
CA THR A 907 25.98 11.12 38.91
C THR A 907 25.34 9.82 39.40
N ARG A 908 24.04 9.63 39.12
CA ARG A 908 23.22 8.51 39.57
C ARG A 908 23.58 7.18 38.91
N PHE A 909 23.94 7.18 37.63
CA PHE A 909 24.01 5.96 36.82
C PHE A 909 25.46 5.54 36.54
N ARG A 910 26.03 4.74 37.45
CA ARG A 910 27.42 4.24 37.35
C ARG A 910 27.47 2.85 36.68
N TYR A 911 28.65 2.33 36.39
CA TYR A 911 28.79 0.91 36.06
C TYR A 911 28.37 0.05 37.29
N PRO A 912 27.61 -1.06 37.12
CA PRO A 912 27.31 -1.76 35.87
C PRO A 912 26.03 -1.33 35.13
N GLU A 913 25.20 -0.40 35.65
CA GLU A 913 23.91 -0.03 35.03
C GLU A 913 24.03 0.98 33.87
N ARG A 914 25.12 1.76 33.81
CA ARG A 914 25.38 2.80 32.80
C ARG A 914 25.17 2.38 31.31
N PRO A 915 25.46 1.13 30.86
CA PRO A 915 25.14 0.67 29.50
C PRO A 915 23.67 0.83 29.09
N ILE A 916 22.72 0.73 30.03
CA ILE A 916 21.27 0.89 29.77
C ILE A 916 20.96 2.28 29.19
N ILE A 917 21.75 3.31 29.54
CA ILE A 917 21.58 4.67 29.02
C ILE A 917 22.11 4.79 27.59
N PHE A 918 23.30 4.27 27.29
CA PHE A 918 23.85 4.30 25.93
C PHE A 918 23.00 3.48 24.95
N TYR A 919 22.52 2.33 25.41
CA TYR A 919 21.51 1.53 24.74
C TYR A 919 20.22 2.33 24.44
N ALA A 920 19.68 3.07 25.41
CA ALA A 920 18.50 3.91 25.18
C ALA A 920 18.77 5.04 24.16
N VAL A 921 19.97 5.62 24.14
CA VAL A 921 20.38 6.58 23.10
C VAL A 921 20.42 5.95 21.70
N CYS A 922 20.84 4.67 21.60
CA CYS A 922 20.80 3.95 20.33
C CYS A 922 19.35 3.78 19.83
N TYR A 923 18.44 3.30 20.67
CA TYR A 923 17.03 3.12 20.28
C TYR A 923 16.26 4.44 20.11
N MET A 924 16.71 5.54 20.71
CA MET A 924 16.25 6.90 20.41
C MET A 924 16.55 7.28 18.96
N MET A 925 17.77 7.00 18.47
CA MET A 925 18.17 7.29 17.09
C MET A 925 17.49 6.36 16.08
N VAL A 926 17.38 5.06 16.38
CA VAL A 926 16.62 4.09 15.56
C VAL A 926 15.16 4.53 15.42
N SER A 927 14.51 4.91 16.52
CA SER A 927 13.11 5.39 16.50
C SER A 927 12.96 6.70 15.73
N LEU A 928 13.94 7.62 15.82
CA LEU A 928 13.94 8.86 15.05
C LEU A 928 14.02 8.59 13.53
N VAL A 929 14.83 7.62 13.08
CA VAL A 929 14.91 7.27 11.65
C VAL A 929 13.60 6.65 11.14
N PHE A 930 12.98 5.73 11.88
CA PHE A 930 11.67 5.19 11.51
C PHE A 930 10.55 6.27 11.50
N PHE A 931 10.60 7.23 12.42
CA PHE A 931 9.70 8.38 12.41
C PHE A 931 9.95 9.30 11.19
N LEU A 932 11.20 9.51 10.79
CA LEU A 932 11.53 10.24 9.56
C LEU A 932 11.06 9.50 8.30
N GLY A 933 11.17 8.17 8.25
CA GLY A 933 10.61 7.35 7.15
C GLY A 933 9.09 7.49 7.02
N PHE A 934 8.37 7.50 8.16
CA PHE A 934 6.94 7.79 8.19
C PHE A 934 6.59 9.19 7.63
N LEU A 935 7.43 10.21 7.85
CA LEU A 935 7.22 11.57 7.32
C LEU A 935 7.67 11.78 5.88
N LEU A 936 8.59 10.95 5.37
CA LEU A 936 9.19 11.10 4.03
C LEU A 936 8.61 10.13 3.00
N GLU A 937 7.85 9.12 3.45
CA GLU A 937 7.14 8.14 2.63
C GLU A 937 8.09 7.44 1.63
N GLU A 938 7.72 7.37 0.35
CA GLU A 938 8.51 6.70 -0.69
C GLU A 938 9.64 7.57 -1.26
N ARG A 939 9.75 8.85 -0.87
CA ARG A 939 10.73 9.81 -1.44
C ARG A 939 12.20 9.46 -1.16
N VAL A 940 12.46 8.58 -0.20
CA VAL A 940 13.81 8.15 0.19
C VAL A 940 14.12 6.74 -0.29
N ALA A 941 13.16 5.82 -0.21
CA ALA A 941 13.33 4.40 -0.56
C ALA A 941 13.08 4.09 -2.05
N CYS A 942 12.55 5.04 -2.83
CA CYS A 942 12.23 4.84 -4.25
C CYS A 942 12.75 5.95 -5.17
N ASN A 943 13.10 5.53 -6.39
CA ASN A 943 13.34 6.40 -7.53
C ASN A 943 12.02 6.76 -8.21
N ALA A 944 11.92 7.98 -8.74
CA ALA A 944 10.75 8.45 -9.47
C ALA A 944 10.61 7.75 -10.83
N ALA A 945 9.37 7.49 -11.27
CA ALA A 945 9.08 6.96 -12.60
C ALA A 945 9.44 7.97 -13.70
N SER A 946 9.81 7.47 -14.88
CA SER A 946 10.11 8.29 -16.07
C SER A 946 9.24 7.83 -17.25
N PRO A 947 8.03 8.40 -17.42
CA PRO A 947 7.11 8.04 -18.49
C PRO A 947 7.71 8.22 -19.90
N ALA A 948 8.59 9.22 -20.06
CA ALA A 948 9.29 9.51 -21.32
C ALA A 948 10.29 8.41 -21.75
N GLN A 949 10.62 7.47 -20.86
CA GLN A 949 11.55 6.36 -21.12
C GLN A 949 10.92 4.98 -20.89
N PHE A 950 9.60 4.91 -20.65
CA PHE A 950 8.89 3.70 -20.23
C PHE A 950 9.44 3.05 -18.95
N ARG A 951 9.94 3.86 -17.99
CA ARG A 951 10.45 3.37 -16.69
C ARG A 951 9.44 3.56 -15.57
N ALA A 952 9.16 2.49 -14.84
CA ALA A 952 8.35 2.53 -13.61
C ALA A 952 9.12 3.16 -12.44
N SER A 953 8.44 3.40 -11.31
CA SER A 953 9.14 3.73 -10.06
C SER A 953 9.77 2.46 -9.49
N THR A 954 11.05 2.55 -9.15
CA THR A 954 11.87 1.42 -8.68
C THR A 954 12.45 1.69 -7.30
N VAL A 955 12.89 0.66 -6.60
CA VAL A 955 13.58 0.79 -5.32
C VAL A 955 14.96 1.45 -5.52
N THR A 956 15.37 2.29 -4.56
CA THR A 956 16.73 2.82 -4.51
C THR A 956 17.71 1.75 -4.06
N GLN A 957 18.76 1.52 -4.83
CA GLN A 957 19.91 0.71 -4.42
C GLN A 957 21.19 1.54 -4.39
N GLY A 958 22.18 1.05 -3.64
CA GLY A 958 23.49 1.68 -3.49
C GLY A 958 23.48 3.04 -2.80
N SER A 959 24.64 3.67 -2.81
CA SER A 959 24.95 4.89 -2.05
C SER A 959 24.57 6.20 -2.75
N HIS A 960 24.11 6.12 -4.01
CA HIS A 960 23.86 7.28 -4.89
C HIS A 960 22.76 8.22 -4.35
N ASN A 961 21.68 7.67 -3.77
CA ASN A 961 20.66 8.48 -3.10
C ASN A 961 21.15 8.92 -1.72
N LYS A 962 21.68 10.13 -1.63
CA LYS A 962 22.27 10.73 -0.41
C LYS A 962 21.34 10.68 0.81
N ALA A 963 20.01 10.77 0.63
CA ALA A 963 19.06 10.68 1.73
C ALA A 963 18.90 9.24 2.23
N CYS A 964 18.81 8.29 1.30
CA CYS A 964 18.76 6.85 1.58
C CYS A 964 20.01 6.40 2.35
N THR A 965 21.19 6.74 1.83
CA THR A 965 22.49 6.46 2.47
C THR A 965 22.59 7.05 3.87
N LEU A 966 22.10 8.28 4.08
CA LEU A 966 22.14 8.93 5.40
C LEU A 966 21.23 8.24 6.43
N LEU A 967 19.97 7.92 6.06
CA LEU A 967 19.07 7.20 6.97
C LEU A 967 19.57 5.78 7.25
N PHE A 968 20.08 5.08 6.24
CA PHE A 968 20.73 3.77 6.39
C PHE A 968 21.88 3.81 7.41
N MET A 969 22.84 4.74 7.24
CA MET A 969 24.01 4.83 8.12
C MET A 969 23.60 5.00 9.58
N VAL A 970 22.65 5.89 9.87
CA VAL A 970 22.17 6.12 11.25
C VAL A 970 21.42 4.90 11.78
N LEU A 971 20.48 4.34 11.01
CA LEU A 971 19.65 3.21 11.43
C LEU A 971 20.48 1.96 11.71
N TYR A 972 21.35 1.58 10.78
CA TYR A 972 22.16 0.37 10.88
C TYR A 972 23.21 0.48 12.00
N PHE A 973 23.95 1.60 12.06
CA PHE A 973 24.95 1.84 13.10
C PHE A 973 24.35 1.76 14.50
N PHE A 974 23.24 2.46 14.76
CA PHE A 974 22.63 2.46 16.10
C PHE A 974 21.88 1.16 16.42
N THR A 975 21.37 0.42 15.43
CA THR A 975 20.81 -0.92 15.67
C THR A 975 21.90 -1.89 16.16
N MET A 976 23.04 -1.95 15.45
CA MET A 976 24.15 -2.84 15.82
C MET A 976 24.89 -2.36 17.08
N ALA A 977 25.00 -1.04 17.32
CA ALA A 977 25.48 -0.54 18.60
C ALA A 977 24.56 -0.93 19.76
N GLY A 978 23.24 -0.98 19.52
CA GLY A 978 22.25 -1.41 20.49
C GLY A 978 22.41 -2.86 20.94
N SER A 979 22.74 -3.79 20.03
CA SER A 979 22.98 -5.19 20.38
C SER A 979 24.29 -5.38 21.13
N VAL A 980 25.39 -4.76 20.67
CA VAL A 980 26.68 -4.79 21.36
C VAL A 980 26.61 -4.14 22.76
N TRP A 981 25.82 -3.07 22.94
CA TRP A 981 25.56 -2.50 24.27
C TRP A 981 24.78 -3.44 25.21
N TRP A 982 23.90 -4.30 24.69
CA TRP A 982 23.30 -5.36 25.50
C TRP A 982 24.31 -6.46 25.84
N VAL A 983 25.17 -6.89 24.92
CA VAL A 983 26.25 -7.84 25.23
C VAL A 983 27.14 -7.27 26.33
N ILE A 984 27.53 -6.00 26.24
CA ILE A 984 28.27 -5.29 27.30
C ILE A 984 27.49 -5.27 28.63
N LEU A 985 26.17 -5.10 28.62
CA LEU A 985 25.35 -5.19 29.84
C LEU A 985 25.39 -6.61 30.45
N THR A 986 25.39 -7.68 29.64
CA THR A 986 25.60 -9.05 30.14
C THR A 986 27.00 -9.27 30.69
N ILE A 987 28.04 -8.67 30.08
CA ILE A 987 29.43 -8.71 30.55
C ILE A 987 29.57 -7.97 31.90
N THR A 988 29.07 -6.73 32.03
CA THR A 988 29.18 -5.96 33.27
C THR A 988 28.38 -6.60 34.40
N TRP A 989 27.25 -7.24 34.10
CA TRP A 989 26.47 -8.04 35.04
C TRP A 989 27.21 -9.31 35.48
N PHE A 990 27.79 -10.07 34.54
CA PHE A 990 28.60 -11.26 34.85
C PHE A 990 29.82 -10.90 35.71
N LEU A 991 30.52 -9.81 35.39
CA LEU A 991 31.67 -9.33 36.19
C LEU A 991 31.25 -8.85 37.60
N ALA A 992 30.08 -8.26 37.75
CA ALA A 992 29.52 -7.93 39.06
C ALA A 992 29.11 -9.19 39.85
N ALA A 993 28.71 -10.27 39.17
CA ALA A 993 28.24 -11.51 39.81
C ALA A 993 29.35 -12.48 40.20
N VAL A 994 30.25 -12.83 39.27
CA VAL A 994 31.15 -13.98 39.43
C VAL A 994 32.46 -13.59 40.13
N PRO A 995 33.32 -12.71 39.58
CA PRO A 995 34.49 -12.19 40.30
C PRO A 995 34.16 -11.03 41.27
N LYS A 996 32.86 -10.71 41.47
CA LYS A 996 32.37 -9.69 42.42
C LYS A 996 32.98 -8.30 42.22
N TRP A 997 33.16 -7.86 40.97
CA TRP A 997 33.76 -6.57 40.66
C TRP A 997 32.83 -5.40 41.07
N GLY A 998 33.36 -4.49 41.89
CA GLY A 998 32.70 -3.23 42.21
C GLY A 998 32.75 -2.23 41.05
N SER A 999 31.85 -1.22 41.07
CA SER A 999 31.68 -0.23 40.00
C SER A 999 32.99 0.37 39.48
N GLU A 1000 33.90 0.75 40.39
CA GLU A 1000 35.22 1.32 40.12
C GLU A 1000 36.13 0.41 39.27
N ALA A 1001 36.05 -0.91 39.45
CA ALA A 1001 36.85 -1.88 38.70
C ALA A 1001 36.31 -2.09 37.28
N ILE A 1002 34.99 -2.06 37.12
CA ILE A 1002 34.32 -2.12 35.81
C ILE A 1002 34.56 -0.80 35.05
N GLU A 1003 34.50 0.35 35.74
CA GLU A 1003 34.72 1.68 35.15
C GLU A 1003 36.17 1.86 34.64
N LYS A 1004 37.17 1.25 35.30
CA LYS A 1004 38.56 1.16 34.78
C LYS A 1004 38.68 0.36 33.46
N LYS A 1005 37.63 -0.31 32.99
CA LYS A 1005 37.56 -0.97 31.67
C LYS A 1005 36.58 -0.30 30.70
N ALA A 1006 35.95 0.83 31.08
CA ALA A 1006 34.96 1.53 30.26
C ALA A 1006 35.46 1.92 28.86
N LEU A 1007 36.75 2.24 28.70
CA LEU A 1007 37.35 2.55 27.40
C LEU A 1007 37.21 1.39 26.40
N LEU A 1008 37.38 0.13 26.85
CA LEU A 1008 37.25 -1.06 26.01
C LEU A 1008 35.78 -1.32 25.61
N PHE A 1009 34.84 -1.09 26.53
CA PHE A 1009 33.41 -1.18 26.24
C PHE A 1009 32.97 -0.12 25.22
N HIS A 1010 33.45 1.12 25.34
CA HIS A 1010 33.17 2.15 24.33
C HIS A 1010 33.85 1.89 22.99
N ALA A 1011 35.10 1.40 22.98
CA ALA A 1011 35.81 1.08 21.74
C ALA A 1011 35.12 -0.07 20.96
N SER A 1012 34.64 -1.10 21.66
CA SER A 1012 33.89 -2.21 21.03
C SER A 1012 32.49 -1.77 20.57
N ALA A 1013 31.71 -1.12 21.43
CA ALA A 1013 30.33 -0.71 21.14
C ALA A 1013 30.17 0.25 19.95
N TRP A 1014 31.16 1.10 19.69
CA TRP A 1014 31.14 2.03 18.57
C TRP A 1014 32.02 1.56 17.39
N GLY A 1015 33.12 0.85 17.66
CA GLY A 1015 34.04 0.36 16.63
C GLY A 1015 33.45 -0.74 15.77
N VAL A 1016 32.80 -1.75 16.37
CA VAL A 1016 32.24 -2.89 15.61
C VAL A 1016 31.12 -2.44 14.65
N PRO A 1017 30.10 -1.67 15.09
CA PRO A 1017 29.10 -1.11 14.18
C PRO A 1017 29.69 -0.16 13.14
N GLY A 1018 30.69 0.64 13.51
CA GLY A 1018 31.38 1.54 12.60
C GLY A 1018 32.05 0.79 11.44
N MET A 1019 32.83 -0.24 11.75
CA MET A 1019 33.50 -1.09 10.74
C MET A 1019 32.49 -1.81 9.83
N LEU A 1020 31.40 -2.36 10.40
CA LEU A 1020 30.34 -3.00 9.61
C LEU A 1020 29.63 -2.01 8.68
N THR A 1021 29.37 -0.78 9.14
CA THR A 1021 28.72 0.28 8.33
C THR A 1021 29.63 0.72 7.18
N VAL A 1022 30.93 0.90 7.44
CA VAL A 1022 31.93 1.25 6.42
C VAL A 1022 32.10 0.13 5.38
N ALA A 1023 32.08 -1.13 5.80
CA ALA A 1023 32.14 -2.27 4.88
C ALA A 1023 30.93 -2.29 3.91
N LEU A 1024 29.70 -2.08 4.42
CA LEU A 1024 28.49 -2.04 3.59
C LEU A 1024 28.46 -0.85 2.62
N LEU A 1025 28.98 0.32 3.05
CA LEU A 1025 29.18 1.47 2.17
C LEU A 1025 30.18 1.16 1.05
N ALA A 1026 31.32 0.54 1.37
CA ALA A 1026 32.34 0.16 0.39
C ALA A 1026 31.84 -0.92 -0.60
N MET A 1027 30.95 -1.81 -0.16
CA MET A 1027 30.29 -2.82 -1.02
C MET A 1027 29.11 -2.27 -1.83
N ASN A 1028 28.67 -1.02 -1.59
CA ASN A 1028 27.50 -0.39 -2.22
C ASN A 1028 26.18 -1.18 -2.03
N LYS A 1029 26.07 -2.01 -0.98
CA LYS A 1029 24.92 -2.93 -0.73
C LYS A 1029 23.82 -2.31 0.16
N ILE A 1030 23.38 -1.10 -0.20
CA ILE A 1030 22.29 -0.39 0.48
C ILE A 1030 21.00 -0.55 -0.33
N GLU A 1031 19.86 -0.76 0.35
CA GLU A 1031 18.59 -1.07 -0.30
C GLU A 1031 17.43 -0.28 0.35
N GLY A 1032 16.50 0.23 -0.47
CA GLY A 1032 15.30 0.91 0.00
C GLY A 1032 14.22 -0.05 0.53
N ASP A 1033 13.73 0.22 1.75
CA ASP A 1033 12.57 -0.46 2.32
C ASP A 1033 11.29 0.34 2.00
N ASN A 1034 10.60 -0.06 0.93
CA ASN A 1034 9.32 0.52 0.54
C ASN A 1034 8.16 0.22 1.52
N ILE A 1035 8.32 -0.68 2.49
CA ILE A 1035 7.35 -0.88 3.57
C ILE A 1035 7.50 0.25 4.61
N SER A 1036 8.71 0.40 5.17
CA SER A 1036 8.95 1.32 6.30
C SER A 1036 9.35 2.75 5.90
N GLY A 1037 9.70 3.01 4.64
CA GLY A 1037 10.04 4.35 4.13
C GLY A 1037 11.48 4.81 4.43
N VAL A 1038 12.34 3.89 4.86
CA VAL A 1038 13.78 4.14 5.13
C VAL A 1038 14.64 3.22 4.26
N CYS A 1039 15.97 3.26 4.43
CA CYS A 1039 16.87 2.33 3.75
C CYS A 1039 17.57 1.41 4.76
N PHE A 1040 17.76 0.15 4.36
CA PHE A 1040 18.38 -0.90 5.16
C PHE A 1040 19.29 -1.77 4.27
N VAL A 1041 19.52 -3.02 4.68
CA VAL A 1041 20.43 -3.97 4.03
C VAL A 1041 19.89 -5.39 4.18
N GLY A 1042 20.03 -6.20 3.12
CA GLY A 1042 19.60 -7.61 3.14
C GLY A 1042 18.10 -7.80 2.97
N LEU A 1043 17.44 -6.86 2.30
CA LEU A 1043 16.03 -6.92 1.92
C LEU A 1043 15.85 -7.79 0.67
N TYR A 1044 16.74 -7.62 -0.33
CA TYR A 1044 16.73 -8.37 -1.60
C TYR A 1044 18.01 -9.22 -1.78
N ASP A 1045 19.11 -8.90 -1.08
CA ASP A 1045 20.33 -9.72 -1.08
C ASP A 1045 20.44 -10.64 0.16
N VAL A 1046 20.23 -11.94 -0.06
CA VAL A 1046 20.33 -12.99 0.97
C VAL A 1046 21.74 -13.20 1.52
N HIS A 1047 22.80 -13.01 0.72
CA HIS A 1047 24.18 -13.12 1.21
C HIS A 1047 24.52 -11.96 2.15
N THR A 1048 24.08 -10.76 1.80
CA THR A 1048 24.33 -9.57 2.63
C THR A 1048 23.48 -9.62 3.91
N LEU A 1049 22.23 -10.10 3.86
CA LEU A 1049 21.42 -10.42 5.07
C LEU A 1049 22.15 -11.40 6.00
N ARG A 1050 22.67 -12.50 5.45
CA ARG A 1050 23.33 -13.57 6.21
C ARG A 1050 24.56 -13.07 6.96
N TRP A 1051 25.45 -12.37 6.28
CA TRP A 1051 26.76 -11.99 6.83
C TRP A 1051 26.76 -10.70 7.64
N PHE A 1052 25.91 -9.72 7.31
CA PHE A 1052 25.91 -8.41 7.99
C PHE A 1052 24.78 -8.23 9.01
N VAL A 1053 23.68 -8.98 8.91
CA VAL A 1053 22.57 -8.87 9.88
C VAL A 1053 22.48 -10.13 10.75
N LEU A 1054 22.33 -11.31 10.16
CA LEU A 1054 22.14 -12.55 10.92
C LEU A 1054 23.41 -12.96 11.71
N ALA A 1055 24.58 -13.01 11.08
CA ALA A 1055 25.80 -13.47 11.75
C ALA A 1055 26.20 -12.63 12.99
N PRO A 1056 26.19 -11.27 12.95
CA PRO A 1056 26.47 -10.46 14.14
C PRO A 1056 25.42 -10.63 15.25
N LEU A 1057 24.13 -10.64 14.91
CA LEU A 1057 23.07 -10.82 15.91
C LEU A 1057 23.09 -12.22 16.54
N CYS A 1058 23.38 -13.27 15.77
CA CYS A 1058 23.60 -14.62 16.30
C CYS A 1058 24.80 -14.66 17.26
N LEU A 1059 25.92 -14.02 16.90
CA LEU A 1059 27.11 -13.96 17.76
C LEU A 1059 26.81 -13.22 19.08
N ASP A 1060 26.16 -12.06 19.01
CA ASP A 1060 25.74 -11.29 20.18
C ASP A 1060 24.83 -12.12 21.11
N VAL A 1061 23.80 -12.79 20.55
CA VAL A 1061 22.90 -13.68 21.31
C VAL A 1061 23.66 -14.82 21.97
N LEU A 1062 24.55 -15.52 21.24
CA LEU A 1062 25.32 -16.64 21.77
C LEU A 1062 26.22 -16.22 22.94
N VAL A 1063 26.92 -15.10 22.82
CA VAL A 1063 27.77 -14.55 23.89
C VAL A 1063 26.92 -14.10 25.08
N GLY A 1064 25.87 -13.31 24.84
CA GLY A 1064 25.03 -12.74 25.90
C GLY A 1064 24.25 -13.81 26.68
N VAL A 1065 23.68 -14.81 26.00
CA VAL A 1065 22.99 -15.94 26.66
C VAL A 1065 23.96 -16.78 27.48
N SER A 1066 25.17 -17.05 26.97
CA SER A 1066 26.20 -17.79 27.71
C SER A 1066 26.60 -17.09 29.00
N LEU A 1067 26.79 -15.76 28.96
CA LEU A 1067 27.11 -14.94 30.14
C LEU A 1067 25.94 -14.85 31.12
N LEU A 1068 24.70 -14.74 30.63
CA LEU A 1068 23.49 -14.75 31.47
C LEU A 1068 23.36 -16.08 32.22
N LEU A 1069 23.49 -17.21 31.53
CA LEU A 1069 23.45 -18.54 32.16
C LEU A 1069 24.57 -18.72 33.20
N ALA A 1070 25.80 -18.36 32.86
CA ALA A 1070 26.94 -18.48 33.78
C ALA A 1070 26.76 -17.61 35.05
N GLY A 1071 26.23 -16.39 34.93
CA GLY A 1071 25.93 -15.54 36.08
C GLY A 1071 24.73 -16.02 36.92
N ILE A 1072 23.71 -16.64 36.30
CA ILE A 1072 22.60 -17.28 37.04
C ILE A 1072 23.12 -18.45 37.89
N VAL A 1073 23.97 -19.31 37.31
CA VAL A 1073 24.59 -20.44 38.03
C VAL A 1073 25.45 -19.94 39.19
N ALA A 1074 26.24 -18.88 38.99
CA ALA A 1074 27.06 -18.29 40.05
C ALA A 1074 26.23 -17.65 41.17
N LEU A 1075 25.16 -16.93 40.84
CA LEU A 1075 24.23 -16.37 41.83
C LEU A 1075 23.57 -17.46 42.67
N ASN A 1076 23.20 -18.59 42.05
CA ASN A 1076 22.64 -19.74 42.77
C ASN A 1076 23.67 -20.40 43.71
N ARG A 1077 24.95 -20.53 43.32
CA ARG A 1077 26.02 -20.95 44.25
C ARG A 1077 26.18 -19.99 45.43
N ILE A 1078 26.31 -18.69 45.16
CA ILE A 1078 26.53 -17.65 46.18
C ILE A 1078 25.38 -17.65 47.21
N ARG A 1079 24.15 -17.95 46.79
CA ARG A 1079 22.97 -18.07 47.67
C ARG A 1079 23.00 -19.27 48.62
N MET A 1080 23.84 -20.28 48.36
CA MET A 1080 23.94 -21.52 49.16
C MET A 1080 25.12 -21.53 50.15
N GLU A 1081 26.20 -20.79 49.88
CA GLU A 1081 27.51 -21.00 50.56
C GLU A 1081 27.89 -19.95 51.64
N ILE A 1082 27.16 -18.85 51.83
CA ILE A 1082 27.64 -17.71 52.67
C ILE A 1082 26.62 -17.25 53.73
N PRO A 1083 26.86 -17.55 55.03
CA PRO A 1083 26.07 -17.01 56.14
C PRO A 1083 26.79 -15.88 56.89
N LEU A 1084 26.68 -14.62 56.44
CA LEU A 1084 27.02 -13.42 57.24
C LEU A 1084 26.42 -12.11 56.67
N GLU A 1085 26.03 -11.20 57.56
CA GLU A 1085 25.62 -9.79 57.30
C GLU A 1085 24.54 -9.52 56.22
N LYS A 1086 23.32 -10.05 56.45
CA LYS A 1086 22.17 -10.03 55.53
C LYS A 1086 21.84 -8.70 54.84
N GLU A 1087 21.67 -7.60 55.58
CA GLU A 1087 20.90 -6.45 55.08
C GLU A 1087 21.54 -5.71 53.88
N ASN A 1088 22.87 -5.68 53.82
CA ASN A 1088 23.58 -5.05 52.68
C ASN A 1088 23.76 -6.02 51.51
N GLN A 1089 23.86 -7.33 51.76
CA GLN A 1089 23.85 -8.35 50.72
C GLN A 1089 22.48 -8.40 50.01
N ASP A 1090 21.37 -8.37 50.75
CA ASP A 1090 20.01 -8.37 50.20
C ASP A 1090 19.77 -7.21 49.21
N LYS A 1091 20.32 -6.02 49.50
CA LYS A 1091 20.21 -4.84 48.63
C LYS A 1091 21.00 -5.04 47.33
N LEU A 1092 22.22 -5.58 47.42
CA LEU A 1092 23.09 -5.86 46.27
C LEU A 1092 22.49 -6.98 45.39
N VAL A 1093 22.03 -8.07 46.00
CA VAL A 1093 21.39 -9.19 45.30
C VAL A 1093 20.11 -8.73 44.58
N LYS A 1094 19.25 -7.93 45.22
CA LYS A 1094 18.04 -7.37 44.57
C LYS A 1094 18.38 -6.45 43.40
N PHE A 1095 19.44 -5.64 43.51
CA PHE A 1095 19.94 -4.80 42.41
C PHE A 1095 20.44 -5.65 41.23
N MET A 1096 21.23 -6.70 41.49
CA MET A 1096 21.76 -7.60 40.46
C MET A 1096 20.67 -8.44 39.78
N ILE A 1097 19.67 -8.92 40.53
CA ILE A 1097 18.48 -9.58 39.96
C ILE A 1097 17.73 -8.62 39.03
N ARG A 1098 17.57 -7.34 39.41
CA ARG A 1098 16.90 -6.33 38.57
C ARG A 1098 17.61 -6.13 37.23
N ILE A 1099 18.94 -6.12 37.20
CA ILE A 1099 19.73 -6.05 35.95
C ILE A 1099 19.54 -7.34 35.13
N GLY A 1100 19.63 -8.51 35.75
CA GLY A 1100 19.44 -9.79 35.05
C GLY A 1100 18.07 -9.91 34.39
N VAL A 1101 17.00 -9.50 35.09
CA VAL A 1101 15.64 -9.44 34.53
C VAL A 1101 15.55 -8.46 33.36
N PHE A 1102 16.20 -7.29 33.44
CA PHE A 1102 16.24 -6.33 32.33
C PHE A 1102 16.91 -6.93 31.08
N SER A 1103 18.06 -7.61 31.26
CA SER A 1103 18.77 -8.27 30.16
C SER A 1103 17.98 -9.42 29.52
N VAL A 1104 17.15 -10.13 30.29
CA VAL A 1104 16.24 -11.19 29.79
C VAL A 1104 15.02 -10.60 29.07
N LEU A 1105 14.49 -9.46 29.52
CA LEU A 1105 13.36 -8.78 28.85
C LEU A 1105 13.72 -8.30 27.43
N TYR A 1106 15.00 -8.03 27.14
CA TYR A 1106 15.48 -7.74 25.78
C TYR A 1106 15.62 -9.00 24.91
N LEU A 1107 16.00 -10.13 25.50
CA LEU A 1107 16.27 -11.38 24.77
C LEU A 1107 15.02 -11.88 24.02
N VAL A 1108 13.82 -11.72 24.58
CA VAL A 1108 12.57 -12.19 23.95
C VAL A 1108 12.27 -11.45 22.63
N PRO A 1109 12.22 -10.09 22.58
CA PRO A 1109 12.16 -9.37 21.31
C PRO A 1109 13.31 -9.68 20.34
N LEU A 1110 14.56 -9.77 20.82
CA LEU A 1110 15.70 -10.05 19.94
C LEU A 1110 15.61 -11.44 19.28
N LEU A 1111 15.26 -12.48 20.02
CA LEU A 1111 15.00 -13.82 19.47
C LEU A 1111 13.81 -13.81 18.50
N THR A 1112 12.80 -12.97 18.73
CA THR A 1112 11.65 -12.82 17.82
C THR A 1112 12.07 -12.16 16.50
N VAL A 1113 12.89 -11.11 16.54
CA VAL A 1113 13.47 -10.46 15.35
C VAL A 1113 14.39 -11.42 14.59
N LEU A 1114 15.23 -12.18 15.31
CA LEU A 1114 16.11 -13.20 14.72
C LEU A 1114 15.30 -14.30 14.02
N GLY A 1115 14.20 -14.75 14.63
CA GLY A 1115 13.25 -15.68 14.02
C GLY A 1115 12.60 -15.14 12.74
N CYS A 1116 12.25 -13.84 12.70
CA CYS A 1116 11.75 -13.19 11.49
C CYS A 1116 12.81 -13.19 10.37
N TYR A 1117 14.06 -12.81 10.67
CA TYR A 1117 15.13 -12.84 9.67
C TYR A 1117 15.51 -14.24 9.19
N LEU A 1118 15.45 -15.26 10.06
CA LEU A 1118 15.66 -16.66 9.66
C LEU A 1118 14.51 -17.18 8.76
N TYR A 1119 13.27 -16.80 9.06
CA TYR A 1119 12.11 -17.08 8.21
C TYR A 1119 12.22 -16.38 6.85
N GLU A 1120 12.60 -15.10 6.82
CA GLU A 1120 12.85 -14.36 5.58
C GLU A 1120 13.98 -15.00 4.77
N GLN A 1121 15.10 -15.41 5.39
CA GLN A 1121 16.18 -16.13 4.70
C GLN A 1121 15.68 -17.47 4.10
N ALA A 1122 14.87 -18.23 4.83
CA ALA A 1122 14.45 -19.58 4.42
C ALA A 1122 13.44 -19.56 3.25
N TYR A 1123 12.53 -18.58 3.22
CA TYR A 1123 11.43 -18.53 2.26
C TYR A 1123 11.60 -17.50 1.12
N ARG A 1124 12.61 -16.61 1.16
CA ARG A 1124 12.87 -15.61 0.10
C ARG A 1124 12.85 -16.21 -1.33
N PRO A 1125 13.59 -17.29 -1.66
CA PRO A 1125 13.60 -17.81 -3.04
C PRO A 1125 12.23 -18.32 -3.51
N LEU A 1126 11.42 -18.84 -2.59
CA LEU A 1126 10.06 -19.33 -2.87
C LEU A 1126 9.08 -18.18 -3.11
N TRP A 1127 9.27 -17.04 -2.45
CA TRP A 1127 8.49 -15.83 -2.70
C TRP A 1127 8.89 -15.12 -4.00
N GLU A 1128 10.18 -15.17 -4.35
CA GLU A 1128 10.71 -14.57 -5.58
C GLU A 1128 10.24 -15.35 -6.82
N THR A 1129 10.34 -16.68 -6.80
CA THR A 1129 9.77 -17.55 -7.85
C THR A 1129 8.25 -17.42 -7.96
N THR A 1130 7.53 -17.39 -6.83
CA THR A 1130 6.06 -17.14 -6.83
C THR A 1130 5.73 -15.75 -7.41
N TRP A 1131 6.51 -14.71 -7.10
CA TRP A 1131 6.31 -13.37 -7.66
C TRP A 1131 6.54 -13.33 -9.18
N VAL A 1132 7.60 -13.98 -9.69
CA VAL A 1132 7.83 -14.09 -11.13
C VAL A 1132 6.66 -14.84 -11.79
N GLN A 1133 6.19 -15.96 -11.22
CA GLN A 1133 5.05 -16.70 -11.75
C GLN A 1133 3.75 -15.88 -11.75
N ASP A 1134 3.48 -15.14 -10.67
CA ASP A 1134 2.30 -14.27 -10.53
C ASP A 1134 2.29 -13.11 -11.53
N ARG A 1135 3.47 -12.60 -11.91
CA ARG A 1135 3.62 -11.35 -12.67
C ARG A 1135 4.26 -11.50 -14.06
N CYS A 1136 4.62 -12.71 -14.48
CA CYS A 1136 5.34 -12.92 -15.74
C CYS A 1136 4.62 -12.33 -16.97
N ARG A 1137 3.29 -12.46 -17.01
CA ARG A 1137 2.41 -11.91 -18.06
C ARG A 1137 2.19 -10.40 -17.98
N GLU A 1138 2.52 -9.75 -16.86
CA GLU A 1138 2.35 -8.31 -16.64
C GLU A 1138 3.63 -7.54 -16.96
N TYR A 1139 4.79 -8.16 -16.70
CA TYR A 1139 6.12 -7.61 -17.04
C TYR A 1139 6.71 -8.18 -18.34
N HIS A 1140 5.99 -9.03 -19.08
CA HIS A 1140 6.47 -9.69 -20.31
C HIS A 1140 7.82 -10.42 -20.12
N ILE A 1141 7.99 -11.05 -18.95
CA ILE A 1141 9.15 -11.90 -18.61
C ILE A 1141 8.76 -13.38 -18.73
N PRO A 1142 9.71 -14.31 -18.97
CA PRO A 1142 9.39 -15.73 -19.03
C PRO A 1142 8.73 -16.23 -17.75
N CYS A 1143 7.64 -16.99 -17.90
CA CYS A 1143 7.00 -17.69 -16.78
C CYS A 1143 7.77 -18.99 -16.48
N PRO A 1144 8.05 -19.32 -15.20
CA PRO A 1144 8.64 -20.61 -14.84
C PRO A 1144 7.67 -21.76 -15.16
N TYR A 1145 8.19 -22.86 -15.71
CA TYR A 1145 7.37 -23.93 -16.29
C TYR A 1145 6.82 -24.91 -15.23
N GLN A 1146 7.60 -25.21 -14.19
CA GLN A 1146 7.23 -26.16 -13.13
C GLN A 1146 7.47 -25.59 -11.73
N VAL A 1147 6.47 -24.87 -11.21
CA VAL A 1147 6.48 -24.40 -9.82
C VAL A 1147 5.68 -25.37 -8.95
N GLU A 1148 6.36 -26.35 -8.35
CA GLU A 1148 5.72 -27.37 -7.48
C GLU A 1148 5.08 -26.79 -6.22
N GLN A 1149 5.63 -25.69 -5.70
CA GLN A 1149 5.17 -25.02 -4.49
C GLN A 1149 5.16 -23.51 -4.70
N THR A 1150 4.06 -22.86 -4.32
CA THR A 1150 3.96 -21.40 -4.28
C THR A 1150 3.75 -20.93 -2.85
N SER A 1151 4.33 -19.78 -2.49
CA SER A 1151 4.01 -19.12 -1.22
C SER A 1151 4.21 -17.62 -1.32
N ARG A 1152 3.57 -16.87 -0.42
CA ARG A 1152 3.77 -15.42 -0.26
C ARG A 1152 4.05 -15.13 1.23
N PRO A 1153 4.82 -14.07 1.57
CA PRO A 1153 5.16 -13.76 2.95
C PRO A 1153 3.94 -13.36 3.77
N ASP A 1154 3.92 -13.73 5.05
CA ASP A 1154 2.88 -13.30 5.98
C ASP A 1154 3.17 -11.88 6.50
N LEU A 1155 2.25 -10.95 6.24
CA LEU A 1155 2.29 -9.56 6.70
C LEU A 1155 2.47 -9.44 8.23
N VAL A 1156 1.92 -10.40 9.00
CA VAL A 1156 2.01 -10.43 10.47
C VAL A 1156 3.46 -10.56 10.94
N LEU A 1157 4.30 -11.31 10.22
CA LEU A 1157 5.71 -11.49 10.57
C LEU A 1157 6.53 -10.22 10.32
N PHE A 1158 6.23 -9.49 9.24
CA PHE A 1158 6.82 -8.17 8.97
C PHE A 1158 6.39 -7.15 10.03
N VAL A 1159 5.09 -7.08 10.35
CA VAL A 1159 4.58 -6.23 11.45
C VAL A 1159 5.26 -6.57 12.79
N MET A 1160 5.43 -7.86 13.09
CA MET A 1160 6.10 -8.31 14.31
C MET A 1160 7.59 -7.97 14.32
N LYS A 1161 8.29 -8.05 13.18
CA LYS A 1161 9.70 -7.63 13.04
C LYS A 1161 9.87 -6.16 13.46
N TYR A 1162 9.18 -5.23 12.81
CA TYR A 1162 9.32 -3.80 13.14
C TYR A 1162 8.79 -3.46 14.54
N LEU A 1163 7.73 -4.14 15.01
CA LEU A 1163 7.25 -4.00 16.38
C LEU A 1163 8.33 -4.38 17.39
N MET A 1164 8.98 -5.52 17.23
CA MET A 1164 9.98 -6.01 18.19
C MET A 1164 11.28 -5.21 18.11
N VAL A 1165 11.70 -4.73 16.94
CA VAL A 1165 12.82 -3.79 16.81
C VAL A 1165 12.59 -2.49 17.60
N LEU A 1166 11.35 -1.99 17.67
CA LEU A 1166 11.03 -0.74 18.36
C LEU A 1166 10.65 -0.91 19.84
N VAL A 1167 9.85 -1.93 20.20
CA VAL A 1167 9.41 -2.19 21.60
C VAL A 1167 10.60 -2.32 22.55
N VAL A 1168 11.71 -2.85 22.05
CA VAL A 1168 13.02 -2.98 22.70
C VAL A 1168 13.52 -1.74 23.44
N GLY A 1169 13.24 -0.51 22.97
CA GLY A 1169 13.67 0.71 23.67
C GLY A 1169 12.80 1.10 24.88
N ILE A 1170 11.54 0.62 24.93
CA ILE A 1170 10.53 1.01 25.93
C ILE A 1170 10.89 0.55 27.36
N PRO A 1171 11.42 -0.68 27.61
CA PRO A 1171 11.88 -1.11 28.93
C PRO A 1171 12.77 -0.12 29.69
N SER A 1172 13.55 0.71 28.99
CA SER A 1172 14.44 1.70 29.60
C SER A 1172 13.74 2.68 30.55
N VAL A 1173 12.48 3.03 30.27
CA VAL A 1173 11.66 3.91 31.14
C VAL A 1173 11.39 3.26 32.49
N PHE A 1174 11.14 1.94 32.52
CA PHE A 1174 10.90 1.20 33.76
C PHE A 1174 12.19 0.97 34.57
N TRP A 1175 13.38 1.06 33.94
CA TRP A 1175 14.65 1.13 34.68
C TRP A 1175 14.74 2.44 35.48
N VAL A 1176 14.51 3.55 34.77
CA VAL A 1176 14.66 4.91 35.30
C VAL A 1176 13.52 5.31 36.25
N GLY A 1177 12.30 4.81 36.04
CA GLY A 1177 11.11 5.08 36.84
C GLY A 1177 11.32 4.80 38.33
N SER A 1178 11.27 5.84 39.16
CA SER A 1178 11.47 5.75 40.62
C SER A 1178 10.95 6.99 41.33
N LYS A 1179 10.72 6.90 42.65
CA LYS A 1179 10.39 8.07 43.48
C LYS A 1179 11.46 9.17 43.39
N LYS A 1180 12.75 8.81 43.27
CA LYS A 1180 13.85 9.79 43.09
C LYS A 1180 13.70 10.53 41.76
N THR A 1181 13.35 9.83 40.68
CA THR A 1181 13.08 10.44 39.36
C THR A 1181 11.98 11.49 39.44
N CYS A 1182 10.84 11.18 40.07
CA CYS A 1182 9.76 12.15 40.26
C CYS A 1182 10.22 13.38 41.06
N PHE A 1183 11.09 13.19 42.08
CA PHE A 1183 11.65 14.29 42.86
C PHE A 1183 12.62 15.17 42.06
N GLU A 1184 13.59 14.60 41.33
CA GLU A 1184 14.53 15.41 40.53
C GLU A 1184 13.81 16.16 39.41
N TRP A 1185 12.87 15.52 38.69
CA TRP A 1185 12.05 16.20 37.67
C TRP A 1185 11.15 17.28 38.28
N ALA A 1186 10.54 17.05 39.45
CA ALA A 1186 9.79 18.10 40.13
C ALA A 1186 10.68 19.27 40.55
N SER A 1187 11.89 19.01 41.08
CA SER A 1187 12.84 20.05 41.48
C SER A 1187 13.35 20.86 40.27
N PHE A 1188 13.56 20.20 39.13
CA PHE A 1188 13.93 20.82 37.86
C PHE A 1188 12.81 21.73 37.33
N LEU A 1189 11.58 21.22 37.25
CA LEU A 1189 10.41 21.96 36.76
C LEU A 1189 10.00 23.12 37.69
N HIS A 1190 10.19 23.01 39.00
CA HIS A 1190 9.94 24.09 39.97
C HIS A 1190 11.13 25.06 40.11
N GLY A 1191 12.05 25.10 39.14
CA GLY A 1191 13.07 26.15 39.03
C GLY A 1191 14.13 26.17 40.15
N ARG A 1192 14.20 25.15 41.02
CA ARG A 1192 15.21 25.07 42.09
C ARG A 1192 16.57 24.68 41.52
N ARG A 1193 17.22 25.64 40.84
CA ARG A 1193 18.64 25.57 40.48
C ARG A 1193 19.45 25.30 41.76
N ARG A 1194 20.09 24.13 41.80
CA ARG A 1194 21.04 23.76 42.85
C ARG A 1194 22.31 24.59 42.67
N LYS A 1195 22.31 25.78 43.28
CA LYS A 1195 23.33 26.80 43.10
C LYS A 1195 24.68 26.35 43.70
N ASP A 1196 25.75 26.59 42.94
CA ASP A 1196 27.16 26.60 43.34
C ASP A 1196 27.71 25.34 44.07
N SER A 1197 27.83 24.23 43.34
CA SER A 1197 28.73 23.12 43.73
C SER A 1197 29.33 22.34 42.54
N ALA A 1198 28.50 21.88 41.59
CA ALA A 1198 28.93 20.92 40.55
C ALA A 1198 29.93 21.45 39.49
N VAL A 1199 30.16 22.77 39.43
CA VAL A 1199 30.94 23.41 38.35
C VAL A 1199 32.44 23.42 38.64
N ASN A 1200 32.88 23.34 39.91
CA ASN A 1200 34.30 23.35 40.25
C ASN A 1200 34.98 21.98 40.04
N ASP A 1201 34.39 20.88 40.52
CA ASP A 1201 34.95 19.53 40.37
C ASP A 1201 35.22 19.18 38.89
N SER A 1202 34.32 19.60 38.01
CA SER A 1202 34.43 19.41 36.55
C SER A 1202 35.64 20.11 35.91
N ARG A 1203 36.32 21.03 36.63
CA ARG A 1203 37.46 21.81 36.13
C ARG A 1203 38.82 21.30 36.63
N GLN A 1204 38.86 20.50 37.71
CA GLN A 1204 40.11 19.87 38.18
C GLN A 1204 40.50 18.63 37.35
N VAL A 1205 39.53 17.90 36.79
CA VAL A 1205 39.77 16.65 36.03
C VAL A 1205 40.48 16.87 34.67
N LEU A 1206 40.75 18.13 34.29
CA LEU A 1206 41.41 18.49 33.02
C LEU A 1206 42.89 18.89 33.16
N GLN A 1207 43.51 18.75 34.35
CA GLN A 1207 44.94 19.03 34.54
C GLN A 1207 45.63 18.02 35.48
N GLU A 1208 45.92 16.81 35.00
CA GLU A 1208 46.95 15.94 35.60
C GLU A 1208 47.60 15.03 34.53
N PRO A 1209 48.93 15.07 34.30
CA PRO A 1209 49.57 14.50 33.11
C PRO A 1209 50.08 13.05 33.28
N ASP A 1210 49.42 12.22 34.10
CA ASP A 1210 50.04 11.03 34.69
C ASP A 1210 49.93 9.72 33.85
N PHE A 1211 49.54 9.80 32.57
CA PHE A 1211 49.46 8.62 31.69
C PHE A 1211 50.85 8.09 31.26
N ALA A 1212 51.88 8.94 31.29
CA ALA A 1212 53.26 8.54 30.95
C ALA A 1212 53.91 7.64 32.02
N GLN A 1213 53.59 7.87 33.29
CA GLN A 1213 54.23 7.18 34.43
C GLN A 1213 53.70 5.74 34.64
N ALA A 1214 52.53 5.42 34.09
CA ALA A 1214 51.81 4.18 34.36
C ALA A 1214 52.33 2.93 33.62
N LEU A 1215 53.22 3.09 32.63
CA LEU A 1215 53.77 1.97 31.83
C LEU A 1215 54.98 1.26 32.48
N LEU A 1216 55.42 1.69 33.66
CA LEU A 1216 56.63 1.17 34.33
C LEU A 1216 56.38 0.77 35.80
N ARG A 1217 55.41 -0.12 36.06
CA ARG A 1217 55.29 -0.76 37.38
C ARG A 1217 54.84 -2.22 37.34
N ASP A 1218 55.46 -3.00 38.21
CA ASP A 1218 55.47 -4.47 38.23
C ASP A 1218 54.22 -5.06 38.95
N PRO A 1219 53.67 -6.23 38.55
CA PRO A 1219 52.30 -6.63 38.94
C PRO A 1219 52.05 -7.04 40.41
N ASN A 1220 53.09 -7.31 41.21
CA ASN A 1220 52.99 -8.16 42.39
C ASN A 1220 52.82 -7.42 43.74
N THR A 1221 51.76 -6.62 43.91
CA THR A 1221 51.32 -6.15 45.25
C THR A 1221 49.79 -6.17 45.44
N PRO A 1222 49.25 -6.73 46.54
CA PRO A 1222 47.80 -6.79 46.78
C PRO A 1222 47.25 -5.50 47.42
N ILE A 1223 46.08 -5.05 46.96
CA ILE A 1223 45.43 -3.81 47.42
C ILE A 1223 44.42 -4.09 48.53
N ILE A 1224 44.67 -3.60 49.74
CA ILE A 1224 43.72 -3.62 50.86
C ILE A 1224 42.78 -2.41 50.77
N ARG A 1225 41.46 -2.65 50.67
CA ARG A 1225 40.43 -1.60 50.64
C ARG A 1225 39.98 -1.18 52.04
N LYS A 1226 40.05 0.12 52.37
CA LYS A 1226 39.25 0.74 53.43
C LYS A 1226 37.95 1.31 52.83
N SER A 1227 36.79 0.84 53.30
CA SER A 1227 35.49 1.43 52.97
C SER A 1227 35.21 2.65 53.86
N ARG A 1228 34.94 3.81 53.24
CA ARG A 1228 34.57 5.04 53.96
C ARG A 1228 33.06 5.23 53.90
N GLY A 1229 32.34 4.66 54.88
CA GLY A 1229 30.89 4.81 55.02
C GLY A 1229 30.47 6.24 55.37
N THR A 1230 29.33 6.69 54.86
CA THR A 1230 28.70 7.97 55.24
C THR A 1230 27.79 7.78 56.45
N SER A 1231 27.90 8.69 57.42
CA SER A 1231 27.20 8.62 58.71
C SER A 1231 25.83 9.30 58.67
N THR A 1232 24.90 8.78 59.48
CA THR A 1232 23.82 9.59 60.09
C THR A 1232 23.85 9.35 61.60
N GLN A 1233 23.65 10.43 62.38
CA GLN A 1233 23.67 10.43 63.84
C GLN A 1233 22.30 10.01 64.40
N GLY A 1234 22.16 9.49 65.64
CA GLY A 1234 23.17 9.21 66.67
C GLY A 1234 22.53 8.68 67.97
N THR A 1235 23.23 8.83 69.10
CA THR A 1235 22.91 8.33 70.48
C THR A 1235 23.02 6.81 70.70
N SER A 1236 23.52 6.29 71.84
CA SER A 1236 24.48 6.84 72.83
C SER A 1236 25.03 5.73 73.77
N THR A 1237 26.12 6.05 74.49
CA THR A 1237 26.59 5.51 75.80
C THR A 1237 27.12 4.05 75.97
N HIS A 1238 28.39 3.98 76.40
CA HIS A 1238 29.09 2.95 77.22
C HIS A 1238 29.20 1.49 76.73
N ALA A 1239 30.35 0.80 76.76
CA ALA A 1239 31.75 1.10 77.16
C ALA A 1239 32.71 0.04 76.46
N SER A 1240 34.01 -0.22 76.73
CA SER A 1240 34.91 0.00 77.88
C SER A 1240 36.42 0.02 77.52
N SER A 1241 37.24 0.20 78.56
CA SER A 1241 38.67 -0.09 78.82
C SER A 1241 39.32 -1.37 78.17
N THR A 1242 40.65 -1.53 78.01
CA THR A 1242 41.84 -0.76 78.49
C THR A 1242 43.17 -1.14 77.76
N HIS A 1243 44.13 -0.19 77.69
CA HIS A 1243 45.60 -0.36 77.44
C HIS A 1243 46.06 -1.01 76.10
N LEU A 1244 47.31 -0.91 75.64
CA LEU A 1244 48.60 -0.52 76.27
C LEU A 1244 49.61 0.08 75.24
N ALA A 1245 50.35 1.15 75.61
CA ALA A 1245 51.58 1.72 74.98
C ALA A 1245 51.57 2.16 73.47
N MET A 1246 52.37 3.15 73.00
CA MET A 1246 53.21 4.20 73.63
C MET A 1246 53.45 5.38 72.64
N LEU A 1247 53.67 6.60 73.18
CA LEU A 1247 54.58 7.73 72.81
C LEU A 1247 55.24 7.76 71.40
N ASP A 1248 55.51 8.88 70.68
CA ASP A 1248 55.17 10.34 70.67
C ASP A 1248 55.55 10.85 69.22
N ASP A 1249 55.63 12.10 68.73
CA ASP A 1249 55.64 13.53 69.15
C ASP A 1249 54.84 14.33 68.03
N VAL A 1250 54.46 15.61 67.96
CA VAL A 1250 54.95 16.93 68.44
C VAL A 1250 56.23 17.40 67.65
N ARG A 1251 56.46 18.68 67.26
CA ARG A 1251 55.69 19.96 67.35
C ARG A 1251 56.04 21.02 66.26
N SER A 1252 55.03 21.75 65.75
CA SER A 1252 55.08 23.21 65.39
C SER A 1252 56.01 23.69 64.22
N LYS A 1253 56.04 24.96 63.75
CA LYS A 1253 55.45 26.27 64.17
C LYS A 1253 55.48 27.32 63.02
N ALA A 1254 54.61 28.35 63.08
CA ALA A 1254 54.78 29.71 62.46
C ALA A 1254 54.80 29.84 60.91
N SER A 1255 54.55 31.00 60.24
CA SER A 1255 54.02 32.34 60.65
C SER A 1255 53.54 33.23 59.47
N SER A 1256 52.49 34.05 59.71
CA SER A 1256 52.24 35.45 59.25
C SER A 1256 52.84 36.04 57.95
N ALA A 1257 52.01 36.71 57.12
CA ALA A 1257 52.24 38.10 56.64
C ALA A 1257 51.02 38.81 55.96
N HIS A 1258 51.03 40.15 56.05
CA HIS A 1258 50.19 41.19 55.39
C HIS A 1258 50.68 41.53 53.94
N SER A 1259 50.09 42.40 53.08
CA SER A 1259 48.73 42.99 52.85
C SER A 1259 48.75 43.99 51.64
N LYS A 1260 47.59 44.65 51.34
CA LYS A 1260 47.29 45.74 50.34
C LYS A 1260 46.68 45.25 49.00
N MET A 1261 45.60 45.81 48.40
CA MET A 1261 45.02 47.18 48.29
C MET A 1261 45.68 48.02 47.17
N SER A 1262 44.99 48.69 46.22
CA SER A 1262 43.56 49.11 46.07
C SER A 1262 43.03 48.77 44.62
N SER A 1263 42.02 49.35 43.94
CA SER A 1263 41.13 50.54 44.12
C SER A 1263 39.89 50.55 43.18
N TYR A 1264 38.88 51.36 43.56
CA TYR A 1264 37.89 52.21 42.81
C TYR A 1264 37.89 52.32 41.26
N HIS A 1265 36.79 52.73 40.57
CA HIS A 1265 35.46 53.28 40.94
C HIS A 1265 34.43 52.93 39.81
N GLY A 1266 33.14 52.62 40.08
CA GLY A 1266 31.99 53.58 40.03
C GLY A 1266 31.24 53.58 38.67
N SER A 1267 29.95 53.93 38.52
CA SER A 1267 28.82 54.12 39.47
C SER A 1267 27.45 54.27 38.76
N LEU A 1268 26.35 54.29 39.53
CA LEU A 1268 25.00 54.89 39.28
C LEU A 1268 23.93 54.26 38.33
N HIS A 1269 22.91 53.63 38.95
CA HIS A 1269 21.44 53.74 38.71
C HIS A 1269 20.84 53.31 37.32
N ARG A 1270 19.54 53.00 37.13
CA ARG A 1270 18.30 53.44 37.82
C ARG A 1270 17.11 52.44 37.70
N SER A 1271 16.55 52.04 38.85
CA SER A 1271 15.11 51.90 39.23
C SER A 1271 14.01 51.31 38.29
N ARG A 1272 13.29 50.32 38.86
CA ARG A 1272 11.82 50.04 38.84
C ARG A 1272 11.14 49.22 37.71
N ASP A 1273 10.24 48.36 38.22
CA ASP A 1273 8.95 47.83 37.77
C ASP A 1273 8.81 47.18 36.37
N GLY A 1274 8.32 45.93 36.37
CA GLY A 1274 8.08 45.09 35.19
C GLY A 1274 8.00 43.62 35.59
#